data_AF-A0A7Y5CP28-F1
#
_entry.id   AF-A0A7Y5CP28-F1
#
_cell.length_a   1.000
_cell.length_b   1.000
_cell.length_c   1.000
_cell.angle_alpha   90.00
_cell.angle_beta   90.00
_cell.angle_gamma   90.00
#
_symmetry.space_group_name_H-M   'P 1'
#
loop_
_entity.id
_entity.type
_entity.pdbx_description
1 polymer ?
#
loop_
_entity_poly.entity_id
_entity_poly.type
_entity_poly.pdbx_seq_one_letter_code
_entity_poly.pdbx_strand_id
1 'polypeptide(L)'
;MKKWSKSGLLAIFSLVTMTSAALSQTARLQVIHNAADPAAASVDVYLNGHILLDNFAFRTATPYIDAPAGTPIQIAVAPGNSTSAAQALKNFTVTLNAGETYVAIANGVLDASGFAANPDGGNTNFTLFLRNGMRESAQDPAKVEFRAVHGATDAPTVDVIARGVATLVDNAKYGDVTGYLGVPPAAYTLDVTPGSDNSTVVASFNADLSGLAGGAAVVFASGFLNPAANQNGAAFGLYAALPNGAVVAFPQIGTARLQVIHNAADPAAAKVDVYVNGSLLLNDFAFRTATPFVDVPAGVPLSIAVAPGTSTSVSQALATFNVTLENGKTYVAIANGVLNPGQFSPNPDSLSIGFTLFTKAEAREQATAAGNVDFFAVHGATDAPTVDVIARGVATLVDNAKYGDLTGYLSVPPGKYTLDVTPGFDNSNVVASFSADLSGLAGGSAVVLASGFLNPAVNQNGKAFTLIAALANGTVVEFPRVGNARLQVIHNAADPAAASVDVYVNGGLLLNDFAFRTATPFVEVPANVPLSIAVAPGTSSSVAEALATFNVTLEIGKSYIAIANGVLAPAQFAANPDGVNIGFTLFTKAEAREQATAAGNVDFFAVHGATDAPTVDVIARGVATLVDNAKYGDVTGYLSVPPASYTLDLTPGNDNATIVASFVADLSGLAGGSAAVLASGFLNPAANQNGKGFGLIAVLANGTVIELPVLSDKARLQVIHNAADPAAEKVDVYVNGSLLLNDFAFRTATPFVEVPADVPLSIAVAPGTSASVAEALATFEVTLAAGKSYIAVANGVLDPTKFAANPDGVSIGFTLFTQAAAREKSNNPNQVDFFALHGATDAPTVDVIARGVATLVDNAKYGDLTGYLSVPAGKYTLDITPGGDNSTLVAAFQADLSGLAGSSLAVLASGFLNPAANQNGKAFGLIAVLANGTVVELPQLTTARLQVIHNSADAAAARVDVYLNGGLLLDNFSFRRATPFIDAPAGVPLSIAVAPSTSTSVNEALKTFTVTLQPGETYVAIASGVLDPTKFAANPEGRDTGFTLFLYDGIRKTGSAPGNIDLVVVHGSTDAPRVDVVAVGVGKLVDDLVYGDISGYLSVPAADYFLDLTDPDNGTPLVRFIANLARYGGQSAVVYASGFLDRQANRSGAGLLLMAALPSGQMLAFPDPPITDVNDDVPQVIQSYALSQNYPNPFNPSTTISFDLVSPEIVTLKVFDAQGREVALVASGAFNAGRHSFTFDAQGLPSGTYFYRIQAGDFKAVRKMVLMK
;
A
#
# COMPACT_ATOMS: atom_id res chain seq x y z
N MET A 1 51.80 51.96 -23.68
CA MET A 1 52.45 53.21 -23.23
C MET A 1 53.67 52.89 -22.36
N LYS A 2 54.86 53.01 -22.96
CA LYS A 2 56.19 53.14 -22.31
C LYS A 2 57.02 53.97 -23.30
N LYS A 3 57.51 55.14 -22.84
CA LYS A 3 58.27 56.11 -23.64
C LYS A 3 59.68 55.58 -23.91
N TRP A 4 60.11 55.57 -25.17
CA TRP A 4 61.52 55.59 -25.57
C TRP A 4 61.73 56.72 -26.60
N SER A 5 62.94 57.28 -26.58
CA SER A 5 63.30 58.68 -26.85
C SER A 5 63.65 59.01 -28.30
N LYS A 6 63.39 60.26 -28.69
CA LYS A 6 64.08 60.99 -29.76
C LYS A 6 65.57 61.20 -29.43
N SER A 7 66.47 61.02 -30.41
CA SER A 7 67.67 61.82 -30.72
C SER A 7 68.50 61.11 -31.80
N GLY A 8 68.51 61.57 -33.06
CA GLY A 8 69.63 62.29 -33.72
C GLY A 8 70.25 61.37 -34.78
N LEU A 9 70.85 61.76 -35.91
CA LEU A 9 71.16 63.01 -36.60
C LEU A 9 71.68 62.57 -38.00
N LEU A 10 71.06 62.99 -39.11
CA LEU A 10 71.62 63.80 -40.22
C LEU A 10 72.86 63.27 -41.02
N ALA A 11 72.75 63.43 -42.35
CA ALA A 11 73.77 63.38 -43.42
C ALA A 11 74.17 61.97 -43.93
N ILE A 12 74.26 61.68 -45.24
CA ILE A 12 74.91 62.45 -46.32
C ILE A 12 74.17 62.24 -47.65
N PHE A 13 73.83 63.35 -48.32
CA PHE A 13 73.58 63.43 -49.75
C PHE A 13 74.93 63.23 -50.46
N SER A 14 75.08 62.18 -51.28
CA SER A 14 76.12 62.15 -52.32
C SER A 14 75.47 61.95 -53.67
N LEU A 15 75.35 63.09 -54.35
CA LEU A 15 75.09 63.27 -55.76
C LEU A 15 76.09 62.44 -56.59
N VAL A 16 75.60 61.44 -57.32
CA VAL A 16 76.31 60.92 -58.49
C VAL A 16 75.58 61.41 -59.73
N THR A 17 76.38 62.04 -60.57
CA THR A 17 76.09 62.79 -61.79
C THR A 17 75.20 62.05 -62.78
N MET A 18 74.11 62.72 -63.20
CA MET A 18 73.32 62.35 -64.36
C MET A 18 74.13 62.49 -65.65
N THR A 19 74.08 61.44 -66.49
CA THR A 19 74.29 61.55 -67.93
C THR A 19 73.16 60.81 -68.65
N SER A 20 72.52 61.53 -69.58
CA SER A 20 71.49 61.12 -70.54
C SER A 20 70.20 60.50 -69.99
N ALA A 21 69.17 61.34 -69.89
CA ALA A 21 67.78 60.98 -69.70
C ALA A 21 67.24 60.14 -70.87
N ALA A 22 67.14 58.83 -70.67
CA ALA A 22 65.94 58.11 -71.09
C ALA A 22 64.97 58.21 -69.90
N LEU A 23 63.73 58.65 -70.14
CA LEU A 23 62.66 58.58 -69.14
C LEU A 23 62.55 57.11 -68.70
N SER A 24 63.13 56.74 -67.56
CA SER A 24 62.96 55.40 -67.01
C SER A 24 61.48 55.26 -66.72
N GLN A 25 60.83 54.39 -67.47
CA GLN A 25 59.50 53.94 -67.15
C GLN A 25 59.52 53.41 -65.71
N THR A 26 58.59 53.84 -64.86
CA THR A 26 58.45 53.34 -63.50
C THR A 26 57.14 52.58 -63.34
N ALA A 27 57.17 51.56 -62.49
CA ALA A 27 56.00 50.86 -61.98
C ALA A 27 55.92 51.12 -60.46
N ARG A 28 54.73 50.96 -59.88
CA ARG A 28 54.55 51.03 -58.42
C ARG A 28 54.68 49.63 -57.86
N LEU A 29 55.54 49.40 -56.87
CA LEU A 29 55.80 48.07 -56.31
C LEU A 29 55.69 48.09 -54.80
N GLN A 30 54.93 47.15 -54.22
CA GLN A 30 54.99 46.82 -52.81
C GLN A 30 55.57 45.41 -52.65
N VAL A 31 56.51 45.25 -51.71
CA VAL A 31 57.11 43.95 -51.40
C VAL A 31 56.57 43.47 -50.06
N ILE A 32 56.18 42.20 -49.97
CA ILE A 32 55.67 41.54 -48.75
C ILE A 32 56.56 40.34 -48.45
N HIS A 33 57.03 40.21 -47.21
CA HIS A 33 57.77 39.04 -46.75
C HIS A 33 56.86 38.07 -46.01
N ASN A 34 56.56 36.92 -46.63
CA ASN A 34 55.68 35.88 -46.08
C ASN A 34 56.33 34.48 -45.97
N ALA A 35 57.62 34.34 -46.27
CA ALA A 35 58.33 33.07 -46.09
C ALA A 35 58.48 32.73 -44.60
N ALA A 36 57.76 31.69 -44.15
CA ALA A 36 57.71 31.29 -42.74
C ALA A 36 58.91 30.44 -42.28
N ASP A 37 59.81 30.10 -43.22
CA ASP A 37 61.05 29.37 -42.94
C ASP A 37 61.88 30.12 -41.88
N PRO A 38 62.20 29.50 -40.73
CA PRO A 38 63.04 30.11 -39.71
C PRO A 38 64.39 30.63 -40.24
N ALA A 39 64.97 29.98 -41.27
CA ALA A 39 66.20 30.42 -41.91
C ALA A 39 66.03 31.67 -42.80
N ALA A 40 64.79 32.01 -43.16
CA ALA A 40 64.41 33.23 -43.87
C ALA A 40 63.69 34.24 -42.96
N ALA A 41 63.75 34.13 -41.63
CA ALA A 41 63.03 35.03 -40.71
C ALA A 41 63.37 36.54 -40.91
N SER A 42 64.55 36.84 -41.46
CA SER A 42 64.91 38.15 -42.00
C SER A 42 65.82 37.99 -43.23
N VAL A 43 65.58 38.79 -44.26
CA VAL A 43 66.31 38.71 -45.55
C VAL A 43 66.73 40.10 -46.03
N ASP A 44 67.81 40.15 -46.78
CA ASP A 44 68.17 41.33 -47.55
C ASP A 44 67.66 41.17 -48.99
N VAL A 45 67.04 42.23 -49.52
CA VAL A 45 66.53 42.24 -50.90
C VAL A 45 67.37 43.21 -51.71
N TYR A 46 68.01 42.71 -52.76
CA TYR A 46 68.80 43.50 -53.71
C TYR A 46 68.05 43.65 -55.04
N LEU A 47 68.09 44.85 -55.61
CA LEU A 47 67.56 45.19 -56.92
C LEU A 47 68.72 45.52 -57.86
N ASN A 48 68.88 44.74 -58.94
CA ASN A 48 69.99 44.88 -59.89
C ASN A 48 71.38 44.97 -59.22
N GLY A 49 71.57 44.23 -58.12
CA GLY A 49 72.83 44.19 -57.37
C GLY A 49 72.96 45.22 -56.24
N HIS A 50 72.04 46.17 -56.11
CA HIS A 50 72.04 47.17 -55.03
C HIS A 50 71.04 46.80 -53.93
N ILE A 51 71.41 46.98 -52.66
CA ILE A 51 70.49 46.69 -51.55
C ILE A 51 69.29 47.64 -51.62
N LEU A 52 68.10 47.06 -51.63
CA LEU A 52 66.81 47.75 -51.64
C LEU A 52 66.16 47.72 -50.26
N LEU A 53 66.14 46.55 -49.62
CA LEU A 53 65.60 46.34 -48.28
C LEU A 53 66.66 45.60 -47.45
N ASP A 54 67.07 46.21 -46.34
CA ASP A 54 68.06 45.67 -45.40
C ASP A 54 67.32 45.09 -44.19
N ASN A 55 67.65 43.85 -43.81
CA ASN A 55 67.04 43.13 -42.69
C ASN A 55 65.51 43.09 -42.75
N PHE A 56 64.95 42.82 -43.94
CA PHE A 56 63.52 42.79 -44.18
C PHE A 56 62.88 41.59 -43.48
N ALA A 57 62.20 41.87 -42.36
CA ALA A 57 61.68 40.84 -41.46
C ALA A 57 60.44 40.12 -42.02
N PHE A 58 60.28 38.85 -41.64
CA PHE A 58 59.06 38.08 -41.89
C PHE A 58 57.80 38.80 -41.35
N ARG A 59 56.68 38.70 -42.07
CA ARG A 59 55.39 39.38 -41.82
C ARG A 59 55.47 40.91 -41.87
N THR A 60 56.33 41.45 -42.71
CA THR A 60 56.39 42.89 -42.99
C THR A 60 56.18 43.21 -44.47
N ALA A 61 55.83 44.47 -44.75
CA ALA A 61 55.60 44.97 -46.10
C ALA A 61 56.25 46.34 -46.27
N THR A 62 56.62 46.69 -47.49
CA THR A 62 57.02 48.06 -47.84
C THR A 62 55.77 48.92 -48.12
N PRO A 63 55.84 50.25 -48.02
CA PRO A 63 54.94 51.11 -48.79
C PRO A 63 55.07 50.81 -50.29
N TYR A 64 54.10 51.24 -51.11
CA TYR A 64 54.32 51.26 -52.55
C TYR A 64 55.45 52.23 -52.91
N ILE A 65 56.50 51.70 -53.54
CA ILE A 65 57.70 52.41 -53.99
C ILE A 65 57.76 52.42 -55.52
N ASP A 66 58.51 53.37 -56.09
CA ASP A 66 58.75 53.39 -57.53
C ASP A 66 59.85 52.39 -57.88
N ALA A 67 59.53 51.44 -58.77
CA ALA A 67 60.45 50.44 -59.29
C ALA A 67 60.72 50.69 -60.78
N PRO A 68 61.93 50.41 -61.30
CA PRO A 68 62.19 50.46 -62.74
C PRO A 68 61.20 49.58 -63.51
N ALA A 69 60.88 49.96 -64.74
CA ALA A 69 59.94 49.25 -65.61
C ALA A 69 60.38 49.32 -67.08
N GLY A 70 59.87 48.42 -67.91
CA GLY A 70 60.20 48.31 -69.34
C GLY A 70 61.47 47.51 -69.65
N THR A 71 62.26 47.12 -68.63
CA THR A 71 63.45 46.27 -68.78
C THR A 71 63.46 45.14 -67.74
N PRO A 72 64.09 43.99 -68.01
CA PRO A 72 64.31 42.96 -67.00
C PRO A 72 65.11 43.49 -65.81
N ILE A 73 64.66 43.16 -64.60
CA ILE A 73 65.24 43.53 -63.32
C ILE A 73 65.54 42.26 -62.54
N GLN A 74 66.71 42.21 -61.91
CA GLN A 74 67.10 41.13 -61.02
C GLN A 74 66.74 41.49 -59.58
N ILE A 75 65.90 40.66 -58.96
CA ILE A 75 65.61 40.68 -57.52
C ILE A 75 66.37 39.52 -56.89
N ALA A 76 67.35 39.84 -56.07
CA ALA A 76 68.17 38.89 -55.33
C ALA A 76 67.75 38.91 -53.85
N VAL A 77 67.30 37.79 -53.32
CA VAL A 77 66.96 37.63 -51.89
C VAL A 77 68.11 36.89 -51.21
N ALA A 78 68.76 37.52 -50.25
CA ALA A 78 69.90 36.99 -49.50
C ALA A 78 69.58 36.90 -48.00
N PRO A 79 70.36 36.17 -47.18
CA PRO A 79 70.18 36.17 -45.73
C PRO A 79 70.31 37.60 -45.17
N GLY A 80 69.61 37.96 -44.09
CA GLY A 80 69.61 39.34 -43.53
C GLY A 80 70.95 39.86 -42.99
N ASN A 81 72.01 39.06 -43.06
CA ASN A 81 73.39 39.47 -42.73
C ASN A 81 74.28 39.56 -43.98
N SER A 82 73.69 39.61 -45.18
CA SER A 82 74.43 39.62 -46.42
C SER A 82 75.12 40.96 -46.64
N THR A 83 76.18 40.94 -47.42
CA THR A 83 76.96 42.14 -47.77
C THR A 83 76.92 42.44 -49.27
N SER A 84 76.38 41.53 -50.08
CA SER A 84 76.17 41.72 -51.52
C SER A 84 75.13 40.74 -52.09
N ALA A 85 74.58 41.09 -53.26
CA ALA A 85 73.66 40.25 -54.02
C ALA A 85 74.25 38.89 -54.47
N ALA A 86 75.58 38.70 -54.42
CA ALA A 86 76.21 37.41 -54.74
C ALA A 86 75.89 36.32 -53.70
N GLN A 87 75.48 36.71 -52.49
CA GLN A 87 75.07 35.80 -51.41
C GLN A 87 73.57 35.47 -51.47
N ALA A 88 72.91 35.75 -52.59
CA ALA A 88 71.49 35.50 -52.76
C ALA A 88 71.15 34.01 -52.61
N LEU A 89 70.18 33.74 -51.72
CA LEU A 89 69.48 32.47 -51.58
C LEU A 89 68.65 32.17 -52.83
N LYS A 90 68.06 33.22 -53.44
CA LYS A 90 67.29 33.10 -54.69
C LYS A 90 67.40 34.37 -55.52
N ASN A 91 67.47 34.19 -56.84
CA ASN A 91 67.44 35.26 -57.81
C ASN A 91 66.18 35.14 -58.68
N PHE A 92 65.50 36.27 -58.91
CA PHE A 92 64.31 36.36 -59.74
C PHE A 92 64.54 37.42 -60.80
N THR A 93 64.33 37.07 -62.06
CA THR A 93 64.32 38.04 -63.17
C THR A 93 62.87 38.41 -63.48
N VAL A 94 62.52 39.67 -63.28
CA VAL A 94 61.16 40.19 -63.48
C VAL A 94 61.17 41.40 -64.42
N THR A 95 60.15 41.52 -65.27
CA THR A 95 59.95 42.72 -66.10
C THR A 95 58.65 43.37 -65.66
N LEU A 96 58.73 44.59 -65.12
CA LEU A 96 57.56 45.39 -64.74
C LEU A 96 57.15 46.27 -65.92
N ASN A 97 55.85 46.43 -66.15
CA ASN A 97 55.32 47.34 -67.17
C ASN A 97 55.18 48.76 -66.60
N ALA A 98 55.49 49.76 -67.41
CA ALA A 98 55.37 51.17 -67.04
C ALA A 98 53.94 51.53 -66.61
N GLY A 99 53.80 52.25 -65.51
CA GLY A 99 52.51 52.76 -65.03
C GLY A 99 51.58 51.71 -64.41
N GLU A 100 52.00 50.45 -64.32
CA GLU A 100 51.27 49.42 -63.58
C GLU A 100 51.68 49.40 -62.09
N THR A 101 50.75 48.96 -61.26
CA THR A 101 50.97 48.73 -59.82
C THR A 101 51.07 47.24 -59.53
N TYR A 102 52.11 46.85 -58.82
CA TYR A 102 52.51 45.48 -58.53
C TYR A 102 52.64 45.22 -57.03
N VAL A 103 52.38 43.98 -56.65
CA VAL A 103 52.80 43.41 -55.36
C VAL A 103 53.67 42.20 -55.62
N ALA A 104 54.78 42.10 -54.90
CA ALA A 104 55.71 40.97 -54.92
C ALA A 104 55.76 40.33 -53.53
N ILE A 105 55.32 39.09 -53.41
CA ILE A 105 55.21 38.39 -52.13
C ILE A 105 56.26 37.29 -52.08
N ALA A 106 57.28 37.47 -51.26
CA ALA A 106 58.28 36.43 -51.01
C ALA A 106 57.66 35.36 -50.14
N ASN A 107 57.58 34.13 -50.64
CA ASN A 107 56.88 33.04 -49.97
C ASN A 107 57.53 31.67 -50.23
N GLY A 108 57.14 30.65 -49.46
CA GLY A 108 57.73 29.31 -49.54
C GLY A 108 58.89 29.12 -48.57
N VAL A 109 59.55 27.96 -48.67
CA VAL A 109 60.67 27.54 -47.82
C VAL A 109 61.93 27.32 -48.64
N LEU A 110 63.10 27.57 -48.06
CA LEU A 110 64.39 27.53 -48.77
C LEU A 110 64.79 26.12 -49.19
N ASP A 111 64.52 25.13 -48.33
CA ASP A 111 64.72 23.71 -48.59
C ASP A 111 63.45 22.92 -48.23
N ALA A 112 62.62 22.63 -49.24
CA ALA A 112 61.35 21.95 -49.05
C ALA A 112 61.45 20.53 -48.46
N SER A 113 62.63 19.90 -48.49
CA SER A 113 62.80 18.54 -47.95
C SER A 113 62.76 18.48 -46.41
N GLY A 114 63.02 19.61 -45.74
CA GLY A 114 63.01 19.74 -44.28
C GLY A 114 61.68 20.23 -43.69
N PHE A 115 60.60 20.31 -44.48
CA PHE A 115 59.28 20.81 -44.09
C PHE A 115 58.18 19.83 -44.50
N ALA A 116 56.98 19.99 -43.94
CA ALA A 116 55.83 19.19 -44.34
C ALA A 116 55.47 19.46 -45.81
N ALA A 117 55.18 18.40 -46.57
CA ALA A 117 54.70 18.54 -47.94
C ALA A 117 53.33 19.24 -47.95
N ASN A 118 53.09 20.08 -48.97
CA ASN A 118 51.77 20.68 -49.16
C ASN A 118 50.73 19.56 -49.42
N PRO A 119 49.58 19.57 -48.72
CA PRO A 119 48.57 18.53 -48.86
C PRO A 119 48.04 18.32 -50.29
N ASP A 120 48.03 19.37 -51.12
CA ASP A 120 47.56 19.31 -52.51
C ASP A 120 48.70 19.09 -53.52
N GLY A 121 49.93 18.81 -53.04
CA GLY A 121 51.11 18.63 -53.89
C GLY A 121 51.66 19.92 -54.49
N GLY A 122 51.30 21.09 -53.94
CA GLY A 122 51.83 22.39 -54.37
C GLY A 122 53.35 22.52 -54.20
N ASN A 123 54.02 23.25 -55.09
CA ASN A 123 55.46 23.50 -55.01
C ASN A 123 55.77 24.58 -53.96
N THR A 124 56.31 24.16 -52.82
CA THR A 124 56.56 25.03 -51.66
C THR A 124 57.96 25.66 -51.64
N ASN A 125 58.78 25.46 -52.67
CA ASN A 125 60.10 26.10 -52.76
C ASN A 125 59.99 27.63 -52.72
N PHE A 126 60.99 28.26 -52.10
CA PHE A 126 61.07 29.72 -51.98
C PHE A 126 60.93 30.40 -53.35
N THR A 127 59.94 31.26 -53.46
CA THR A 127 59.49 31.88 -54.71
C THR A 127 58.95 33.30 -54.46
N LEU A 128 58.65 34.02 -55.54
CA LEU A 128 58.08 35.35 -55.51
C LEU A 128 56.73 35.36 -56.24
N PHE A 129 55.63 35.54 -55.51
CA PHE A 129 54.32 35.75 -56.13
C PHE A 129 54.23 37.21 -56.60
N LEU A 130 54.48 37.42 -57.89
CA LEU A 130 54.38 38.74 -58.51
C LEU A 130 52.99 38.91 -59.13
N ARG A 131 52.28 39.96 -58.72
CA ARG A 131 50.93 40.28 -59.23
C ARG A 131 50.85 41.73 -59.67
N ASN A 132 50.30 41.98 -60.85
CA ASN A 132 50.02 43.32 -61.37
C ASN A 132 48.54 43.71 -61.18
N GLY A 133 48.19 44.95 -61.55
CA GLY A 133 46.83 45.46 -61.42
C GLY A 133 46.39 45.60 -59.95
N MET A 134 47.34 45.95 -59.09
CA MET A 134 47.09 46.27 -57.68
C MET A 134 46.58 47.72 -57.53
N ARG A 135 46.00 48.05 -56.39
CA ARG A 135 45.35 49.33 -56.09
C ARG A 135 45.88 49.85 -54.77
N GLU A 136 46.13 51.16 -54.72
CA GLU A 136 46.52 51.87 -53.50
C GLU A 136 45.30 52.42 -52.72
N SER A 137 44.09 52.38 -53.31
CA SER A 137 42.81 52.73 -52.68
C SER A 137 41.66 51.90 -53.27
N ALA A 138 40.55 51.78 -52.53
CA ALA A 138 39.35 51.12 -53.06
C ALA A 138 38.72 51.92 -54.20
N GLN A 139 38.02 51.25 -55.12
CA GLN A 139 37.19 51.91 -56.12
C GLN A 139 35.86 52.41 -55.54
N ASP A 140 35.28 51.67 -54.60
CA ASP A 140 34.09 52.09 -53.86
C ASP A 140 34.50 52.70 -52.51
N PRO A 141 34.30 54.03 -52.29
CA PRO A 141 34.67 54.68 -51.04
C PRO A 141 33.85 54.20 -49.83
N ALA A 142 32.73 53.52 -50.05
CA ALA A 142 31.92 52.92 -48.98
C ALA A 142 32.40 51.53 -48.55
N LYS A 143 33.45 50.99 -49.18
CA LYS A 143 33.97 49.64 -48.92
C LYS A 143 35.46 49.63 -48.62
N VAL A 144 35.91 48.52 -48.07
CA VAL A 144 37.33 48.13 -48.02
C VAL A 144 37.53 47.08 -49.10
N GLU A 145 38.49 47.29 -50.00
CA GLU A 145 38.79 46.36 -51.10
C GLU A 145 40.13 45.66 -50.90
N PHE A 146 40.19 44.33 -51.04
CA PHE A 146 41.44 43.61 -50.88
C PHE A 146 41.58 42.44 -51.84
N ARG A 147 42.80 41.97 -52.03
CA ARG A 147 43.07 40.65 -52.61
C ARG A 147 43.54 39.71 -51.51
N ALA A 148 43.01 38.51 -51.48
CA ALA A 148 43.46 37.46 -50.59
C ALA A 148 44.55 36.62 -51.26
N VAL A 149 45.54 36.19 -50.48
CA VAL A 149 46.67 35.38 -50.92
C VAL A 149 46.82 34.17 -50.01
N HIS A 150 46.79 32.98 -50.58
CA HIS A 150 47.06 31.77 -49.81
C HIS A 150 48.57 31.50 -49.77
N GLY A 151 49.21 31.88 -48.66
CA GLY A 151 50.66 31.78 -48.50
C GLY A 151 51.19 30.69 -47.56
N ALA A 152 50.34 29.94 -46.85
CA ALA A 152 50.78 28.87 -45.94
C ALA A 152 51.13 27.58 -46.68
N THR A 153 52.37 27.09 -46.54
CA THR A 153 52.89 25.98 -47.35
C THR A 153 52.34 24.61 -46.97
N ASP A 154 51.93 24.42 -45.72
CA ASP A 154 51.45 23.14 -45.18
C ASP A 154 49.92 23.05 -45.06
N ALA A 155 49.21 24.05 -45.57
CA ALA A 155 47.74 24.06 -45.62
C ALA A 155 47.21 23.54 -46.97
N PRO A 156 46.05 22.83 -46.96
CA PRO A 156 45.36 22.42 -48.18
C PRO A 156 44.68 23.62 -48.84
N THR A 157 43.97 23.38 -49.94
CA THR A 157 42.99 24.32 -50.50
C THR A 157 42.03 24.78 -49.41
N VAL A 158 41.81 26.09 -49.28
CA VAL A 158 40.98 26.69 -48.23
C VAL A 158 39.89 27.61 -48.78
N ASP A 159 38.80 27.68 -48.03
CA ASP A 159 37.79 28.74 -48.10
C ASP A 159 38.00 29.73 -46.95
N VAL A 160 37.57 30.98 -47.15
CA VAL A 160 37.50 31.99 -46.08
C VAL A 160 36.07 32.53 -46.00
N ILE A 161 35.38 32.22 -44.90
CA ILE A 161 33.98 32.54 -44.68
C ILE A 161 33.88 33.68 -43.66
N ALA A 162 33.24 34.79 -44.05
CA ALA A 162 32.80 35.79 -43.10
C ALA A 162 31.48 35.35 -42.46
N ARG A 163 31.51 34.97 -41.18
CA ARG A 163 30.36 34.42 -40.45
C ARG A 163 29.13 35.31 -40.55
N GLY A 164 28.00 34.72 -40.92
CA GLY A 164 26.73 35.43 -41.08
C GLY A 164 26.68 36.44 -42.24
N VAL A 165 27.71 36.45 -43.10
CA VAL A 165 27.81 37.38 -44.24
C VAL A 165 27.89 36.62 -45.55
N ALA A 166 29.05 36.02 -45.88
CA ALA A 166 29.29 35.31 -47.14
C ALA A 166 30.64 34.56 -47.10
N THR A 167 30.80 33.57 -47.98
CA THR A 167 32.13 33.06 -48.38
C THR A 167 32.84 34.16 -49.17
N LEU A 168 33.94 34.67 -48.63
CA LEU A 168 34.73 35.76 -49.24
C LEU A 168 35.79 35.22 -50.18
N VAL A 169 36.39 34.08 -49.84
CA VAL A 169 37.37 33.36 -50.67
C VAL A 169 36.89 31.91 -50.79
N ASP A 170 36.84 31.41 -52.02
CA ASP A 170 36.33 30.08 -52.35
C ASP A 170 37.41 29.31 -53.12
N ASN A 171 37.78 28.14 -52.60
CA ASN A 171 38.73 27.18 -53.13
C ASN A 171 40.11 27.75 -53.49
N ALA A 172 40.69 28.57 -52.62
CA ALA A 172 42.04 29.11 -52.82
C ALA A 172 43.10 28.05 -52.53
N LYS A 173 43.94 27.74 -53.52
CA LYS A 173 45.10 26.84 -53.42
C LYS A 173 46.35 27.59 -52.99
N TYR A 174 47.36 26.88 -52.49
CA TYR A 174 48.65 27.49 -52.18
C TYR A 174 49.20 28.25 -53.40
N GLY A 175 49.50 29.54 -53.21
CA GLY A 175 49.97 30.45 -54.26
C GLY A 175 48.89 31.22 -55.01
N ASP A 176 47.61 30.91 -54.78
CA ASP A 176 46.51 31.66 -55.39
C ASP A 176 46.42 33.09 -54.84
N VAL A 177 46.12 34.01 -55.76
CA VAL A 177 45.83 35.42 -55.47
C VAL A 177 44.47 35.75 -56.07
N THR A 178 43.51 36.12 -55.22
CA THR A 178 42.14 36.36 -55.67
C THR A 178 42.01 37.61 -56.55
N GLY A 179 40.82 37.76 -57.18
CA GLY A 179 40.33 39.07 -57.61
C GLY A 179 40.14 40.03 -56.43
N TYR A 180 39.76 41.27 -56.72
CA TYR A 180 39.40 42.22 -55.66
C TYR A 180 38.07 41.84 -55.01
N LEU A 181 38.10 41.72 -53.68
CA LEU A 181 36.97 41.47 -52.80
C LEU A 181 36.63 42.77 -52.07
N GLY A 182 35.37 43.18 -52.08
CA GLY A 182 34.92 44.43 -51.47
C GLY A 182 33.90 44.17 -50.37
N VAL A 183 34.22 44.56 -49.13
CA VAL A 183 33.35 44.39 -47.96
C VAL A 183 33.06 45.74 -47.29
N PRO A 184 31.89 45.92 -46.64
CA PRO A 184 31.64 47.08 -45.79
C PRO A 184 32.73 47.28 -44.71
N PRO A 185 32.99 48.52 -44.25
CA PRO A 185 33.93 48.78 -43.17
C PRO A 185 33.29 48.40 -41.83
N ALA A 186 33.43 47.13 -41.44
CA ALA A 186 32.91 46.56 -40.20
C ALA A 186 33.91 45.57 -39.58
N ALA A 187 33.61 45.09 -38.38
CA ALA A 187 34.31 43.95 -37.80
C ALA A 187 33.71 42.64 -38.31
N TYR A 188 34.56 41.73 -38.75
CA TYR A 188 34.20 40.42 -39.27
C TYR A 188 34.84 39.32 -38.43
N THR A 189 34.12 38.23 -38.22
CA THR A 189 34.75 36.96 -37.84
C THR A 189 34.95 36.12 -39.10
N LEU A 190 36.21 35.83 -39.40
CA LEU A 190 36.63 35.07 -40.57
C LEU A 190 36.97 33.65 -40.15
N ASP A 191 36.29 32.66 -40.72
CA ASP A 191 36.64 31.25 -40.61
C ASP A 191 37.44 30.80 -41.81
N VAL A 192 38.56 30.13 -41.55
CA VAL A 192 39.32 29.41 -42.57
C VAL A 192 38.91 27.94 -42.48
N THR A 193 38.40 27.39 -43.57
CA THR A 193 37.91 26.00 -43.67
C THR A 193 38.63 25.29 -44.83
N PRO A 194 38.74 23.94 -44.84
CA PRO A 194 39.17 23.22 -46.04
C PRO A 194 38.18 23.46 -47.19
N GLY A 195 38.66 23.67 -48.41
CA GLY A 195 37.80 24.03 -49.55
C GLY A 195 36.77 22.97 -49.97
N SER A 196 36.95 21.72 -49.54
CA SER A 196 35.97 20.64 -49.72
C SER A 196 35.03 20.44 -48.53
N ASP A 197 35.25 21.15 -47.42
CA ASP A 197 34.53 20.94 -46.16
C ASP A 197 34.40 22.26 -45.36
N ASN A 198 33.31 22.99 -45.62
CA ASN A 198 32.99 24.21 -44.88
C ASN A 198 32.42 23.99 -43.48
N SER A 199 32.30 22.73 -43.04
CA SER A 199 31.88 22.41 -41.66
C SER A 199 33.06 22.33 -40.69
N THR A 200 34.28 22.08 -41.19
CA THR A 200 35.50 22.02 -40.37
C THR A 200 36.21 23.36 -40.36
N VAL A 201 36.25 24.05 -39.21
CA VAL A 201 36.99 25.30 -39.06
C VAL A 201 38.44 25.02 -38.65
N VAL A 202 39.39 25.38 -39.51
CA VAL A 202 40.84 25.27 -39.27
C VAL A 202 41.32 26.33 -38.29
N ALA A 203 40.86 27.58 -38.48
CA ALA A 203 41.14 28.69 -37.59
C ALA A 203 40.12 29.80 -37.81
N SER A 204 39.81 30.53 -36.75
CA SER A 204 38.94 31.71 -36.81
C SER A 204 39.72 32.96 -36.45
N PHE A 205 39.42 34.09 -37.10
CA PHE A 205 40.09 35.35 -36.86
C PHE A 205 39.09 36.49 -36.73
N ASN A 206 39.38 37.46 -35.86
CA ASN A 206 38.67 38.73 -35.81
C ASN A 206 39.35 39.74 -36.74
N ALA A 207 38.66 40.18 -37.79
CA ALA A 207 39.14 41.18 -38.73
C ALA A 207 38.34 42.48 -38.54
N ASP A 208 38.89 43.43 -37.77
CA ASP A 208 38.28 44.75 -37.61
C ASP A 208 38.68 45.68 -38.76
N LEU A 209 37.74 45.92 -39.68
CA LEU A 209 37.92 46.79 -40.84
C LEU A 209 37.16 48.13 -40.69
N SER A 210 36.56 48.39 -39.53
CA SER A 210 35.66 49.54 -39.31
C SER A 210 36.33 50.91 -39.57
N GLY A 211 37.64 51.01 -39.37
CA GLY A 211 38.42 52.23 -39.61
C GLY A 211 39.01 52.40 -41.02
N LEU A 212 38.73 51.50 -41.96
CA LEU A 212 39.46 51.42 -43.24
C LEU A 212 38.62 51.75 -44.49
N ALA A 213 37.48 52.44 -44.34
CA ALA A 213 36.61 52.82 -45.46
C ALA A 213 37.36 53.53 -46.61
N GLY A 214 37.16 53.08 -47.85
CA GLY A 214 37.86 53.56 -49.05
C GLY A 214 39.29 53.03 -49.21
N GLY A 215 39.78 52.20 -48.28
CA GLY A 215 41.12 51.63 -48.30
C GLY A 215 41.25 50.38 -49.17
N ALA A 216 42.47 50.13 -49.68
CA ALA A 216 42.85 48.88 -50.33
C ALA A 216 43.82 48.07 -49.44
N ALA A 217 43.86 46.74 -49.58
CA ALA A 217 44.84 45.89 -48.89
C ALA A 217 45.21 44.60 -49.64
N VAL A 218 46.31 43.96 -49.24
CA VAL A 218 46.61 42.55 -49.56
C VAL A 218 46.49 41.74 -48.28
N VAL A 219 45.49 40.86 -48.22
CA VAL A 219 45.30 39.94 -47.09
C VAL A 219 46.01 38.63 -47.42
N PHE A 220 46.89 38.14 -46.56
CA PHE A 220 47.69 36.95 -46.83
C PHE A 220 47.72 35.99 -45.64
N ALA A 221 47.62 34.71 -45.94
CA ALA A 221 47.84 33.63 -44.99
C ALA A 221 49.35 33.40 -44.80
N SER A 222 49.80 33.33 -43.55
CA SER A 222 51.20 33.36 -43.17
C SER A 222 51.51 32.34 -42.08
N GLY A 223 52.63 31.62 -42.17
CA GLY A 223 53.03 30.62 -41.16
C GLY A 223 52.57 29.20 -41.47
N PHE A 224 52.73 28.30 -40.49
CA PHE A 224 52.45 26.86 -40.60
C PHE A 224 51.24 26.44 -39.76
N LEU A 225 50.37 25.60 -40.30
CA LEU A 225 49.28 24.95 -39.56
C LEU A 225 49.82 23.98 -38.50
N ASN A 226 50.90 23.26 -38.82
CA ASN A 226 51.61 22.40 -37.88
C ASN A 226 53.06 22.87 -37.70
N PRO A 227 53.33 23.82 -36.79
CA PRO A 227 54.70 24.29 -36.51
C PRO A 227 55.68 23.16 -36.18
N ALA A 228 55.26 22.15 -35.41
CA ALA A 228 56.14 21.07 -34.98
C ALA A 228 56.67 20.23 -36.16
N ALA A 229 55.84 20.01 -37.19
CA ALA A 229 56.25 19.34 -38.42
C ALA A 229 57.07 20.25 -39.37
N ASN A 230 57.18 21.54 -39.06
CA ASN A 230 57.78 22.57 -39.90
C ASN A 230 58.87 23.34 -39.14
N GLN A 231 59.77 22.59 -38.49
CA GLN A 231 60.94 23.10 -37.75
C GLN A 231 60.60 24.09 -36.62
N ASN A 232 59.41 23.98 -36.03
CA ASN A 232 58.89 24.93 -35.04
C ASN A 232 58.84 26.38 -35.55
N GLY A 233 58.61 26.56 -36.85
CA GLY A 233 58.42 27.88 -37.47
C GLY A 233 57.16 28.59 -36.96
N ALA A 234 56.94 29.83 -37.42
CA ALA A 234 55.83 30.64 -36.94
C ALA A 234 54.46 29.99 -37.23
N ALA A 235 53.59 29.95 -36.21
CA ALA A 235 52.23 29.42 -36.34
C ALA A 235 51.38 30.23 -37.33
N PHE A 236 50.45 29.54 -37.98
CA PHE A 236 49.51 30.09 -38.95
C PHE A 236 48.77 31.34 -38.46
N GLY A 237 48.54 32.30 -39.36
CA GLY A 237 47.74 33.49 -39.09
C GLY A 237 47.37 34.26 -40.35
N LEU A 238 46.42 35.19 -40.24
CA LEU A 238 46.00 36.10 -41.30
C LEU A 238 46.50 37.52 -41.04
N TYR A 239 47.01 38.15 -42.09
CA TYR A 239 47.61 39.47 -42.05
C TYR A 239 47.13 40.32 -43.22
N ALA A 240 46.98 41.62 -43.02
CA ALA A 240 46.64 42.58 -44.07
C ALA A 240 47.79 43.59 -44.25
N ALA A 241 48.44 43.58 -45.41
CA ALA A 241 49.38 44.61 -45.82
C ALA A 241 48.62 45.79 -46.45
N LEU A 242 48.79 46.97 -45.87
CA LEU A 242 48.21 48.21 -46.33
C LEU A 242 49.15 48.93 -47.32
N PRO A 243 48.64 49.79 -48.22
CA PRO A 243 49.44 50.52 -49.20
C PRO A 243 50.57 51.38 -48.62
N ASN A 244 50.43 51.82 -47.37
CA ASN A 244 51.45 52.58 -46.65
C ASN A 244 52.55 51.69 -46.01
N GLY A 245 52.50 50.37 -46.19
CA GLY A 245 53.45 49.40 -45.64
C GLY A 245 53.11 48.86 -44.26
N ALA A 246 52.05 49.34 -43.60
CA ALA A 246 51.62 48.76 -42.32
C ALA A 246 51.06 47.34 -42.54
N VAL A 247 51.47 46.38 -41.72
CA VAL A 247 50.90 45.03 -41.68
C VAL A 247 50.07 44.87 -40.42
N VAL A 248 48.77 44.60 -40.59
CA VAL A 248 47.82 44.38 -39.50
C VAL A 248 47.59 42.89 -39.34
N ALA A 249 47.88 42.35 -38.16
CA ALA A 249 47.56 40.97 -37.82
C ALA A 249 46.09 40.87 -37.40
N PHE A 250 45.36 39.88 -37.89
CA PHE A 250 44.01 39.57 -37.39
C PHE A 250 44.14 38.65 -36.17
N PRO A 251 43.61 39.03 -34.99
CA PRO A 251 43.66 38.17 -33.81
C PRO A 251 42.92 36.86 -34.02
N GLN A 252 43.57 35.74 -33.72
CA GLN A 252 42.94 34.42 -33.76
C GLN A 252 41.95 34.25 -32.60
N ILE A 253 40.79 33.65 -32.87
CA ILE A 253 39.76 33.27 -31.88
C ILE A 253 40.03 31.83 -31.46
N GLY A 254 39.93 31.55 -30.15
CA GLY A 254 40.06 30.20 -29.62
C GLY A 254 38.93 29.28 -30.08
N THR A 255 39.12 27.96 -30.00
CA THR A 255 38.08 26.96 -30.30
C THR A 255 37.76 26.13 -29.06
N ALA A 256 36.51 25.67 -28.97
CA ALA A 256 36.01 24.70 -28.01
C ALA A 256 35.31 23.58 -28.78
N ARG A 257 35.18 22.41 -28.17
CA ARG A 257 34.51 21.26 -28.78
C ARG A 257 33.10 21.15 -28.21
N LEU A 258 32.08 21.09 -29.06
CA LEU A 258 30.68 21.02 -28.64
C LEU A 258 29.96 19.86 -29.32
N GLN A 259 29.28 19.03 -28.52
CA GLN A 259 28.26 18.11 -28.99
C GLN A 259 26.88 18.64 -28.63
N VAL A 260 25.96 18.64 -29.59
CA VAL A 260 24.56 19.03 -29.38
C VAL A 260 23.66 17.80 -29.48
N ILE A 261 22.72 17.65 -28.55
CA ILE A 261 21.77 16.53 -28.47
C ILE A 261 20.35 17.10 -28.42
N HIS A 262 19.44 16.58 -29.26
CA HIS A 262 18.03 16.97 -29.21
C HIS A 262 17.17 15.90 -28.52
N ASN A 263 16.68 16.22 -27.32
CA ASN A 263 15.87 15.34 -26.47
C ASN A 263 14.51 15.94 -26.10
N ALA A 264 14.08 17.05 -26.70
CA ALA A 264 12.75 17.60 -26.46
C ALA A 264 11.67 16.71 -27.09
N ALA A 265 10.89 16.03 -26.25
CA ALA A 265 9.89 15.05 -26.68
C ALA A 265 8.58 15.67 -27.23
N ASP A 266 8.44 16.99 -27.13
CA ASP A 266 7.29 17.74 -27.66
C ASP A 266 7.10 17.46 -29.16
N PRO A 267 5.93 16.95 -29.60
CA PRO A 267 5.66 16.73 -31.01
C PRO A 267 5.83 17.99 -31.89
N ALA A 268 5.58 19.19 -31.35
CA ALA A 268 5.80 20.44 -32.06
C ALA A 268 7.29 20.80 -32.23
N ALA A 269 8.17 20.19 -31.42
CA ALA A 269 9.62 20.29 -31.53
C ALA A 269 10.27 19.03 -32.13
N ALA A 270 9.50 18.15 -32.80
CA ALA A 270 10.03 16.89 -33.34
C ALA A 270 11.20 17.09 -34.33
N LYS A 271 11.26 18.26 -34.98
CA LYS A 271 12.41 18.79 -35.70
C LYS A 271 12.60 20.26 -35.35
N VAL A 272 13.86 20.65 -35.16
CA VAL A 272 14.22 22.03 -34.84
C VAL A 272 15.39 22.50 -35.70
N ASP A 273 15.43 23.79 -35.99
CA ASP A 273 16.60 24.44 -36.57
C ASP A 273 17.41 25.07 -35.45
N VAL A 274 18.73 24.88 -35.46
CA VAL A 274 19.65 25.47 -34.48
C VAL A 274 20.48 26.54 -35.17
N TYR A 275 20.34 27.77 -34.71
CA TYR A 275 21.11 28.93 -35.14
C TYR A 275 22.18 29.27 -34.10
N VAL A 276 23.38 29.62 -34.55
CA VAL A 276 24.44 30.16 -33.69
C VAL A 276 24.82 31.54 -34.21
N ASN A 277 24.72 32.55 -33.33
CA ASN A 277 24.94 33.96 -33.66
C ASN A 277 24.15 34.42 -34.90
N GLY A 278 22.92 33.91 -35.04
CA GLY A 278 22.01 34.23 -36.15
C GLY A 278 22.23 33.46 -37.44
N SER A 279 23.29 32.64 -37.55
CA SER A 279 23.52 31.76 -38.70
C SER A 279 23.00 30.36 -38.43
N LEU A 280 22.33 29.73 -39.41
CA LEU A 280 21.84 28.36 -39.28
C LEU A 280 23.03 27.39 -39.19
N LEU A 281 23.11 26.66 -38.08
CA LEU A 281 24.14 25.65 -37.83
C LEU A 281 23.62 24.24 -38.11
N LEU A 282 22.43 23.89 -37.60
CA LEU A 282 21.80 22.59 -37.81
C LEU A 282 20.41 22.80 -38.39
N ASN A 283 20.15 22.23 -39.57
CA ASN A 283 18.85 22.29 -40.24
C ASN A 283 18.06 21.00 -39.96
N ASP A 284 16.77 21.11 -39.66
CA ASP A 284 15.86 19.97 -39.46
C ASP A 284 16.36 18.97 -38.40
N PHE A 285 17.04 19.45 -37.35
CA PHE A 285 17.64 18.62 -36.31
C PHE A 285 16.56 17.85 -35.54
N ALA A 286 16.54 16.53 -35.75
CA ALA A 286 15.43 15.68 -35.36
C ALA A 286 15.51 15.21 -33.90
N PHE A 287 14.36 14.98 -33.27
CA PHE A 287 14.29 14.43 -31.92
C PHE A 287 14.99 13.06 -31.83
N ARG A 288 15.78 12.85 -30.77
CA ARG A 288 16.70 11.72 -30.54
C ARG A 288 17.86 11.64 -31.53
N THR A 289 18.42 12.79 -31.90
CA THR A 289 19.68 12.87 -32.67
C THR A 289 20.73 13.69 -31.94
N ALA A 290 21.99 13.46 -32.31
CA ALA A 290 23.15 14.15 -31.77
C ALA A 290 24.12 14.52 -32.89
N THR A 291 24.89 15.59 -32.70
CA THR A 291 26.04 15.89 -33.56
C THR A 291 27.27 15.11 -33.09
N PRO A 292 28.28 14.87 -33.94
CA PRO A 292 29.63 14.65 -33.42
C PRO A 292 30.08 15.87 -32.61
N PHE A 293 31.14 15.72 -31.81
CA PHE A 293 31.83 16.90 -31.28
C PHE A 293 32.38 17.73 -32.45
N VAL A 294 31.94 18.98 -32.55
CA VAL A 294 32.35 19.94 -33.58
C VAL A 294 33.10 21.10 -32.95
N ASP A 295 34.02 21.69 -33.71
CA ASP A 295 34.74 22.89 -33.28
C ASP A 295 33.83 24.11 -33.37
N VAL A 296 33.73 24.83 -32.25
CA VAL A 296 32.96 26.06 -32.12
C VAL A 296 33.84 27.16 -31.52
N PRO A 297 33.48 28.44 -31.70
CA PRO A 297 34.30 29.55 -31.23
C PRO A 297 34.29 29.61 -29.70
N ALA A 298 35.45 29.91 -29.11
CA ALA A 298 35.63 30.01 -27.68
C ALA A 298 36.19 31.38 -27.27
N GLY A 299 35.92 31.77 -26.03
CA GLY A 299 36.29 33.08 -25.47
C GLY A 299 35.39 34.23 -25.95
N VAL A 300 34.32 33.94 -26.70
CA VAL A 300 33.34 34.92 -27.19
C VAL A 300 31.91 34.48 -26.83
N PRO A 301 30.98 35.41 -26.59
CA PRO A 301 29.57 35.07 -26.43
C PRO A 301 28.99 34.42 -27.70
N LEU A 302 28.31 33.30 -27.52
CA LEU A 302 27.54 32.59 -28.52
C LEU A 302 26.05 32.68 -28.16
N SER A 303 25.23 33.13 -29.11
CA SER A 303 23.78 33.09 -29.03
C SER A 303 23.28 31.87 -29.78
N ILE A 304 22.83 30.85 -29.05
CA ILE A 304 22.27 29.61 -29.59
C ILE A 304 20.76 29.73 -29.59
N ALA A 305 20.15 29.84 -30.76
CA ALA A 305 18.72 29.95 -30.92
C ALA A 305 18.13 28.69 -31.55
N VAL A 306 17.07 28.15 -30.95
CA VAL A 306 16.36 26.96 -31.44
C VAL A 306 15.02 27.41 -32.01
N ALA A 307 14.77 27.14 -33.29
CA ALA A 307 13.55 27.49 -34.01
C ALA A 307 12.82 26.21 -34.48
N PRO A 308 11.54 26.27 -34.91
CA PRO A 308 10.90 25.12 -35.54
C PRO A 308 11.67 24.70 -36.78
N GLY A 309 11.68 23.42 -37.17
CA GLY A 309 12.35 22.95 -38.39
C GLY A 309 11.81 23.54 -39.71
N THR A 310 10.74 24.33 -39.65
CA THR A 310 10.21 25.10 -40.80
C THR A 310 10.75 26.53 -40.84
N SER A 311 11.72 26.87 -39.99
CA SER A 311 12.20 28.23 -39.88
C SER A 311 13.02 28.64 -41.11
N THR A 312 12.93 29.91 -41.45
CA THR A 312 13.70 30.51 -42.54
C THR A 312 14.72 31.53 -42.03
N SER A 313 14.65 31.89 -40.74
CA SER A 313 15.60 32.76 -40.06
C SER A 313 15.52 32.62 -38.54
N VAL A 314 16.57 33.08 -37.85
CA VAL A 314 16.67 33.13 -36.39
C VAL A 314 15.55 33.95 -35.71
N SER A 315 14.85 34.83 -36.43
CA SER A 315 13.73 35.61 -35.87
C SER A 315 12.54 34.75 -35.43
N GLN A 316 12.46 33.51 -35.94
CA GLN A 316 11.45 32.53 -35.59
C GLN A 316 11.89 31.60 -34.44
N ALA A 317 12.97 31.96 -33.73
CA ALA A 317 13.46 31.19 -32.60
C ALA A 317 12.39 31.04 -31.50
N LEU A 318 12.20 29.79 -31.07
CA LEU A 318 11.36 29.39 -29.94
C LEU A 318 12.06 29.67 -28.61
N ALA A 319 13.38 29.48 -28.58
CA ALA A 319 14.23 29.76 -27.42
C ALA A 319 15.60 30.26 -27.87
N THR A 320 16.23 31.12 -27.07
CA THR A 320 17.60 31.60 -27.31
C THR A 320 18.41 31.55 -26.02
N PHE A 321 19.59 30.95 -26.10
CA PHE A 321 20.51 30.72 -24.99
C PHE A 321 21.85 31.41 -25.29
N ASN A 322 22.29 32.28 -24.38
CA ASN A 322 23.60 32.93 -24.50
C ASN A 322 24.63 32.16 -23.67
N VAL A 323 25.66 31.62 -24.32
CA VAL A 323 26.72 30.83 -23.69
C VAL A 323 28.09 31.40 -24.06
N THR A 324 29.07 31.32 -23.15
CA THR A 324 30.48 31.64 -23.48
C THR A 324 31.30 30.39 -23.19
N LEU A 325 31.87 29.80 -24.23
CA LEU A 325 32.67 28.58 -24.11
C LEU A 325 34.12 28.94 -23.84
N GLU A 326 34.76 28.26 -22.90
CA GLU A 326 36.18 28.44 -22.62
C GLU A 326 37.06 27.78 -23.70
N ASN A 327 38.18 28.45 -24.03
CA ASN A 327 39.11 27.97 -25.05
C ASN A 327 39.72 26.60 -24.66
N GLY A 328 39.70 25.66 -25.60
CA GLY A 328 40.24 24.30 -25.43
C GLY A 328 39.37 23.35 -24.59
N LYS A 329 38.20 23.76 -24.10
CA LYS A 329 37.28 22.88 -23.35
C LYS A 329 36.28 22.16 -24.26
N THR A 330 35.77 21.04 -23.76
CA THR A 330 34.74 20.21 -24.38
C THR A 330 33.40 20.38 -23.65
N TYR A 331 32.29 20.40 -24.40
CA TYR A 331 30.95 20.62 -23.89
C TYR A 331 29.93 19.69 -24.53
N VAL A 332 28.90 19.32 -23.76
CA VAL A 332 27.66 18.73 -24.27
C VAL A 332 26.51 19.69 -23.97
N ALA A 333 25.67 19.97 -24.96
CA ALA A 333 24.44 20.76 -24.82
C ALA A 333 23.23 19.92 -25.25
N ILE A 334 22.20 19.85 -24.39
CA ILE A 334 21.04 18.98 -24.56
C ILE A 334 19.79 19.85 -24.56
N ALA A 335 19.12 19.95 -25.71
CA ALA A 335 17.82 20.60 -25.82
C ALA A 335 16.75 19.64 -25.25
N ASN A 336 16.00 20.08 -24.24
CA ASN A 336 15.04 19.24 -23.53
C ASN A 336 13.80 20.02 -23.09
N GLY A 337 12.76 19.33 -22.62
CA GLY A 337 11.51 19.95 -22.17
C GLY A 337 10.47 20.13 -23.27
N VAL A 338 9.41 20.89 -22.98
CA VAL A 338 8.27 21.13 -23.88
C VAL A 338 8.03 22.62 -24.11
N LEU A 339 7.56 23.00 -25.29
CA LEU A 339 7.41 24.40 -25.72
C LEU A 339 6.28 25.11 -24.98
N ASN A 340 5.18 24.41 -24.71
CA ASN A 340 4.03 24.93 -23.98
C ASN A 340 3.66 24.03 -22.80
N PRO A 341 4.31 24.19 -21.63
CA PRO A 341 4.08 23.36 -20.44
C PRO A 341 2.63 23.18 -20.04
N GLY A 342 1.77 24.18 -20.29
CA GLY A 342 0.34 24.11 -19.95
C GLY A 342 -0.47 23.09 -20.76
N GLN A 343 0.10 22.50 -21.83
CA GLN A 343 -0.52 21.48 -22.67
C GLN A 343 0.04 20.07 -22.45
N PHE A 344 0.88 19.89 -21.43
CA PHE A 344 1.47 18.60 -21.06
C PHE A 344 1.18 18.30 -19.59
N SER A 345 1.35 17.04 -19.20
CA SER A 345 1.22 16.67 -17.78
C SER A 345 2.34 17.33 -16.98
N PRO A 346 2.05 17.91 -15.80
CA PRO A 346 3.08 18.46 -14.93
C PRO A 346 4.03 17.36 -14.45
N ASN A 347 5.28 17.72 -14.20
CA ASN A 347 6.23 16.78 -13.61
C ASN A 347 5.75 16.34 -12.21
N PRO A 348 5.80 15.04 -11.86
CA PRO A 348 5.38 14.54 -10.55
C PRO A 348 6.08 15.20 -9.36
N ASP A 349 7.34 15.63 -9.52
CA ASP A 349 8.13 16.30 -8.48
C ASP A 349 7.98 17.84 -8.51
N SER A 350 6.99 18.36 -9.24
CA SER A 350 6.71 19.80 -9.40
C SER A 350 7.85 20.61 -10.03
N LEU A 351 8.70 19.96 -10.82
CA LEU A 351 9.80 20.60 -11.55
C LEU A 351 9.30 21.28 -12.84
N SER A 352 9.98 22.36 -13.25
CA SER A 352 9.64 23.09 -14.48
C SER A 352 9.99 22.27 -15.72
N ILE A 353 8.99 21.96 -16.54
CA ILE A 353 9.14 21.16 -17.78
C ILE A 353 9.31 22.01 -19.05
N GLY A 354 9.41 23.33 -18.92
CA GLY A 354 9.60 24.24 -20.05
C GLY A 354 10.86 23.93 -20.85
N PHE A 355 10.80 24.23 -22.16
CA PHE A 355 11.91 24.03 -23.08
C PHE A 355 13.17 24.72 -22.57
N THR A 356 14.25 23.94 -22.42
CA THR A 356 15.50 24.36 -21.77
C THR A 356 16.71 23.70 -22.43
N LEU A 357 17.89 24.23 -22.14
CA LEU A 357 19.17 23.71 -22.62
C LEU A 357 20.03 23.30 -21.41
N PHE A 358 20.21 21.99 -21.23
CA PHE A 358 21.16 21.48 -20.23
C PHE A 358 22.56 21.48 -20.81
N THR A 359 23.55 21.98 -20.05
CA THR A 359 24.94 22.02 -20.50
C THR A 359 25.86 21.33 -19.50
N LYS A 360 26.81 20.55 -20.02
CA LYS A 360 27.88 19.92 -19.23
C LYS A 360 29.23 20.34 -19.80
N ALA A 361 30.01 21.04 -19.00
CA ALA A 361 31.40 21.35 -19.30
C ALA A 361 32.31 20.14 -19.01
N GLU A 362 33.50 20.15 -19.61
CA GLU A 362 34.51 19.09 -19.46
C GLU A 362 33.97 17.71 -19.87
N ALA A 363 33.20 17.69 -20.96
CA ALA A 363 32.67 16.47 -21.52
C ALA A 363 33.80 15.60 -22.09
N ARG A 364 33.71 14.28 -21.89
CA ARG A 364 34.71 13.32 -22.37
C ARG A 364 34.33 12.83 -23.77
N GLU A 365 35.28 12.92 -24.71
CA GLU A 365 35.18 12.28 -26.03
C GLU A 365 35.65 10.80 -25.98
N GLN A 366 36.43 10.42 -24.97
CA GLN A 366 36.95 9.05 -24.75
C GLN A 366 36.90 8.67 -23.26
N ALA A 367 36.90 7.37 -22.96
CA ALA A 367 37.00 6.89 -21.60
C ALA A 367 38.37 7.19 -20.99
N THR A 368 38.39 7.34 -19.66
CA THR A 368 39.63 7.49 -18.90
C THR A 368 40.46 6.21 -18.85
N ALA A 369 39.84 5.04 -18.98
CA ALA A 369 40.50 3.74 -19.08
C ALA A 369 40.14 3.04 -20.39
N ALA A 370 41.15 2.62 -21.15
CA ALA A 370 40.97 1.98 -22.47
C ALA A 370 40.14 0.69 -22.45
N GLY A 371 40.04 0.03 -21.28
CA GLY A 371 39.24 -1.18 -21.09
C GLY A 371 37.79 -0.95 -20.67
N ASN A 372 37.34 0.30 -20.49
CA ASN A 372 36.01 0.65 -19.99
C ASN A 372 35.25 1.57 -20.95
N VAL A 373 33.97 1.77 -20.67
CA VAL A 373 33.11 2.79 -21.28
C VAL A 373 32.76 3.81 -20.20
N ASP A 374 33.06 5.09 -20.45
CA ASP A 374 32.66 6.18 -19.56
C ASP A 374 31.33 6.78 -20.03
N PHE A 375 30.41 7.07 -19.11
CA PHE A 375 29.21 7.81 -19.47
C PHE A 375 28.68 8.61 -18.29
N PHE A 376 27.83 9.60 -18.57
CA PHE A 376 26.97 10.20 -17.55
C PHE A 376 25.52 10.10 -18.00
N ALA A 377 24.62 10.04 -17.03
CA ALA A 377 23.18 9.94 -17.28
C ALA A 377 22.50 11.30 -17.12
N VAL A 378 21.42 11.50 -17.86
CA VAL A 378 20.57 12.69 -17.82
C VAL A 378 19.12 12.28 -17.74
N HIS A 379 18.42 12.80 -16.73
CA HIS A 379 16.99 12.60 -16.62
C HIS A 379 16.22 13.59 -17.51
N GLY A 380 15.93 13.18 -18.75
CA GLY A 380 15.27 14.03 -19.73
C GLY A 380 13.73 13.90 -19.83
N ALA A 381 13.10 12.91 -19.20
CA ALA A 381 11.66 12.66 -19.32
C ALA A 381 10.83 13.62 -18.44
N THR A 382 9.95 14.44 -19.03
CA THR A 382 9.23 15.51 -18.30
C THR A 382 8.11 15.02 -17.39
N ASP A 383 7.51 13.86 -17.69
CA ASP A 383 6.38 13.28 -16.96
C ASP A 383 6.78 12.12 -16.04
N ALA A 384 8.09 11.88 -15.87
CA ALA A 384 8.61 10.88 -14.94
C ALA A 384 8.95 11.49 -13.56
N PRO A 385 8.72 10.74 -12.46
CA PRO A 385 9.16 11.13 -11.12
C PRO A 385 10.68 10.94 -11.00
N THR A 386 11.23 11.23 -9.82
CA THR A 386 12.60 10.83 -9.44
C THR A 386 12.79 9.33 -9.68
N VAL A 387 13.86 8.94 -10.38
CA VAL A 387 14.16 7.53 -10.73
C VAL A 387 15.56 7.09 -10.33
N ASP A 388 15.67 5.78 -10.11
CA ASP A 388 16.92 5.03 -10.08
C ASP A 388 17.11 4.29 -11.41
N VAL A 389 18.37 4.04 -11.79
CA VAL A 389 18.72 3.14 -12.89
C VAL A 389 19.67 2.06 -12.37
N ILE A 390 19.20 0.82 -12.36
CA ILE A 390 19.90 -0.33 -11.81
C ILE A 390 20.37 -1.23 -12.94
N ALA A 391 21.69 -1.48 -13.01
CA ALA A 391 22.21 -2.57 -13.82
C ALA A 391 22.01 -3.88 -13.05
N ARG A 392 21.09 -4.71 -13.54
CA ARG A 392 20.64 -5.92 -12.83
C ARG A 392 21.80 -6.86 -12.55
N GLY A 393 21.93 -7.28 -11.29
CA GLY A 393 23.00 -8.16 -10.82
C GLY A 393 24.39 -7.50 -10.76
N VAL A 394 24.46 -6.18 -10.97
CA VAL A 394 25.72 -5.42 -10.99
C VAL A 394 25.71 -4.32 -9.94
N ALA A 395 24.99 -3.22 -10.16
CA ALA A 395 24.96 -2.06 -9.27
C ALA A 395 23.83 -1.08 -9.63
N THR A 396 23.43 -0.24 -8.68
CA THR A 396 22.70 1.00 -8.97
C THR A 396 23.66 1.98 -9.66
N LEU A 397 23.38 2.30 -10.92
CA LEU A 397 24.21 3.18 -11.75
C LEU A 397 23.81 4.64 -11.59
N VAL A 398 22.52 4.91 -11.43
CA VAL A 398 21.96 6.23 -11.18
C VAL A 398 21.05 6.11 -9.96
N ASP A 399 21.27 6.96 -8.98
CA ASP A 399 20.55 6.96 -7.71
C ASP A 399 19.87 8.32 -7.52
N ASN A 400 18.56 8.29 -7.36
CA ASN A 400 17.68 9.42 -7.05
C ASN A 400 17.81 10.60 -8.04
N ALA A 401 17.89 10.32 -9.33
CA ALA A 401 17.96 11.38 -10.35
C ALA A 401 16.57 12.01 -10.57
N LYS A 402 16.50 13.32 -10.44
CA LYS A 402 15.32 14.14 -10.74
C LYS A 402 15.36 14.66 -12.17
N TYR A 403 14.20 15.07 -12.71
CA TYR A 403 14.15 15.74 -14.00
C TYR A 403 15.14 16.92 -14.07
N GLY A 404 16.03 16.88 -15.06
CA GLY A 404 17.08 17.86 -15.27
C GLY A 404 18.40 17.60 -14.55
N ASP A 405 18.51 16.52 -13.77
CA ASP A 405 19.79 16.11 -13.17
C ASP A 405 20.73 15.52 -14.23
N LEU A 406 22.01 15.89 -14.12
CA LEU A 406 23.11 15.34 -14.90
C LEU A 406 24.09 14.68 -13.92
N THR A 407 24.30 13.37 -14.04
CA THR A 407 25.17 12.65 -13.10
C THR A 407 26.64 12.98 -13.30
N GLY A 408 27.46 12.55 -12.34
CA GLY A 408 28.89 12.36 -12.55
C GLY A 408 29.17 11.30 -13.64
N TYR A 409 30.42 11.24 -14.08
CA TYR A 409 30.86 10.16 -14.98
C TYR A 409 30.94 8.84 -14.21
N LEU A 410 30.31 7.82 -14.78
CA LEU A 410 30.38 6.42 -14.41
C LEU A 410 31.31 5.73 -15.41
N SER A 411 32.04 4.71 -14.96
CA SER A 411 32.93 3.91 -15.81
C SER A 411 32.61 2.43 -15.61
N VAL A 412 32.22 1.75 -16.68
CA VAL A 412 31.81 0.34 -16.63
C VAL A 412 32.58 -0.50 -17.66
N PRO A 413 32.80 -1.80 -17.41
CA PRO A 413 33.36 -2.69 -18.41
C PRO A 413 32.49 -2.79 -19.67
N PRO A 414 33.06 -3.01 -20.86
CA PRO A 414 32.30 -3.32 -22.07
C PRO A 414 31.56 -4.65 -21.88
N GLY A 415 30.26 -4.66 -22.19
CA GLY A 415 29.42 -5.83 -21.97
C GLY A 415 27.94 -5.53 -22.26
N LYS A 416 27.10 -6.55 -22.10
CA LYS A 416 25.64 -6.41 -22.21
C LYS A 416 25.04 -6.26 -20.82
N TYR A 417 24.27 -5.20 -20.63
CA TYR A 417 23.61 -4.86 -19.38
C TYR A 417 22.10 -4.88 -19.56
N THR A 418 21.38 -5.34 -18.56
CA THR A 418 19.94 -5.05 -18.43
C THR A 418 19.77 -3.94 -17.41
N LEU A 419 19.19 -2.82 -17.86
CA LEU A 419 18.99 -1.62 -17.07
C LEU A 419 17.53 -1.55 -16.65
N ASP A 420 17.28 -1.60 -15.34
CA ASP A 420 15.97 -1.43 -14.75
C ASP A 420 15.82 0.03 -14.29
N VAL A 421 14.76 0.69 -14.74
CA VAL A 421 14.37 2.02 -14.27
C VAL A 421 13.30 1.83 -13.20
N THR A 422 13.56 2.31 -11.99
CA THR A 422 12.66 2.17 -10.82
C THR A 422 12.38 3.56 -10.24
N PRO A 423 11.29 3.78 -9.49
CA PRO A 423 11.11 5.01 -8.71
C PRO A 423 12.23 5.15 -7.66
N GLY A 424 12.77 6.37 -7.46
CA GLY A 424 14.01 6.58 -6.68
C GLY A 424 13.97 6.19 -5.19
N PHE A 425 12.78 5.95 -4.63
CA PHE A 425 12.60 5.48 -3.25
C PHE A 425 11.99 4.07 -3.16
N ASP A 426 11.81 3.39 -4.30
CA ASP A 426 11.19 2.07 -4.37
C ASP A 426 11.81 1.22 -5.50
N ASN A 427 12.89 0.52 -5.15
CA ASN A 427 13.57 -0.39 -6.08
C ASN A 427 12.88 -1.75 -6.26
N SER A 428 11.72 -1.96 -5.61
CA SER A 428 10.92 -3.17 -5.81
C SER A 428 10.02 -3.10 -7.05
N ASN A 429 9.76 -1.88 -7.56
CA ASN A 429 8.86 -1.66 -8.68
C ASN A 429 9.62 -1.17 -9.92
N VAL A 430 9.64 -1.97 -10.99
CA VAL A 430 10.32 -1.63 -12.25
C VAL A 430 9.35 -0.91 -13.19
N VAL A 431 9.68 0.35 -13.52
CA VAL A 431 8.93 1.18 -14.49
C VAL A 431 9.15 0.69 -15.92
N ALA A 432 10.41 0.38 -16.25
CA ALA A 432 10.78 -0.20 -17.54
C ALA A 432 12.18 -0.83 -17.48
N SER A 433 12.39 -1.90 -18.25
CA SER A 433 13.70 -2.51 -18.45
C SER A 433 14.23 -2.28 -19.87
N PHE A 434 15.53 -2.08 -20.02
CA PHE A 434 16.20 -1.87 -21.31
C PHE A 434 17.46 -2.72 -21.43
N SER A 435 17.78 -3.16 -22.64
CA SER A 435 19.02 -3.87 -22.95
C SER A 435 20.04 -2.88 -23.49
N ALA A 436 21.17 -2.74 -22.80
CA ALA A 436 22.29 -1.88 -23.22
C ALA A 436 23.49 -2.75 -23.62
N ASP A 437 23.79 -2.80 -24.91
CA ASP A 437 24.98 -3.50 -25.42
C ASP A 437 26.14 -2.52 -25.60
N LEU A 438 27.12 -2.60 -24.69
CA LEU A 438 28.32 -1.77 -24.67
C LEU A 438 29.56 -2.53 -25.16
N SER A 439 29.41 -3.76 -25.66
CA SER A 439 30.54 -4.64 -25.98
C SER A 439 31.50 -4.08 -27.03
N GLY A 440 31.00 -3.26 -27.96
CA GLY A 440 31.80 -2.61 -29.01
C GLY A 440 32.35 -1.22 -28.65
N LEU A 441 32.16 -0.74 -27.42
CA LEU A 441 32.42 0.66 -27.05
C LEU A 441 33.63 0.85 -26.12
N ALA A 442 34.49 -0.16 -25.96
CA ALA A 442 35.68 -0.07 -25.10
C ALA A 442 36.57 1.13 -25.45
N GLY A 443 36.95 1.92 -24.44
CA GLY A 443 37.69 3.17 -24.60
C GLY A 443 36.82 4.38 -24.99
N GLY A 444 35.52 4.18 -25.22
CA GLY A 444 34.58 5.22 -25.66
C GLY A 444 33.88 5.96 -24.52
N SER A 445 33.25 7.08 -24.87
CA SER A 445 32.41 7.88 -23.96
C SER A 445 31.01 8.09 -24.53
N ALA A 446 29.99 8.13 -23.66
CA ALA A 446 28.59 8.33 -24.04
C ALA A 446 27.81 9.27 -23.10
N VAL A 447 26.72 9.82 -23.61
CA VAL A 447 25.68 10.51 -22.82
C VAL A 447 24.44 9.63 -22.83
N VAL A 448 24.00 9.15 -21.67
CA VAL A 448 22.79 8.31 -21.57
C VAL A 448 21.62 9.18 -21.12
N LEU A 449 20.50 9.16 -21.85
CA LEU A 449 19.35 10.02 -21.57
C LEU A 449 18.07 9.22 -21.42
N ALA A 450 17.27 9.58 -20.42
CA ALA A 450 15.84 9.28 -20.40
C ALA A 450 15.13 10.17 -21.43
N SER A 451 14.43 9.56 -22.40
CA SER A 451 13.90 10.24 -23.58
C SER A 451 12.45 9.86 -23.89
N GLY A 452 11.55 10.83 -24.05
CA GLY A 452 10.13 10.60 -24.34
C GLY A 452 9.23 10.72 -23.10
N PHE A 453 7.98 10.27 -23.23
CA PHE A 453 6.95 10.34 -22.19
C PHE A 453 6.60 8.96 -21.60
N LEU A 454 6.51 8.85 -20.28
CA LEU A 454 5.99 7.64 -19.60
C LEU A 454 4.54 7.37 -19.97
N ASN A 455 3.72 8.43 -20.08
CA ASN A 455 2.34 8.34 -20.52
C ASN A 455 2.11 9.21 -21.77
N PRO A 456 2.35 8.68 -22.99
CA PRO A 456 2.11 9.39 -24.24
C PRO A 456 0.70 9.93 -24.41
N ALA A 457 -0.32 9.18 -23.98
CA ALA A 457 -1.72 9.49 -24.25
C ALA A 457 -2.17 10.84 -23.66
N VAL A 458 -1.63 11.20 -22.50
CA VAL A 458 -1.88 12.48 -21.82
C VAL A 458 -0.86 13.56 -22.17
N ASN A 459 0.13 13.23 -23.00
CA ASN A 459 1.21 14.12 -23.46
C ASN A 459 1.20 14.23 -24.99
N GLN A 460 0.02 14.52 -25.53
CA GLN A 460 -0.23 14.76 -26.96
C GLN A 460 0.17 13.61 -27.90
N ASN A 461 0.18 12.38 -27.41
CA ASN A 461 0.64 11.20 -28.14
C ASN A 461 2.10 11.32 -28.64
N GLY A 462 2.95 12.03 -27.89
CA GLY A 462 4.39 12.09 -28.17
C GLY A 462 5.07 10.72 -28.08
N LYS A 463 6.34 10.63 -28.48
CA LYS A 463 7.05 9.34 -28.46
C LYS A 463 7.16 8.78 -27.04
N ALA A 464 6.95 7.48 -26.91
CA ALA A 464 7.04 6.77 -25.64
C ALA A 464 8.45 6.79 -25.04
N PHE A 465 8.50 6.74 -23.71
CA PHE A 465 9.71 6.67 -22.91
C PHE A 465 10.66 5.56 -23.36
N THR A 466 11.95 5.90 -23.45
CA THR A 466 13.06 4.99 -23.73
C THR A 466 14.35 5.51 -23.10
N LEU A 467 15.41 4.70 -23.11
CA LEU A 467 16.78 5.15 -22.86
C LEU A 467 17.54 5.24 -24.18
N ILE A 468 18.28 6.33 -24.39
CA ILE A 468 19.19 6.51 -25.52
C ILE A 468 20.62 6.78 -25.06
N ALA A 469 21.60 6.41 -25.86
CA ALA A 469 23.00 6.76 -25.67
C ALA A 469 23.52 7.55 -26.89
N ALA A 470 23.92 8.80 -26.68
CA ALA A 470 24.62 9.59 -27.68
C ALA A 470 26.14 9.39 -27.53
N LEU A 471 26.78 8.88 -28.58
CA LEU A 471 28.22 8.64 -28.63
C LEU A 471 28.97 9.89 -29.11
N ALA A 472 30.27 9.98 -28.83
CA ALA A 472 31.09 11.14 -29.20
C ALA A 472 31.13 11.44 -30.71
N ASN A 473 30.92 10.43 -31.56
CA ASN A 473 30.84 10.60 -33.02
C ASN A 473 29.45 11.04 -33.53
N GLY A 474 28.49 11.29 -32.63
CA GLY A 474 27.12 11.70 -32.96
C GLY A 474 26.13 10.56 -33.18
N THR A 475 26.58 9.29 -33.17
CA THR A 475 25.67 8.15 -33.25
C THR A 475 24.79 8.11 -32.00
N VAL A 476 23.47 8.06 -32.20
CA VAL A 476 22.51 7.82 -31.11
C VAL A 476 22.03 6.38 -31.19
N VAL A 477 22.21 5.65 -30.08
CA VAL A 477 21.74 4.27 -29.91
C VAL A 477 20.54 4.29 -28.99
N GLU A 478 19.38 3.84 -29.47
CA GLU A 478 18.23 3.60 -28.60
C GLU A 478 18.36 2.21 -27.98
N PHE A 479 18.26 2.13 -26.65
CA PHE A 479 18.31 0.85 -25.95
C PHE A 479 16.99 0.11 -26.15
N PRO A 480 17.00 -1.11 -26.71
CA PRO A 480 15.77 -1.88 -26.89
C PRO A 480 15.08 -2.09 -25.54
N ARG A 481 13.80 -1.74 -25.48
CA ARG A 481 12.96 -2.08 -24.33
C ARG A 481 12.89 -3.60 -24.22
N VAL A 482 13.24 -4.11 -23.04
CA VAL A 482 12.99 -5.49 -22.67
C VAL A 482 11.52 -5.50 -22.27
N GLY A 483 10.66 -6.11 -23.09
CA GLY A 483 9.25 -6.23 -22.71
C GLY A 483 9.10 -7.12 -21.48
N ASN A 484 7.94 -7.10 -20.83
CA ASN A 484 7.70 -7.92 -19.65
C ASN A 484 6.87 -9.16 -20.06
N ALA A 485 7.19 -10.30 -19.46
CA ALA A 485 6.36 -11.49 -19.36
C ALA A 485 5.85 -11.59 -17.93
N ARG A 486 4.83 -12.41 -17.72
CA ARG A 486 4.30 -12.71 -16.38
C ARG A 486 4.74 -14.12 -16.01
N LEU A 487 5.38 -14.33 -14.87
CA LEU A 487 5.85 -15.64 -14.43
C LEU A 487 5.27 -15.99 -13.07
N GLN A 488 4.69 -17.17 -12.95
CA GLN A 488 4.38 -17.81 -11.67
C GLN A 488 5.34 -18.99 -11.47
N VAL A 489 5.93 -19.10 -10.28
CA VAL A 489 6.81 -20.21 -9.91
C VAL A 489 6.10 -21.10 -8.90
N ILE A 490 6.14 -22.42 -9.10
CA ILE A 490 5.52 -23.44 -8.25
C ILE A 490 6.60 -24.41 -7.79
N HIS A 491 6.68 -24.67 -6.48
CA HIS A 491 7.56 -25.69 -5.92
C HIS A 491 6.79 -26.99 -5.66
N ASN A 492 7.06 -28.02 -6.47
CA ASN A 492 6.44 -29.34 -6.36
C ASN A 492 7.45 -30.51 -6.21
N ALA A 493 8.74 -30.24 -6.04
CA ALA A 493 9.75 -31.26 -5.75
C ALA A 493 9.55 -31.85 -4.34
N ALA A 494 9.18 -33.13 -4.29
CA ALA A 494 8.84 -33.83 -3.05
C ALA A 494 10.06 -34.32 -2.24
N ASP A 495 11.27 -34.16 -2.78
CA ASP A 495 12.52 -34.56 -2.14
C ASP A 495 12.67 -33.88 -0.76
N PRO A 496 12.79 -34.62 0.35
CA PRO A 496 13.00 -34.03 1.67
C PRO A 496 14.23 -33.10 1.75
N ALA A 497 15.26 -33.33 0.95
CA ALA A 497 16.44 -32.46 0.87
C ALA A 497 16.17 -31.13 0.14
N ALA A 498 15.05 -31.04 -0.60
CA ALA A 498 14.54 -29.83 -1.24
C ALA A 498 13.26 -29.32 -0.57
N ALA A 499 12.96 -29.68 0.69
CA ALA A 499 11.74 -29.25 1.37
C ALA A 499 11.58 -27.71 1.44
N SER A 500 12.70 -26.98 1.42
CA SER A 500 12.79 -25.54 1.15
C SER A 500 13.99 -25.26 0.24
N VAL A 501 13.82 -24.35 -0.71
CA VAL A 501 14.87 -23.97 -1.66
C VAL A 501 14.94 -22.46 -1.82
N ASP A 502 16.14 -21.96 -2.13
CA ASP A 502 16.30 -20.59 -2.59
C ASP A 502 16.25 -20.56 -4.11
N VAL A 503 15.55 -19.58 -4.67
CA VAL A 503 15.45 -19.37 -6.12
C VAL A 503 16.20 -18.12 -6.49
N TYR A 504 17.24 -18.27 -7.30
CA TYR A 504 18.02 -17.19 -7.88
C TYR A 504 17.62 -17.00 -9.34
N VAL A 505 17.50 -15.74 -9.78
CA VAL A 505 17.30 -15.39 -11.19
C VAL A 505 18.44 -14.50 -11.65
N ASN A 506 19.17 -14.96 -12.68
CA ASN A 506 20.36 -14.30 -13.21
C ASN A 506 21.41 -13.98 -12.12
N GLY A 507 21.53 -14.85 -11.12
CA GLY A 507 22.48 -14.74 -10.01
C GLY A 507 22.02 -13.94 -8.79
N GLY A 508 20.90 -13.20 -8.87
CA GLY A 508 20.29 -12.52 -7.71
C GLY A 508 19.24 -13.39 -7.02
N LEU A 509 19.15 -13.34 -5.69
CA LEU A 509 18.15 -14.07 -4.90
C LEU A 509 16.76 -13.47 -5.16
N LEU A 510 15.82 -14.29 -5.65
CA LEU A 510 14.43 -13.90 -5.93
C LEU A 510 13.48 -14.39 -4.84
N LEU A 511 13.58 -15.66 -4.45
CA LEU A 511 12.75 -16.27 -3.41
C LEU A 511 13.66 -16.94 -2.38
N ASN A 512 13.49 -16.57 -1.12
CA ASN A 512 14.23 -17.13 0.01
C ASN A 512 13.37 -18.15 0.75
N ASP A 513 13.92 -19.31 1.10
CA ASP A 513 13.24 -20.39 1.84
C ASP A 513 11.90 -20.83 1.19
N PHE A 514 11.87 -20.91 -0.14
CA PHE A 514 10.67 -21.26 -0.89
C PHE A 514 10.27 -22.72 -0.65
N ALA A 515 9.25 -22.93 0.17
CA ALA A 515 8.86 -24.24 0.67
C ALA A 515 8.15 -25.12 -0.36
N PHE A 516 8.25 -26.44 -0.19
CA PHE A 516 7.48 -27.42 -0.97
C PHE A 516 5.96 -27.19 -0.86
N ARG A 517 5.24 -27.36 -1.98
CA ARG A 517 3.79 -27.06 -2.17
C ARG A 517 3.44 -25.59 -1.94
N THR A 518 4.32 -24.69 -2.37
CA THR A 518 4.02 -23.25 -2.41
C THR A 518 4.18 -22.70 -3.83
N ALA A 519 3.58 -21.54 -4.07
CA ALA A 519 3.62 -20.86 -5.35
C ALA A 519 3.70 -19.34 -5.15
N THR A 520 4.28 -18.65 -6.12
CA THR A 520 4.20 -17.19 -6.20
C THR A 520 2.88 -16.77 -6.87
N PRO A 521 2.39 -15.53 -6.67
CA PRO A 521 1.53 -14.92 -7.67
C PRO A 521 2.26 -14.78 -9.01
N PHE A 522 1.53 -14.49 -10.10
CA PHE A 522 2.17 -14.03 -11.33
C PHE A 522 2.90 -12.71 -11.07
N VAL A 523 4.23 -12.72 -11.26
CA VAL A 523 5.10 -11.54 -11.14
C VAL A 523 5.60 -11.12 -12.52
N GLU A 524 5.88 -9.82 -12.68
CA GLU A 524 6.49 -9.35 -13.93
C GLU A 524 7.97 -9.73 -13.97
N VAL A 525 8.38 -10.30 -15.10
CA VAL A 525 9.75 -10.67 -15.38
C VAL A 525 10.15 -10.21 -16.79
N PRO A 526 11.44 -10.01 -17.06
CA PRO A 526 11.92 -9.60 -18.37
C PRO A 526 11.64 -10.67 -19.44
N ALA A 527 11.23 -10.23 -20.62
CA ALA A 527 10.97 -11.06 -21.78
C ALA A 527 11.92 -10.75 -22.95
N ASN A 528 12.08 -11.70 -23.86
CA ASN A 528 13.02 -11.76 -24.97
C ASN A 528 14.50 -11.70 -24.55
N VAL A 529 14.79 -12.03 -23.29
CA VAL A 529 16.15 -12.22 -22.77
C VAL A 529 16.27 -13.59 -22.10
N PRO A 530 17.45 -14.25 -22.17
CA PRO A 530 17.68 -15.46 -21.38
C PRO A 530 17.59 -15.15 -19.87
N LEU A 531 16.73 -15.88 -19.16
CA LEU A 531 16.65 -15.91 -17.71
C LEU A 531 17.28 -17.21 -17.23
N SER A 532 18.30 -17.11 -16.38
CA SER A 532 18.92 -18.23 -15.70
C SER A 532 18.28 -18.39 -14.33
N ILE A 533 17.39 -19.36 -14.18
CA ILE A 533 16.71 -19.70 -12.93
C ILE A 533 17.52 -20.80 -12.25
N ALA A 534 18.17 -20.47 -11.15
CA ALA A 534 18.96 -21.40 -10.36
C ALA A 534 18.26 -21.70 -9.03
N VAL A 535 18.17 -22.97 -8.68
CA VAL A 535 17.55 -23.44 -7.43
C VAL A 535 18.66 -23.96 -6.53
N ALA A 536 18.80 -23.43 -5.32
CA ALA A 536 19.79 -23.81 -4.33
C ALA A 536 19.10 -24.33 -3.05
N PRO A 537 19.80 -25.00 -2.12
CA PRO A 537 19.22 -25.37 -0.83
C PRO A 537 18.73 -24.11 -0.11
N GLY A 538 17.66 -24.17 0.71
CA GLY A 538 17.19 -23.00 1.47
C GLY A 538 18.19 -22.42 2.48
N THR A 539 19.34 -23.08 2.69
CA THR A 539 20.45 -22.55 3.49
C THR A 539 21.50 -21.82 2.67
N SER A 540 21.25 -21.56 1.37
CA SER A 540 22.28 -21.06 0.46
C SER A 540 22.63 -19.60 0.75
N SER A 541 23.90 -19.25 0.57
CA SER A 541 24.36 -17.86 0.70
C SER A 541 24.58 -17.18 -0.65
N SER A 542 24.62 -17.95 -1.74
CA SER A 542 24.76 -17.45 -3.11
C SER A 542 24.33 -18.48 -4.16
N VAL A 543 24.16 -18.01 -5.40
CA VAL A 543 23.87 -18.85 -6.58
C VAL A 543 24.95 -19.91 -6.87
N ALA A 544 26.16 -19.79 -6.33
CA ALA A 544 27.21 -20.79 -6.53
C ALA A 544 26.87 -22.14 -5.89
N GLU A 545 25.93 -22.16 -4.94
CA GLU A 545 25.42 -23.35 -4.26
C GLU A 545 24.19 -23.95 -4.99
N ALA A 546 23.89 -23.48 -6.22
CA ALA A 546 22.77 -23.96 -7.01
C ALA A 546 22.85 -25.47 -7.25
N LEU A 547 21.77 -26.17 -6.88
CA LEU A 547 21.52 -27.58 -7.11
C LEU A 547 21.15 -27.86 -8.56
N ALA A 548 20.42 -26.92 -9.19
CA ALA A 548 20.05 -26.98 -10.60
C ALA A 548 19.96 -25.56 -11.20
N THR A 549 20.24 -25.42 -12.50
CA THR A 549 20.09 -24.16 -13.23
C THR A 549 19.39 -24.40 -14.55
N PHE A 550 18.35 -23.61 -14.81
CA PHE A 550 17.51 -23.69 -15.99
C PHE A 550 17.56 -22.37 -16.75
N ASN A 551 17.81 -22.42 -18.05
CA ASN A 551 17.78 -21.23 -18.89
C ASN A 551 16.45 -21.18 -19.66
N VAL A 552 15.66 -20.14 -19.43
CA VAL A 552 14.36 -19.91 -20.09
C VAL A 552 14.34 -18.55 -20.78
N THR A 553 13.77 -18.46 -21.98
CA THR A 553 13.51 -17.19 -22.66
C THR A 553 12.01 -17.02 -22.76
N LEU A 554 11.47 -15.98 -22.14
CA LEU A 554 10.04 -15.71 -22.10
C LEU A 554 9.68 -14.70 -23.19
N GLU A 555 8.50 -14.80 -23.82
CA GLU A 555 8.07 -13.87 -24.86
C GLU A 555 7.29 -12.68 -24.26
N ILE A 556 7.42 -11.51 -24.91
CA ILE A 556 6.78 -10.27 -24.45
C ILE A 556 5.26 -10.41 -24.38
N GLY A 557 4.66 -9.99 -23.27
CA GLY A 557 3.22 -9.97 -23.07
C GLY A 557 2.57 -11.34 -22.84
N LYS A 558 3.37 -12.41 -22.74
CA LYS A 558 2.88 -13.76 -22.42
C LYS A 558 3.03 -14.06 -20.93
N SER A 559 2.13 -14.89 -20.41
CA SER A 559 2.25 -15.44 -19.06
C SER A 559 2.80 -16.87 -19.12
N TYR A 560 3.58 -17.24 -18.11
CA TYR A 560 4.25 -18.54 -17.97
C TYR A 560 4.10 -19.06 -16.55
N ILE A 561 4.00 -20.38 -16.41
CA ILE A 561 4.13 -21.07 -15.11
C ILE A 561 5.36 -21.97 -15.18
N ALA A 562 6.26 -21.85 -14.22
CA ALA A 562 7.43 -22.71 -14.05
C ALA A 562 7.27 -23.56 -12.79
N ILE A 563 7.43 -24.87 -12.92
CA ILE A 563 7.13 -25.86 -11.88
C ILE A 563 8.39 -26.65 -11.60
N ALA A 564 9.01 -26.42 -10.44
CA ALA A 564 10.15 -27.21 -9.97
C ALA A 564 9.65 -28.56 -9.46
N ASN A 565 10.17 -29.66 -10.02
CA ASN A 565 9.70 -31.01 -9.72
C ASN A 565 10.84 -32.03 -9.77
N GLY A 566 10.59 -33.27 -9.32
CA GLY A 566 11.58 -34.34 -9.29
C GLY A 566 12.40 -34.40 -8.00
N VAL A 567 13.48 -35.19 -8.04
CA VAL A 567 14.38 -35.43 -6.90
C VAL A 567 15.85 -35.18 -7.24
N LEU A 568 16.64 -34.72 -6.25
CA LEU A 568 18.02 -34.29 -6.45
C LEU A 568 18.98 -35.46 -6.69
N ALA A 569 18.76 -36.59 -6.01
CA ALA A 569 19.57 -37.80 -6.13
C ALA A 569 18.71 -39.01 -6.54
N PRO A 570 18.29 -39.12 -7.82
CA PRO A 570 17.36 -40.16 -8.30
C PRO A 570 17.68 -41.60 -7.87
N ALA A 571 18.97 -41.94 -7.75
CA ALA A 571 19.40 -43.28 -7.33
C ALA A 571 19.03 -43.64 -5.87
N GLN A 572 18.64 -42.67 -5.06
CA GLN A 572 18.22 -42.85 -3.65
C GLN A 572 16.69 -42.90 -3.48
N PHE A 573 15.92 -42.84 -4.57
CA PHE A 573 14.45 -42.86 -4.58
C PHE A 573 13.94 -44.05 -5.39
N ALA A 574 12.66 -44.39 -5.23
CA ALA A 574 12.03 -45.44 -6.03
C ALA A 574 12.03 -45.05 -7.51
N ALA A 575 12.40 -45.99 -8.39
CA ALA A 575 12.33 -45.77 -9.82
C ALA A 575 10.88 -45.57 -10.27
N ASN A 576 10.66 -44.65 -11.22
CA ASN A 576 9.34 -44.47 -11.81
C ASN A 576 8.87 -45.77 -12.50
N PRO A 577 7.63 -46.24 -12.28
CA PRO A 577 7.12 -47.47 -12.87
C PRO A 577 7.17 -47.54 -14.41
N ASP A 578 7.12 -46.40 -15.10
CA ASP A 578 7.16 -46.31 -16.57
C ASP A 578 8.59 -46.12 -17.11
N GLY A 579 9.61 -46.15 -16.23
CA GLY A 579 11.02 -45.99 -16.60
C GLY A 579 11.42 -44.56 -16.96
N VAL A 580 10.61 -43.56 -16.59
CA VAL A 580 10.89 -42.14 -16.85
C VAL A 580 11.96 -41.59 -15.89
N ASN A 581 12.78 -40.65 -16.34
CA ASN A 581 13.77 -39.97 -15.51
C ASN A 581 13.09 -39.06 -14.48
N ILE A 582 13.38 -39.28 -13.19
CA ILE A 582 12.80 -38.54 -12.05
C ILE A 582 13.72 -37.44 -11.49
N GLY A 583 14.84 -37.18 -12.14
CA GLY A 583 15.77 -36.11 -11.77
C GLY A 583 15.09 -34.75 -11.65
N PHE A 584 15.64 -33.92 -10.76
CA PHE A 584 15.18 -32.57 -10.54
C PHE A 584 15.13 -31.78 -11.86
N THR A 585 13.95 -31.25 -12.17
CA THR A 585 13.64 -30.65 -13.47
C THR A 585 12.66 -29.49 -13.30
N LEU A 586 12.57 -28.63 -14.32
CA LEU A 586 11.66 -27.50 -14.37
C LEU A 586 10.68 -27.69 -15.52
N PHE A 587 9.41 -27.97 -15.21
CA PHE A 587 8.34 -28.00 -16.21
C PHE A 587 7.82 -26.59 -16.46
N THR A 588 7.57 -26.25 -17.72
CA THR A 588 7.10 -24.90 -18.09
C THR A 588 5.80 -24.96 -18.87
N LYS A 589 4.82 -24.16 -18.48
CA LYS A 589 3.60 -23.89 -19.24
C LYS A 589 3.69 -22.49 -19.85
N ALA A 590 3.87 -22.42 -21.16
CA ALA A 590 3.75 -21.17 -21.92
C ALA A 590 2.28 -20.81 -22.15
N GLU A 591 2.00 -19.52 -22.35
CA GLU A 591 0.64 -18.99 -22.54
C GLU A 591 -0.30 -19.39 -21.39
N ALA A 592 0.21 -19.31 -20.18
CA ALA A 592 -0.56 -19.56 -18.98
C ALA A 592 -1.71 -18.55 -18.87
N ARG A 593 -2.87 -19.02 -18.42
CA ARG A 593 -4.06 -18.21 -18.22
C ARG A 593 -4.12 -17.74 -16.77
N GLU A 594 -4.29 -16.43 -16.58
CA GLU A 594 -4.56 -15.85 -15.26
C GLU A 594 -6.07 -15.84 -14.95
N GLN A 595 -6.92 -15.97 -15.98
CA GLN A 595 -8.39 -16.03 -15.89
C GLN A 595 -8.95 -17.06 -16.89
N ALA A 596 -10.17 -17.54 -16.64
CA ALA A 596 -10.86 -18.41 -17.57
C ALA A 596 -11.22 -17.68 -18.87
N THR A 597 -11.30 -18.45 -19.95
CA THR A 597 -11.78 -17.96 -21.26
C THR A 597 -13.26 -17.58 -21.26
N ALA A 598 -14.07 -18.15 -20.36
CA ALA A 598 -15.47 -17.81 -20.17
C ALA A 598 -15.75 -17.51 -18.69
N ALA A 599 -16.40 -16.38 -18.41
CA ALA A 599 -16.68 -15.93 -17.04
C ALA A 599 -17.55 -16.91 -16.21
N GLY A 600 -18.32 -17.77 -16.88
CA GLY A 600 -19.16 -18.79 -16.24
C GLY A 600 -18.47 -20.13 -15.99
N ASN A 601 -17.17 -20.27 -16.30
CA ASN A 601 -16.41 -21.52 -16.18
C ASN A 601 -15.12 -21.31 -15.37
N VAL A 602 -14.45 -22.41 -15.06
CA VAL A 602 -13.10 -22.46 -14.51
C VAL A 602 -12.18 -23.17 -15.51
N ASP A 603 -11.06 -22.54 -15.87
CA ASP A 603 -10.07 -23.13 -16.78
C ASP A 603 -8.90 -23.72 -15.98
N PHE A 604 -8.53 -24.97 -16.20
CA PHE A 604 -7.36 -25.55 -15.54
C PHE A 604 -6.56 -26.45 -16.47
N PHE A 605 -5.30 -26.69 -16.14
CA PHE A 605 -4.49 -27.75 -16.74
C PHE A 605 -3.91 -28.63 -15.63
N ALA A 606 -3.55 -29.86 -15.97
CA ALA A 606 -3.01 -30.83 -15.03
C ALA A 606 -1.52 -31.09 -15.29
N VAL A 607 -0.79 -31.40 -14.24
CA VAL A 607 0.62 -31.80 -14.28
C VAL A 607 0.83 -33.04 -13.45
N HIS A 608 1.39 -34.08 -14.05
CA HIS A 608 1.76 -35.28 -13.32
C HIS A 608 3.13 -35.11 -12.64
N GLY A 609 3.13 -34.61 -11.40
CA GLY A 609 4.36 -34.35 -10.65
C GLY A 609 4.86 -35.46 -9.72
N ALA A 610 4.11 -36.55 -9.51
CA ALA A 610 4.52 -37.63 -8.59
C ALA A 610 5.55 -38.57 -9.25
N THR A 611 6.77 -38.65 -8.71
CA THR A 611 7.90 -39.36 -9.34
C THR A 611 7.78 -40.88 -9.33
N ASP A 612 7.07 -41.45 -8.36
CA ASP A 612 6.94 -42.89 -8.13
C ASP A 612 5.57 -43.46 -8.52
N ALA A 613 4.70 -42.64 -9.12
CA ALA A 613 3.41 -43.08 -9.64
C ALA A 613 3.51 -43.51 -11.13
N PRO A 614 2.73 -44.52 -11.56
CA PRO A 614 2.64 -44.93 -12.96
C PRO A 614 1.81 -43.93 -13.78
N THR A 615 1.66 -44.16 -15.08
CA THR A 615 0.69 -43.46 -15.93
C THR A 615 -0.72 -43.50 -15.32
N VAL A 616 -1.41 -42.36 -15.24
CA VAL A 616 -2.74 -42.24 -14.62
C VAL A 616 -3.76 -41.54 -15.51
N ASP A 617 -5.03 -41.88 -15.29
CA ASP A 617 -6.20 -41.16 -15.76
C ASP A 617 -6.84 -40.41 -14.58
N VAL A 618 -7.44 -39.24 -14.86
CA VAL A 618 -8.26 -38.48 -13.90
C VAL A 618 -9.68 -38.41 -14.42
N ILE A 619 -10.62 -39.06 -13.74
CA ILE A 619 -12.01 -39.18 -14.14
C ILE A 619 -12.88 -38.33 -13.21
N ALA A 620 -13.58 -37.34 -13.75
CA ALA A 620 -14.66 -36.70 -13.00
C ALA A 620 -15.90 -37.60 -13.00
N ARG A 621 -16.23 -38.16 -11.84
CA ARG A 621 -17.28 -39.16 -11.67
C ARG A 621 -18.63 -38.65 -12.19
N GLY A 622 -19.22 -39.39 -13.13
CA GLY A 622 -20.50 -39.03 -13.75
C GLY A 622 -20.44 -37.85 -14.73
N VAL A 623 -19.23 -37.36 -15.07
CA VAL A 623 -19.03 -36.23 -15.99
C VAL A 623 -18.22 -36.67 -17.21
N ALA A 624 -16.90 -36.85 -17.07
CA ALA A 624 -15.98 -37.20 -18.16
C ALA A 624 -14.60 -37.59 -17.62
N THR A 625 -13.81 -38.29 -18.44
CA THR A 625 -12.35 -38.36 -18.24
C THR A 625 -11.76 -36.98 -18.54
N LEU A 626 -11.17 -36.35 -17.54
CA LEU A 626 -10.60 -35.01 -17.64
C LEU A 626 -9.14 -35.05 -18.09
N VAL A 627 -8.39 -36.04 -17.61
CA VAL A 627 -7.01 -36.30 -18.01
C VAL A 627 -6.90 -37.77 -18.39
N ASP A 628 -6.36 -38.04 -19.58
CA ASP A 628 -6.26 -39.37 -20.16
C ASP A 628 -4.79 -39.68 -20.44
N ASN A 629 -4.32 -40.80 -19.89
CA ASN A 629 -3.00 -41.38 -20.04
C ASN A 629 -1.83 -40.44 -19.73
N ALA A 630 -1.92 -39.67 -18.63
CA ALA A 630 -0.86 -38.76 -18.22
C ALA A 630 0.30 -39.51 -17.55
N LYS A 631 1.51 -39.36 -18.09
CA LYS A 631 2.77 -39.88 -17.57
C LYS A 631 3.46 -38.85 -16.69
N TYR A 632 4.38 -39.29 -15.83
CA TYR A 632 5.24 -38.37 -15.07
C TYR A 632 5.90 -37.33 -15.99
N GLY A 633 5.71 -36.06 -15.66
CA GLY A 633 6.21 -34.92 -16.42
C GLY A 633 5.28 -34.38 -17.51
N ASP A 634 4.15 -35.04 -17.78
CA ASP A 634 3.16 -34.50 -18.70
C ASP A 634 2.49 -33.24 -18.13
N VAL A 635 2.38 -32.22 -18.98
CA VAL A 635 1.68 -30.96 -18.72
C VAL A 635 0.56 -30.84 -19.76
N THR A 636 -0.70 -30.94 -19.32
CA THR A 636 -1.83 -31.02 -20.24
C THR A 636 -2.20 -29.66 -20.87
N GLY A 637 -3.12 -29.70 -21.84
CA GLY A 637 -3.82 -28.51 -22.33
C GLY A 637 -4.79 -27.95 -21.28
N TYR A 638 -5.30 -26.74 -21.53
CA TYR A 638 -6.37 -26.19 -20.70
C TYR A 638 -7.70 -26.89 -20.97
N LEU A 639 -8.37 -27.30 -19.90
CA LEU A 639 -9.73 -27.80 -19.84
C LEU A 639 -10.61 -26.72 -19.21
N SER A 640 -11.88 -26.63 -19.62
CA SER A 640 -12.84 -25.67 -19.09
C SER A 640 -14.06 -26.39 -18.56
N VAL A 641 -14.40 -26.18 -17.30
CA VAL A 641 -15.54 -26.84 -16.63
C VAL A 641 -16.43 -25.83 -15.89
N PRO A 642 -17.72 -26.12 -15.70
CA PRO A 642 -18.58 -25.31 -14.84
C PRO A 642 -18.06 -25.17 -13.40
N PRO A 643 -18.34 -24.05 -12.70
CA PRO A 643 -17.98 -23.85 -11.29
C PRO A 643 -18.89 -24.69 -10.39
N ALA A 644 -18.59 -25.97 -10.26
CA ALA A 644 -19.30 -26.93 -9.42
C ALA A 644 -18.32 -27.76 -8.58
N SER A 645 -18.84 -28.56 -7.66
CA SER A 645 -18.04 -29.55 -6.95
C SER A 645 -17.94 -30.84 -7.76
N TYR A 646 -16.72 -31.32 -7.97
CA TYR A 646 -16.41 -32.56 -8.70
C TYR A 646 -15.80 -33.60 -7.77
N THR A 647 -16.13 -34.86 -8.00
CA THR A 647 -15.40 -36.02 -7.46
C THR A 647 -14.45 -36.52 -8.54
N LEU A 648 -13.16 -36.50 -8.27
CA LEU A 648 -12.10 -36.89 -9.19
C LEU A 648 -11.56 -38.25 -8.78
N ASP A 649 -11.78 -39.27 -9.59
CA ASP A 649 -11.21 -40.61 -9.43
C ASP A 649 -9.89 -40.69 -10.19
N LEU A 650 -8.82 -41.04 -9.48
CA LEU A 650 -7.51 -41.28 -10.06
C LEU A 650 -7.36 -42.78 -10.31
N THR A 651 -7.14 -43.19 -11.55
CA THR A 651 -7.05 -44.60 -11.97
C THR A 651 -5.74 -44.83 -12.73
N PRO A 652 -5.19 -46.06 -12.80
CA PRO A 652 -4.09 -46.36 -13.70
C PRO A 652 -4.54 -46.17 -15.16
N GLY A 653 -3.69 -45.63 -16.04
CA GLY A 653 -4.08 -45.24 -17.41
C GLY A 653 -4.49 -46.40 -18.34
N ASN A 654 -4.22 -47.64 -17.94
CA ASN A 654 -4.67 -48.84 -18.64
C ASN A 654 -5.84 -49.57 -17.96
N ASP A 655 -6.34 -49.06 -16.83
CA ASP A 655 -7.39 -49.69 -16.03
C ASP A 655 -8.26 -48.64 -15.29
N ASN A 656 -9.30 -48.18 -15.95
CA ASN A 656 -10.27 -47.24 -15.38
C ASN A 656 -11.27 -47.87 -14.40
N ALA A 657 -11.18 -49.18 -14.14
CA ALA A 657 -11.99 -49.83 -13.11
C ALA A 657 -11.33 -49.77 -11.72
N THR A 658 -10.00 -49.69 -11.67
CA THR A 658 -9.25 -49.64 -10.40
C THR A 658 -9.00 -48.21 -9.96
N ILE A 659 -9.69 -47.75 -8.92
CA ILE A 659 -9.48 -46.43 -8.31
C ILE A 659 -8.29 -46.50 -7.35
N VAL A 660 -7.27 -45.69 -7.59
CA VAL A 660 -6.07 -45.53 -6.74
C VAL A 660 -6.39 -44.60 -5.56
N ALA A 661 -7.07 -43.49 -5.85
CA ALA A 661 -7.56 -42.54 -4.87
C ALA A 661 -8.66 -41.69 -5.50
N SER A 662 -9.62 -41.26 -4.69
CA SER A 662 -10.62 -40.26 -5.10
C SER A 662 -10.33 -38.93 -4.42
N PHE A 663 -10.68 -37.81 -5.04
CA PHE A 663 -10.50 -36.45 -4.50
C PHE A 663 -11.77 -35.62 -4.69
N VAL A 664 -11.98 -34.63 -3.83
CA VAL A 664 -13.04 -33.63 -4.01
C VAL A 664 -12.43 -32.31 -4.49
N ALA A 665 -12.91 -31.81 -5.62
CA ALA A 665 -12.55 -30.49 -6.16
C ALA A 665 -13.77 -29.57 -6.16
N ASP A 666 -13.89 -28.69 -5.17
CA ASP A 666 -14.94 -27.67 -5.13
C ASP A 666 -14.52 -26.42 -5.89
N LEU A 667 -15.14 -26.21 -7.06
CA LEU A 667 -14.89 -25.06 -7.93
C LEU A 667 -16.00 -24.00 -7.86
N SER A 668 -16.99 -24.16 -6.98
CA SER A 668 -18.20 -23.31 -6.95
C SER A 668 -17.92 -21.82 -6.71
N GLY A 669 -16.84 -21.50 -5.99
CA GLY A 669 -16.39 -20.12 -5.74
C GLY A 669 -15.38 -19.57 -6.76
N LEU A 670 -15.01 -20.33 -7.80
CA LEU A 670 -13.88 -20.00 -8.68
C LEU A 670 -14.31 -19.59 -10.10
N ALA A 671 -15.58 -19.26 -10.32
CA ALA A 671 -16.11 -18.83 -11.62
C ALA A 671 -15.27 -17.68 -12.23
N GLY A 672 -14.85 -17.85 -13.49
CA GLY A 672 -13.97 -16.92 -14.19
C GLY A 672 -12.48 -17.08 -13.88
N GLY A 673 -12.09 -17.98 -12.96
CA GLY A 673 -10.72 -18.20 -12.53
C GLY A 673 -9.97 -19.26 -13.36
N SER A 674 -8.64 -19.30 -13.19
CA SER A 674 -7.80 -20.36 -13.75
C SER A 674 -6.85 -20.98 -12.72
N ALA A 675 -6.54 -22.28 -12.89
CA ALA A 675 -5.70 -23.06 -11.96
C ALA A 675 -4.72 -24.01 -12.66
N ALA A 676 -3.57 -24.26 -12.04
CA ALA A 676 -2.70 -25.39 -12.34
C ALA A 676 -2.97 -26.50 -11.31
N VAL A 677 -3.32 -27.71 -11.74
CA VAL A 677 -3.58 -28.85 -10.85
C VAL A 677 -2.42 -29.82 -10.94
N LEU A 678 -1.78 -30.16 -9.82
CA LEU A 678 -0.56 -30.96 -9.80
C LEU A 678 -0.75 -32.20 -8.93
N ALA A 679 -0.30 -33.36 -9.44
CA ALA A 679 0.03 -34.48 -8.59
C ALA A 679 1.32 -34.17 -7.82
N SER A 680 1.29 -34.30 -6.49
CA SER A 680 2.33 -33.82 -5.60
C SER A 680 2.65 -34.82 -4.50
N GLY A 681 3.93 -35.05 -4.21
CA GLY A 681 4.38 -36.02 -3.19
C GLY A 681 4.62 -37.43 -3.74
N PHE A 682 4.87 -38.38 -2.84
CA PHE A 682 5.17 -39.78 -3.17
C PHE A 682 3.99 -40.71 -2.92
N LEU A 683 3.69 -41.59 -3.88
CA LEU A 683 2.67 -42.66 -3.75
C LEU A 683 3.07 -43.69 -2.69
N ASN A 684 4.37 -44.00 -2.58
CA ASN A 684 4.95 -44.83 -1.54
C ASN A 684 6.05 -44.05 -0.76
N PRO A 685 5.67 -43.26 0.26
CA PRO A 685 6.62 -42.49 1.08
C PRO A 685 7.74 -43.33 1.68
N ALA A 686 7.45 -44.54 2.14
CA ALA A 686 8.43 -45.40 2.81
C ALA A 686 9.58 -45.82 1.87
N ALA A 687 9.30 -45.99 0.58
CA ALA A 687 10.31 -46.25 -0.44
C ALA A 687 11.06 -44.99 -0.91
N ASN A 688 10.62 -43.80 -0.47
CA ASN A 688 11.10 -42.49 -0.93
C ASN A 688 11.50 -41.62 0.26
N GLN A 689 12.33 -42.19 1.14
CA GLN A 689 12.93 -41.51 2.31
C GLN A 689 11.91 -40.91 3.29
N ASN A 690 10.69 -41.44 3.35
CA ASN A 690 9.59 -40.93 4.15
C ASN A 690 9.20 -39.46 3.82
N GLY A 691 9.37 -39.04 2.57
CA GLY A 691 8.89 -37.74 2.10
C GLY A 691 7.36 -37.59 2.17
N LYS A 692 6.84 -36.38 1.92
CA LYS A 692 5.40 -36.12 2.06
C LYS A 692 4.58 -37.01 1.10
N GLY A 693 3.50 -37.58 1.62
CA GLY A 693 2.61 -38.46 0.87
C GLY A 693 1.90 -37.79 -0.31
N PHE A 694 1.52 -38.63 -1.27
CA PHE A 694 0.80 -38.26 -2.48
C PHE A 694 -0.48 -37.47 -2.18
N GLY A 695 -0.75 -36.45 -3.01
CA GLY A 695 -2.00 -35.70 -3.04
C GLY A 695 -2.11 -34.85 -4.30
N LEU A 696 -3.30 -34.28 -4.55
CA LEU A 696 -3.51 -33.29 -5.60
C LEU A 696 -3.52 -31.89 -5.00
N ILE A 697 -2.83 -30.95 -5.64
CA ILE A 697 -2.89 -29.53 -5.29
C ILE A 697 -3.39 -28.71 -6.48
N ALA A 698 -4.14 -27.64 -6.22
CA ALA A 698 -4.55 -26.64 -7.21
C ALA A 698 -3.89 -25.31 -6.86
N VAL A 699 -3.19 -24.72 -7.83
CA VAL A 699 -2.50 -23.43 -7.69
C VAL A 699 -3.24 -22.38 -8.50
N LEU A 700 -3.68 -21.33 -7.83
CA LEU A 700 -4.41 -20.21 -8.45
C LEU A 700 -3.44 -19.12 -8.93
N ALA A 701 -3.91 -18.25 -9.82
CA ALA A 701 -3.10 -17.16 -10.40
C ALA A 701 -2.52 -16.18 -9.35
N ASN A 702 -3.17 -16.03 -8.20
CA ASN A 702 -2.67 -15.20 -7.09
C ASN A 702 -1.63 -15.90 -6.20
N GLY A 703 -1.22 -17.12 -6.54
CA GLY A 703 -0.26 -17.92 -5.76
C GLY A 703 -0.89 -18.76 -4.64
N THR A 704 -2.20 -18.70 -4.45
CA THR A 704 -2.88 -19.56 -3.46
C THR A 704 -2.76 -21.02 -3.87
N VAL A 705 -2.26 -21.86 -2.97
CA VAL A 705 -2.20 -23.31 -3.14
C VAL A 705 -3.31 -23.96 -2.31
N ILE A 706 -4.17 -24.74 -2.96
CA ILE A 706 -5.27 -25.47 -2.35
C ILE A 706 -4.94 -26.97 -2.45
N GLU A 707 -4.76 -27.65 -1.31
CA GLU A 707 -4.63 -29.10 -1.29
C GLU A 707 -6.02 -29.73 -1.40
N LEU A 708 -6.25 -30.53 -2.44
CA LEU A 708 -7.55 -31.17 -2.68
C LEU A 708 -7.77 -32.30 -1.67
N PRO A 709 -8.89 -32.30 -0.92
CA PRO A 709 -9.18 -33.37 0.02
C PRO A 709 -9.31 -34.72 -0.69
N VAL A 710 -8.63 -35.74 -0.17
CA VAL A 710 -8.86 -37.14 -0.57
C VAL A 710 -10.29 -37.52 -0.16
N LEU A 711 -11.10 -37.94 -1.12
CA LEU A 711 -12.39 -38.58 -0.86
C LEU A 711 -12.08 -39.97 -0.30
N SER A 712 -12.12 -40.06 1.02
CA SER A 712 -12.02 -41.32 1.75
C SER A 712 -13.16 -42.25 1.33
N ASP A 713 -12.89 -43.54 1.11
CA ASP A 713 -13.90 -44.62 1.03
C ASP A 713 -14.62 -44.83 2.38
N LYS A 714 -14.58 -43.84 3.26
CA LYS A 714 -15.18 -43.82 4.57
C LYS A 714 -16.20 -42.69 4.67
N ALA A 715 -17.28 -42.98 5.39
CA ALA A 715 -18.21 -42.01 5.89
C ALA A 715 -17.84 -41.71 7.36
N ARG A 716 -18.30 -40.58 7.88
CA ARG A 716 -18.14 -40.28 9.31
C ARG A 716 -19.47 -40.48 10.02
N LEU A 717 -19.52 -41.34 11.02
CA LEU A 717 -20.74 -41.69 11.75
C LEU A 717 -20.60 -41.31 13.22
N GLN A 718 -21.58 -40.58 13.75
CA GLN A 718 -21.80 -40.43 15.18
C GLN A 718 -23.04 -41.25 15.58
N VAL A 719 -22.91 -42.04 16.64
CA VAL A 719 -24.02 -42.84 17.18
C VAL A 719 -24.45 -42.25 18.51
N ILE A 720 -25.78 -42.10 18.70
CA ILE A 720 -26.39 -41.56 19.92
C ILE A 720 -27.37 -42.59 20.48
N HIS A 721 -27.25 -42.90 21.77
CA HIS A 721 -28.20 -43.74 22.49
C HIS A 721 -29.26 -42.89 23.19
N ASN A 722 -30.50 -42.92 22.70
CA ASN A 722 -31.65 -42.21 23.28
C ASN A 722 -32.85 -43.12 23.66
N ALA A 723 -32.74 -44.45 23.52
CA ALA A 723 -33.77 -45.38 23.98
C ALA A 723 -33.89 -45.38 25.51
N ALA A 724 -35.04 -44.92 26.02
CA ALA A 724 -35.28 -44.75 27.46
C ALA A 724 -35.72 -46.03 28.18
N ASP A 725 -35.90 -47.13 27.45
CA ASP A 725 -36.29 -48.44 27.99
C ASP A 725 -35.27 -48.90 29.06
N PRO A 726 -35.68 -49.16 30.31
CA PRO A 726 -34.76 -49.66 31.34
C PRO A 726 -34.03 -50.96 30.95
N ALA A 727 -34.64 -51.80 30.09
CA ALA A 727 -33.99 -53.01 29.58
C ALA A 727 -32.90 -52.70 28.53
N ALA A 728 -32.87 -51.50 27.99
CA ALA A 728 -31.84 -50.98 27.08
C ALA A 728 -30.94 -49.93 27.76
N GLU A 729 -30.90 -49.83 29.10
CA GLU A 729 -30.07 -48.83 29.80
C GLU A 729 -28.59 -48.88 29.36
N LYS A 730 -28.10 -50.08 29.00
CA LYS A 730 -26.85 -50.31 28.29
C LYS A 730 -27.07 -51.30 27.16
N VAL A 731 -26.48 -51.02 26.01
CA VAL A 731 -26.53 -51.89 24.83
C VAL A 731 -25.14 -52.10 24.25
N ASP A 732 -24.94 -53.26 23.63
CA ASP A 732 -23.79 -53.52 22.78
C ASP A 732 -24.16 -53.22 21.33
N VAL A 733 -23.27 -52.54 20.60
CA VAL A 733 -23.47 -52.21 19.19
C VAL A 733 -22.48 -53.00 18.35
N TYR A 734 -23.01 -53.86 17.49
CA TYR A 734 -22.25 -54.63 16.51
C TYR A 734 -22.40 -54.02 15.13
N VAL A 735 -21.30 -53.96 14.37
CA VAL A 735 -21.30 -53.57 12.96
C VAL A 735 -20.76 -54.72 12.13
N ASN A 736 -21.53 -55.19 11.15
CA ASN A 736 -21.22 -56.35 10.32
C ASN A 736 -20.84 -57.59 11.16
N GLY A 737 -21.51 -57.78 12.29
CA GLY A 737 -21.29 -58.89 13.22
C GLY A 737 -20.12 -58.74 14.20
N SER A 738 -19.33 -57.66 14.11
CA SER A 738 -18.23 -57.38 15.04
C SER A 738 -18.63 -56.34 16.08
N LEU A 739 -18.26 -56.55 17.35
CA LEU A 739 -18.56 -55.61 18.43
C LEU A 739 -17.80 -54.29 18.21
N LEU A 740 -18.54 -53.18 18.09
CA LEU A 740 -17.98 -51.85 17.91
C LEU A 740 -18.02 -51.03 19.21
N LEU A 741 -19.16 -51.04 19.91
CA LEU A 741 -19.35 -50.33 21.18
C LEU A 741 -19.84 -51.33 22.22
N ASN A 742 -19.14 -51.41 23.36
CA ASN A 742 -19.50 -52.28 24.48
C ASN A 742 -20.12 -51.45 25.61
N ASP A 743 -21.19 -51.93 26.22
CA ASP A 743 -21.89 -51.26 27.33
C ASP A 743 -22.28 -49.80 27.03
N PHE A 744 -22.71 -49.52 25.80
CA PHE A 744 -23.08 -48.17 25.35
C PHE A 744 -24.34 -47.68 26.07
N ALA A 745 -24.15 -46.78 27.03
CA ALA A 745 -25.19 -46.39 27.98
C ALA A 745 -26.21 -45.40 27.41
N PHE A 746 -27.41 -45.39 27.96
CA PHE A 746 -28.45 -44.40 27.67
C PHE A 746 -27.96 -42.95 27.91
N ARG A 747 -28.33 -42.03 27.02
CA ARG A 747 -27.88 -40.62 26.96
C ARG A 747 -26.36 -40.47 26.80
N THR A 748 -25.74 -41.34 26.01
CA THR A 748 -24.35 -41.19 25.58
C THR A 748 -24.24 -41.16 24.05
N ALA A 749 -23.12 -40.64 23.56
CA ALA A 749 -22.83 -40.52 22.15
C ALA A 749 -21.36 -40.82 21.88
N THR A 750 -21.06 -41.30 20.67
CA THR A 750 -19.68 -41.38 20.18
C THR A 750 -19.24 -40.02 19.61
N PRO A 751 -17.93 -39.74 19.51
CA PRO A 751 -17.48 -38.77 18.51
C PRO A 751 -17.83 -39.27 17.10
N PHE A 752 -17.74 -38.40 16.10
CA PHE A 752 -17.77 -38.83 14.70
C PHE A 752 -16.56 -39.73 14.40
N VAL A 753 -16.82 -41.01 14.13
CA VAL A 753 -15.82 -42.03 13.77
C VAL A 753 -15.90 -42.38 12.29
N GLU A 754 -14.78 -42.82 11.70
CA GLU A 754 -14.77 -43.28 10.31
C GLU A 754 -15.31 -44.71 10.18
N VAL A 755 -16.20 -44.93 9.22
CA VAL A 755 -16.80 -46.24 8.89
C VAL A 755 -16.77 -46.45 7.38
N PRO A 756 -16.76 -47.69 6.86
CA PRO A 756 -16.81 -47.94 5.42
C PRO A 756 -18.01 -47.26 4.75
N ALA A 757 -17.79 -46.65 3.59
CA ALA A 757 -18.82 -46.02 2.77
C ALA A 757 -19.12 -46.80 1.49
N ASP A 758 -20.27 -46.50 0.87
CA ASP A 758 -20.81 -47.07 -0.36
C ASP A 758 -20.96 -48.61 -0.34
N VAL A 759 -20.92 -49.19 0.86
CA VAL A 759 -21.21 -50.60 1.14
C VAL A 759 -22.34 -50.70 2.18
N PRO A 760 -23.20 -51.73 2.12
CA PRO A 760 -24.17 -52.00 3.18
C PRO A 760 -23.45 -52.27 4.52
N LEU A 761 -23.87 -51.57 5.56
CA LEU A 761 -23.48 -51.80 6.94
C LEU A 761 -24.68 -52.35 7.72
N SER A 762 -24.49 -53.53 8.32
CA SER A 762 -25.44 -54.16 9.22
C SER A 762 -25.15 -53.71 10.65
N ILE A 763 -25.95 -52.81 11.21
CA ILE A 763 -25.83 -52.32 12.59
C ILE A 763 -26.81 -53.07 13.47
N ALA A 764 -26.30 -53.91 14.36
CA ALA A 764 -27.08 -54.72 15.28
C ALA A 764 -26.90 -54.23 16.72
N VAL A 765 -28.00 -54.04 17.43
CA VAL A 765 -28.03 -53.59 18.83
C VAL A 765 -28.47 -54.76 19.70
N ALA A 766 -27.65 -55.14 20.67
CA ALA A 766 -27.91 -56.24 21.60
C ALA A 766 -27.93 -55.72 23.05
N PRO A 767 -28.45 -56.48 24.04
CA PRO A 767 -28.35 -56.08 25.45
C PRO A 767 -26.88 -55.92 25.84
N GLY A 768 -26.53 -55.02 26.76
CA GLY A 768 -25.14 -54.83 27.21
C GLY A 768 -24.47 -56.04 27.89
N THR A 769 -25.21 -57.15 28.05
CA THR A 769 -24.68 -58.43 28.53
C THR A 769 -24.39 -59.42 27.40
N SER A 770 -24.50 -58.99 26.14
CA SER A 770 -24.46 -59.90 24.99
C SER A 770 -23.07 -60.49 24.78
N ALA A 771 -23.02 -61.77 24.40
CA ALA A 771 -21.76 -62.42 24.05
C ALA A 771 -21.47 -62.31 22.54
N SER A 772 -22.50 -62.09 21.71
CA SER A 772 -22.37 -61.96 20.25
C SER A 772 -23.55 -61.26 19.60
N VAL A 773 -23.40 -60.90 18.32
CA VAL A 773 -24.46 -60.33 17.47
C VAL A 773 -25.70 -61.22 17.33
N ALA A 774 -25.64 -62.52 17.64
CA ALA A 774 -26.81 -63.40 17.59
C ALA A 774 -27.87 -63.04 18.65
N GLU A 775 -27.48 -62.29 19.68
CA GLU A 775 -28.37 -61.77 20.73
C GLU A 775 -28.91 -60.37 20.38
N ALA A 776 -28.72 -59.91 19.14
CA ALA A 776 -29.24 -58.63 18.68
C ALA A 776 -30.76 -58.54 18.84
N LEU A 777 -31.19 -57.46 19.47
CA LEU A 777 -32.58 -57.07 19.70
C LEU A 777 -33.17 -56.39 18.45
N ALA A 778 -32.34 -55.67 17.71
CA ALA A 778 -32.69 -55.03 16.44
C ALA A 778 -31.47 -54.94 15.53
N THR A 779 -31.69 -55.10 14.22
CA THR A 779 -30.66 -54.96 13.19
C THR A 779 -31.14 -54.02 12.09
N PHE A 780 -30.28 -53.08 11.71
CA PHE A 780 -30.55 -52.05 10.70
C PHE A 780 -29.51 -52.13 9.59
N GLU A 781 -29.97 -52.12 8.33
CA GLU A 781 -29.10 -52.06 7.17
C GLU A 781 -29.00 -50.61 6.68
N VAL A 782 -27.79 -50.04 6.68
CA VAL A 782 -27.53 -48.67 6.22
C VAL A 782 -26.39 -48.63 5.21
N THR A 783 -26.57 -47.86 4.14
CA THR A 783 -25.50 -47.55 3.19
C THR A 783 -25.14 -46.08 3.33
N LEU A 784 -23.90 -45.79 3.72
CA LEU A 784 -23.42 -44.43 3.96
C LEU A 784 -22.59 -43.96 2.77
N ALA A 785 -22.87 -42.78 2.23
CA ALA A 785 -22.12 -42.26 1.08
C ALA A 785 -20.71 -41.79 1.47
N ALA A 786 -19.74 -42.02 0.60
CA ALA A 786 -18.35 -41.62 0.84
C ALA A 786 -18.20 -40.11 1.08
N GLY A 787 -17.35 -39.74 2.03
CA GLY A 787 -17.08 -38.33 2.39
C GLY A 787 -18.26 -37.58 3.02
N LYS A 788 -19.34 -38.26 3.42
CA LYS A 788 -20.47 -37.66 4.15
C LYS A 788 -20.42 -38.00 5.64
N SER A 789 -20.94 -37.08 6.45
CA SER A 789 -21.15 -37.31 7.87
C SER A 789 -22.62 -37.66 8.15
N TYR A 790 -22.84 -38.55 9.10
CA TYR A 790 -24.15 -39.08 9.49
C TYR A 790 -24.28 -39.11 11.01
N ILE A 791 -25.48 -38.85 11.52
CA ILE A 791 -25.82 -39.12 12.92
C ILE A 791 -26.89 -40.20 12.94
N ALA A 792 -26.68 -41.27 13.71
CA ALA A 792 -27.65 -42.32 13.94
C ALA A 792 -28.08 -42.32 15.40
N VAL A 793 -29.39 -42.19 15.63
CA VAL A 793 -29.99 -42.14 16.97
C VAL A 793 -30.80 -43.39 17.21
N ALA A 794 -30.36 -44.23 18.15
CA ALA A 794 -31.14 -45.37 18.62
C ALA A 794 -32.18 -44.87 19.62
N ASN A 795 -33.47 -45.12 19.35
CA ASN A 795 -34.58 -44.58 20.14
C ASN A 795 -35.77 -45.55 20.18
N GLY A 796 -36.74 -45.30 21.07
CA GLY A 796 -37.92 -46.16 21.26
C GLY A 796 -37.74 -47.19 22.38
N VAL A 797 -38.65 -48.17 22.42
CA VAL A 797 -38.68 -49.24 23.44
C VAL A 797 -38.68 -50.63 22.80
N LEU A 798 -38.10 -51.61 23.49
CA LEU A 798 -37.88 -52.96 22.97
C LEU A 798 -39.18 -53.76 22.87
N ASP A 799 -40.07 -53.59 23.85
CA ASP A 799 -41.38 -54.25 23.90
C ASP A 799 -42.48 -53.20 24.11
N PRO A 800 -43.01 -52.60 23.02
CA PRO A 800 -44.03 -51.55 23.06
C PRO A 800 -45.27 -51.91 23.89
N THR A 801 -45.58 -53.19 24.09
CA THR A 801 -46.77 -53.63 24.84
C THR A 801 -46.67 -53.37 26.35
N LYS A 802 -45.46 -53.12 26.86
CA LYS A 802 -45.19 -52.85 28.29
C LYS A 802 -45.08 -51.36 28.64
N PHE A 803 -45.25 -50.48 27.66
CA PHE A 803 -45.12 -49.04 27.80
C PHE A 803 -46.44 -48.34 27.43
N ALA A 804 -46.59 -47.08 27.85
CA ALA A 804 -47.73 -46.28 27.45
C ALA A 804 -47.71 -46.05 25.92
N ALA A 805 -48.86 -46.22 25.27
CA ALA A 805 -48.99 -45.92 23.85
C ALA A 805 -48.73 -44.42 23.60
N ASN A 806 -48.09 -44.08 22.48
CA ASN A 806 -47.90 -42.69 22.09
C ASN A 806 -49.27 -42.01 21.90
N PRO A 807 -49.49 -40.78 22.43
CA PRO A 807 -50.76 -40.07 22.32
C PRO A 807 -51.25 -39.83 20.88
N ASP A 808 -50.34 -39.71 19.91
CA ASP A 808 -50.66 -39.47 18.50
C ASP A 808 -50.81 -40.78 17.68
N GLY A 809 -50.72 -41.94 18.33
CA GLY A 809 -50.86 -43.26 17.69
C GLY A 809 -49.63 -43.72 16.89
N VAL A 810 -48.48 -43.06 17.05
CA VAL A 810 -47.22 -43.42 16.39
C VAL A 810 -46.61 -44.67 17.04
N SER A 811 -45.99 -45.55 16.24
CA SER A 811 -45.30 -46.73 16.76
C SER A 811 -44.07 -46.34 17.59
N ILE A 812 -43.97 -46.87 18.80
CA ILE A 812 -42.88 -46.58 19.76
C ILE A 812 -41.79 -47.66 19.79
N GLY A 813 -41.86 -48.64 18.88
CA GLY A 813 -40.87 -49.71 18.79
C GLY A 813 -39.45 -49.19 18.57
N PHE A 814 -38.48 -49.95 19.08
CA PHE A 814 -37.06 -49.65 18.94
C PHE A 814 -36.67 -49.42 17.48
N THR A 815 -36.15 -48.23 17.18
CA THR A 815 -35.90 -47.73 15.83
C THR A 815 -34.59 -46.93 15.79
N LEU A 816 -33.91 -46.96 14.64
CA LEU A 816 -32.74 -46.14 14.36
C LEU A 816 -33.12 -44.97 13.46
N PHE A 817 -33.08 -43.75 13.99
CA PHE A 817 -33.30 -42.52 13.23
C PHE A 817 -31.98 -42.01 12.67
N THR A 818 -31.91 -41.75 11.37
CA THR A 818 -30.67 -41.35 10.70
C THR A 818 -30.79 -39.94 10.11
N GLN A 819 -29.88 -39.06 10.52
CA GLN A 819 -29.70 -37.75 9.93
C GLN A 819 -28.59 -37.82 8.88
N ALA A 820 -28.98 -37.78 7.60
CA ALA A 820 -28.05 -37.68 6.49
C ALA A 820 -27.45 -36.26 6.39
N ALA A 821 -26.23 -36.16 5.85
CA ALA A 821 -25.48 -34.90 5.72
C ALA A 821 -25.39 -34.14 7.05
N ALA A 822 -25.05 -34.85 8.12
CA ALA A 822 -24.84 -34.28 9.44
C ALA A 822 -23.72 -33.22 9.41
N ARG A 823 -23.93 -32.13 10.13
CA ARG A 823 -22.94 -31.05 10.26
C ARG A 823 -22.12 -31.29 11.51
N GLU A 824 -20.80 -31.30 11.35
CA GLU A 824 -19.86 -31.35 12.48
C GLU A 824 -19.51 -29.96 13.03
N LYS A 825 -19.79 -28.91 12.24
CA LYS A 825 -19.61 -27.50 12.58
C LYS A 825 -20.74 -26.68 11.96
N SER A 826 -21.02 -25.50 12.51
CA SER A 826 -21.98 -24.58 11.91
C SER A 826 -21.46 -24.03 10.58
N ASN A 827 -22.38 -23.72 9.68
CA ASN A 827 -22.08 -22.99 8.44
C ASN A 827 -21.72 -21.51 8.70
N ASN A 828 -22.09 -20.97 9.87
CA ASN A 828 -21.80 -19.60 10.26
C ASN A 828 -20.98 -19.59 11.56
N PRO A 829 -19.74 -19.04 11.57
CA PRO A 829 -18.88 -19.08 12.75
C PRO A 829 -19.45 -18.33 13.97
N ASN A 830 -20.46 -17.47 13.78
CA ASN A 830 -21.10 -16.69 14.86
C ASN A 830 -22.42 -17.32 15.36
N GLN A 831 -22.83 -18.45 14.80
CA GLN A 831 -24.08 -19.13 15.16
C GLN A 831 -23.81 -20.56 15.59
N VAL A 832 -24.84 -21.15 16.19
CA VAL A 832 -24.90 -22.55 16.57
C VAL A 832 -25.96 -23.21 15.71
N ASP A 833 -25.54 -24.20 14.93
CA ASP A 833 -26.46 -24.99 14.11
C ASP A 833 -26.94 -26.19 14.92
N PHE A 834 -28.22 -26.53 14.84
CA PHE A 834 -28.72 -27.75 15.44
C PHE A 834 -29.90 -28.33 14.68
N PHE A 835 -30.12 -29.63 14.82
CA PHE A 835 -31.40 -30.25 14.49
C PHE A 835 -32.00 -30.86 15.76
N ALA A 836 -33.31 -30.98 15.80
CA ALA A 836 -34.03 -31.59 16.90
C ALA A 836 -34.63 -32.95 16.49
N LEU A 837 -34.58 -33.92 17.39
CA LEU A 837 -35.33 -35.17 17.31
C LEU A 837 -36.33 -35.24 18.47
N HIS A 838 -37.59 -35.46 18.17
CA HIS A 838 -38.58 -35.80 19.19
C HIS A 838 -38.44 -37.29 19.59
N GLY A 839 -37.63 -37.56 20.61
CA GLY A 839 -37.36 -38.93 21.05
C GLY A 839 -38.22 -39.48 22.20
N ALA A 840 -39.08 -38.67 22.85
CA ALA A 840 -39.91 -39.14 23.97
C ALA A 840 -41.14 -39.93 23.47
N THR A 841 -41.26 -41.21 23.83
CA THR A 841 -42.28 -42.12 23.26
C THR A 841 -43.70 -41.85 23.76
N ASP A 842 -43.85 -41.28 24.95
CA ASP A 842 -45.14 -41.07 25.64
C ASP A 842 -45.60 -39.60 25.62
N ALA A 843 -44.88 -38.71 24.93
CA ALA A 843 -45.28 -37.32 24.74
C ALA A 843 -46.10 -37.15 23.45
N PRO A 844 -47.10 -36.23 23.44
CA PRO A 844 -47.86 -35.88 22.24
C PRO A 844 -47.01 -35.03 21.28
N THR A 845 -47.59 -34.58 20.18
CA THR A 845 -47.01 -33.54 19.32
C THR A 845 -46.66 -32.32 20.18
N VAL A 846 -45.46 -31.74 20.00
CA VAL A 846 -44.98 -30.58 20.77
C VAL A 846 -44.41 -29.47 19.90
N ASP A 847 -44.47 -28.26 20.44
CA ASP A 847 -43.74 -27.08 19.98
C ASP A 847 -42.56 -26.81 20.95
N VAL A 848 -41.47 -26.27 20.42
CA VAL A 848 -40.31 -25.81 21.19
C VAL A 848 -40.13 -24.32 20.97
N ILE A 849 -40.38 -23.53 22.02
CA ILE A 849 -40.38 -22.07 21.96
C ILE A 849 -39.17 -21.53 22.72
N ALA A 850 -38.32 -20.76 22.04
CA ALA A 850 -37.33 -19.94 22.71
C ALA A 850 -37.98 -18.63 23.17
N ARG A 851 -38.14 -18.46 24.49
CA ARG A 851 -38.85 -17.30 25.06
C ARG A 851 -38.28 -15.97 24.60
N GLY A 852 -39.16 -15.08 24.16
CA GLY A 852 -38.79 -13.75 23.66
C GLY A 852 -38.03 -13.76 22.33
N VAL A 853 -37.90 -14.93 21.67
CA VAL A 853 -37.17 -15.08 20.41
C VAL A 853 -38.10 -15.59 19.31
N ALA A 854 -38.40 -16.89 19.30
CA ALA A 854 -39.20 -17.53 18.26
C ALA A 854 -39.61 -18.96 18.66
N THR A 855 -40.62 -19.50 17.98
CA THR A 855 -40.82 -20.96 17.91
C THR A 855 -39.70 -21.56 17.07
N LEU A 856 -38.88 -22.42 17.68
CA LEU A 856 -37.74 -23.07 17.03
C LEU A 856 -38.17 -24.36 16.33
N VAL A 857 -39.03 -25.14 16.98
CA VAL A 857 -39.61 -26.38 16.43
C VAL A 857 -41.11 -26.27 16.53
N ASP A 858 -41.81 -26.51 15.42
CA ASP A 858 -43.25 -26.35 15.30
C ASP A 858 -43.86 -27.71 14.90
N ASN A 859 -44.82 -28.15 15.71
CA ASN A 859 -45.63 -29.36 15.57
C ASN A 859 -44.83 -30.65 15.35
N ALA A 860 -43.75 -30.86 16.13
CA ALA A 860 -42.95 -32.08 16.04
C ALA A 860 -43.64 -33.26 16.73
N LYS A 861 -43.81 -34.37 16.01
CA LYS A 861 -44.32 -35.65 16.51
C LYS A 861 -43.19 -36.58 16.90
N TYR A 862 -43.48 -37.62 17.68
CA TYR A 862 -42.50 -38.66 17.98
C TYR A 862 -41.85 -39.22 16.70
N GLY A 863 -40.51 -39.20 16.67
CA GLY A 863 -39.70 -39.64 15.53
C GLY A 863 -39.41 -38.57 14.49
N ASP A 864 -40.01 -37.38 14.58
CA ASP A 864 -39.71 -36.29 13.65
C ASP A 864 -38.30 -35.75 13.89
N LEU A 865 -37.57 -35.61 12.79
CA LEU A 865 -36.27 -34.94 12.69
C LEU A 865 -36.47 -33.60 12.00
N THR A 866 -36.06 -32.52 12.64
CA THR A 866 -36.08 -31.21 11.98
C THR A 866 -34.95 -31.09 10.95
N GLY A 867 -35.08 -30.14 10.03
CA GLY A 867 -33.90 -29.61 9.35
C GLY A 867 -32.94 -28.92 10.34
N TYR A 868 -31.73 -28.58 9.86
CA TYR A 868 -30.82 -27.75 10.65
C TYR A 868 -31.38 -26.33 10.79
N LEU A 869 -31.54 -25.92 12.04
CA LEU A 869 -31.87 -24.58 12.50
C LEU A 869 -30.59 -23.89 12.96
N SER A 870 -30.56 -22.57 12.92
CA SER A 870 -29.40 -21.79 13.38
C SER A 870 -29.85 -20.69 14.34
N VAL A 871 -29.18 -20.61 15.49
CA VAL A 871 -29.42 -19.56 16.50
C VAL A 871 -28.11 -18.88 16.87
N PRO A 872 -28.13 -17.60 17.27
CA PRO A 872 -26.95 -16.95 17.85
C PRO A 872 -26.39 -17.73 19.06
N ALA A 873 -25.08 -17.65 19.29
CA ALA A 873 -24.52 -18.15 20.54
C ALA A 873 -25.02 -17.28 21.71
N GLY A 874 -25.63 -17.90 22.71
CA GLY A 874 -26.23 -17.19 23.84
C GLY A 874 -27.01 -18.11 24.78
N LYS A 875 -27.72 -17.52 25.75
CA LYS A 875 -28.57 -18.25 26.71
C LYS A 875 -30.02 -18.19 26.27
N TYR A 876 -30.66 -19.35 26.23
CA TYR A 876 -32.06 -19.50 25.84
C TYR A 876 -32.82 -20.21 26.96
N THR A 877 -34.07 -19.78 27.15
CA THR A 877 -35.05 -20.56 27.91
C THR A 877 -36.02 -21.17 26.91
N LEU A 878 -36.09 -22.50 26.91
CA LEU A 878 -36.85 -23.31 25.97
C LEU A 878 -38.11 -23.81 26.67
N ASP A 879 -39.28 -23.40 26.19
CA ASP A 879 -40.56 -23.95 26.63
C ASP A 879 -40.99 -25.04 25.67
N ILE A 880 -41.42 -26.16 26.24
CA ILE A 880 -42.04 -27.28 25.53
C ILE A 880 -43.53 -27.19 25.78
N THR A 881 -44.31 -27.04 24.72
CA THR A 881 -45.77 -26.91 24.78
C THR A 881 -46.43 -27.93 23.86
N PRO A 882 -47.69 -28.33 24.09
CA PRO A 882 -48.40 -29.19 23.14
C PRO A 882 -48.57 -28.48 21.78
N GLY A 883 -48.49 -29.24 20.70
CA GLY A 883 -48.61 -28.73 19.33
C GLY A 883 -49.92 -27.96 19.12
N GLY A 884 -49.80 -26.68 18.72
CA GLY A 884 -50.95 -25.81 18.48
C GLY A 884 -51.57 -25.20 19.74
N ASP A 885 -51.04 -25.48 20.93
CA ASP A 885 -51.38 -24.81 22.19
C ASP A 885 -50.12 -24.31 22.92
N ASN A 886 -49.71 -23.09 22.58
CA ASN A 886 -48.56 -22.43 23.22
C ASN A 886 -48.87 -21.86 24.61
N SER A 887 -50.08 -22.06 25.14
CA SER A 887 -50.46 -21.56 26.47
C SER A 887 -50.24 -22.57 27.59
N THR A 888 -50.17 -23.86 27.26
CA THR A 888 -49.95 -24.94 28.22
C THR A 888 -48.48 -25.36 28.24
N LEU A 889 -47.81 -25.19 29.38
CA LEU A 889 -46.41 -25.60 29.54
C LEU A 889 -46.31 -27.09 29.92
N VAL A 890 -45.56 -27.88 29.15
CA VAL A 890 -45.18 -29.26 29.49
C VAL A 890 -43.92 -29.27 30.35
N ALA A 891 -42.88 -28.56 29.91
CA ALA A 891 -41.62 -28.42 30.62
C ALA A 891 -40.87 -27.18 30.11
N ALA A 892 -39.99 -26.62 30.94
CA ALA A 892 -39.08 -25.55 30.55
C ALA A 892 -37.63 -25.97 30.80
N PHE A 893 -36.70 -25.59 29.92
CA PHE A 893 -35.28 -25.92 30.00
C PHE A 893 -34.41 -24.69 29.78
N GLN A 894 -33.24 -24.67 30.39
CA GLN A 894 -32.21 -23.68 30.13
C GLN A 894 -31.16 -24.24 29.17
N ALA A 895 -30.95 -23.58 28.04
CA ALA A 895 -29.90 -23.89 27.09
C ALA A 895 -28.85 -22.78 27.09
N ASP A 896 -27.66 -23.07 27.65
CA ASP A 896 -26.51 -22.16 27.59
C ASP A 896 -25.62 -22.55 26.41
N LEU A 897 -25.76 -21.82 25.31
CA LEU A 897 -24.94 -21.99 24.10
C LEU A 897 -23.76 -21.00 24.08
N SER A 898 -23.50 -20.30 25.18
CA SER A 898 -22.39 -19.36 25.29
C SER A 898 -21.07 -20.11 25.12
N GLY A 899 -20.24 -19.68 24.16
CA GLY A 899 -18.97 -20.34 23.86
C GLY A 899 -19.06 -21.49 22.84
N LEU A 900 -20.24 -21.78 22.31
CA LEU A 900 -20.42 -22.79 21.25
C LEU A 900 -20.53 -22.18 19.83
N ALA A 901 -20.19 -20.91 19.64
CA ALA A 901 -20.22 -20.25 18.33
C ALA A 901 -19.40 -21.04 17.29
N GLY A 902 -19.98 -21.30 16.12
CA GLY A 902 -19.40 -22.13 15.07
C GLY A 902 -19.61 -23.64 15.25
N SER A 903 -20.26 -24.07 16.33
CA SER A 903 -20.52 -25.50 16.60
C SER A 903 -21.83 -25.97 15.97
N SER A 904 -21.93 -27.29 15.76
CA SER A 904 -23.16 -27.97 15.37
C SER A 904 -23.53 -29.04 16.41
N LEU A 905 -24.81 -29.23 16.68
CA LEU A 905 -25.30 -30.15 17.71
C LEU A 905 -26.63 -30.84 17.35
N ALA A 906 -26.85 -32.03 17.93
CA ALA A 906 -28.14 -32.71 17.91
C ALA A 906 -28.88 -32.43 19.24
N VAL A 907 -30.12 -31.96 19.19
CA VAL A 907 -30.96 -31.79 20.38
C VAL A 907 -32.03 -32.88 20.40
N LEU A 908 -32.11 -33.65 21.49
CA LEU A 908 -33.04 -34.77 21.57
C LEU A 908 -33.94 -34.64 22.78
N ALA A 909 -35.25 -34.81 22.55
CA ALA A 909 -36.18 -35.17 23.62
C ALA A 909 -35.87 -36.61 24.07
N SER A 910 -35.71 -36.81 25.37
CA SER A 910 -35.15 -38.05 25.93
C SER A 910 -35.86 -38.44 27.22
N GLY A 911 -36.20 -39.72 27.41
CA GLY A 911 -36.91 -40.19 28.59
C GLY A 911 -38.44 -40.17 28.46
N PHE A 912 -39.13 -40.39 29.58
CA PHE A 912 -40.60 -40.49 29.63
C PHE A 912 -41.24 -39.31 30.38
N LEU A 913 -42.32 -38.76 29.83
CA LEU A 913 -43.13 -37.72 30.47
C LEU A 913 -43.87 -38.26 31.71
N ASN A 914 -44.31 -39.52 31.66
CA ASN A 914 -44.88 -40.23 32.80
C ASN A 914 -44.07 -41.51 33.10
N PRO A 915 -42.97 -41.41 33.88
CA PRO A 915 -42.15 -42.56 34.26
C PRO A 915 -42.93 -43.71 34.88
N ALA A 916 -43.92 -43.42 35.74
CA ALA A 916 -44.67 -44.45 36.45
C ALA A 916 -45.49 -45.35 35.51
N ALA A 917 -45.98 -44.81 34.40
CA ALA A 917 -46.66 -45.57 33.35
C ALA A 917 -45.69 -46.31 32.41
N ASN A 918 -44.38 -46.03 32.51
CA ASN A 918 -43.33 -46.49 31.60
C ASN A 918 -42.20 -47.18 32.37
N GLN A 919 -42.59 -48.16 33.19
CA GLN A 919 -41.68 -49.02 33.98
C GLN A 919 -40.71 -48.27 34.91
N ASN A 920 -41.07 -47.05 35.34
CA ASN A 920 -40.22 -46.16 36.13
C ASN A 920 -38.89 -45.82 35.44
N GLY A 921 -38.87 -45.76 34.10
CA GLY A 921 -37.71 -45.31 33.34
C GLY A 921 -37.32 -43.85 33.62
N LYS A 922 -36.18 -43.42 33.07
CA LYS A 922 -35.66 -42.06 33.34
C LYS A 922 -36.66 -41.00 32.87
N ALA A 923 -36.87 -39.98 33.71
CA ALA A 923 -37.79 -38.89 33.43
C ALA A 923 -37.37 -38.07 32.19
N PHE A 924 -38.38 -37.47 31.57
CA PHE A 924 -38.25 -36.59 30.42
C PHE A 924 -37.20 -35.49 30.65
N GLY A 925 -36.38 -35.26 29.64
CA GLY A 925 -35.38 -34.21 29.59
C GLY A 925 -34.97 -33.92 28.15
N LEU A 926 -34.22 -32.84 27.96
CA LEU A 926 -33.55 -32.54 26.70
C LEU A 926 -32.05 -32.79 26.83
N ILE A 927 -31.46 -33.42 25.82
CA ILE A 927 -30.01 -33.55 25.72
C ILE A 927 -29.51 -32.85 24.46
N ALA A 928 -28.35 -32.22 24.56
CA ALA A 928 -27.61 -31.65 23.43
C ALA A 928 -26.32 -32.45 23.24
N VAL A 929 -26.09 -32.94 22.02
CA VAL A 929 -24.93 -33.77 21.67
C VAL A 929 -24.03 -33.01 20.71
N LEU A 930 -22.76 -32.84 21.09
CA LEU A 930 -21.74 -32.19 20.29
C LEU A 930 -21.04 -33.19 19.36
N ALA A 931 -20.40 -32.69 18.29
CA ALA A 931 -19.69 -33.50 17.31
C ALA A 931 -18.54 -34.36 17.89
N ASN A 932 -17.96 -33.94 19.02
CA ASN A 932 -16.95 -34.73 19.73
C ASN A 932 -17.53 -35.84 20.62
N GLY A 933 -18.85 -36.05 20.61
CA GLY A 933 -19.56 -37.04 21.42
C GLY A 933 -19.93 -36.57 22.84
N THR A 934 -19.61 -35.33 23.20
CA THR A 934 -20.03 -34.78 24.50
C THR A 934 -21.55 -34.65 24.53
N VAL A 935 -22.18 -35.23 25.56
CA VAL A 935 -23.62 -35.09 25.81
C VAL A 935 -23.83 -34.14 26.99
N VAL A 936 -24.64 -33.12 26.79
CA VAL A 936 -25.04 -32.15 27.80
C VAL A 936 -26.54 -32.30 28.05
N GLU A 937 -26.92 -32.72 29.26
CA GLU A 937 -28.32 -32.71 29.67
C GLU A 937 -28.71 -31.27 30.04
N LEU A 938 -29.72 -30.73 29.35
CA LEU A 938 -30.16 -29.35 29.57
C LEU A 938 -30.87 -29.25 30.93
N PRO A 939 -30.50 -28.30 31.80
CA PRO A 939 -31.18 -28.12 33.08
C PRO A 939 -32.66 -27.80 32.91
N GLN A 940 -33.52 -28.63 33.49
CA GLN A 940 -34.96 -28.35 33.56
C GLN A 940 -35.23 -27.26 34.60
N LEU A 941 -36.04 -26.28 34.24
CA LEU A 941 -36.51 -25.21 35.11
C LEU A 941 -37.84 -25.64 35.74
N THR A 942 -37.85 -25.78 37.06
CA THR A 942 -39.04 -26.18 37.84
C THR A 942 -39.47 -25.13 38.88
N THR A 943 -38.71 -24.03 38.98
CA THR A 943 -38.94 -22.95 39.95
C THR A 943 -38.94 -21.59 39.27
N ALA A 944 -39.66 -20.65 39.85
CA ALA A 944 -39.62 -19.22 39.55
C ALA A 944 -39.02 -18.48 40.75
N ARG A 945 -38.57 -17.23 40.56
CA ARG A 945 -38.09 -16.37 41.64
C ARG A 945 -39.21 -15.44 42.09
N LEU A 946 -39.67 -15.56 43.32
CA LEU A 946 -40.75 -14.74 43.88
C LEU A 946 -40.22 -13.83 44.99
N GLN A 947 -40.53 -12.55 44.95
CA GLN A 947 -40.39 -11.64 46.08
C GLN A 947 -41.77 -11.26 46.60
N VAL A 948 -41.99 -11.34 47.91
CA VAL A 948 -43.27 -10.98 48.54
C VAL A 948 -43.10 -9.67 49.29
N ILE A 949 -44.01 -8.71 49.05
CA ILE A 949 -44.04 -7.39 49.69
C ILE A 949 -45.35 -7.25 50.44
N HIS A 950 -45.29 -6.83 51.71
CA HIS A 950 -46.46 -6.52 52.51
C HIS A 950 -46.70 -5.01 52.58
N ASN A 951 -47.75 -4.54 51.92
CA ASN A 951 -48.13 -3.13 51.80
C ASN A 951 -49.53 -2.78 52.34
N SER A 952 -50.24 -3.72 52.97
CA SER A 952 -51.53 -3.40 53.60
C SER A 952 -51.34 -2.46 54.79
N ALA A 953 -51.91 -1.26 54.69
CA ALA A 953 -51.86 -0.24 55.75
C ALA A 953 -52.94 -0.44 56.84
N ASP A 954 -53.78 -1.47 56.71
CA ASP A 954 -54.78 -1.83 57.71
C ASP A 954 -54.09 -2.32 58.99
N ALA A 955 -54.40 -1.67 60.12
CA ALA A 955 -53.85 -2.07 61.41
C ALA A 955 -54.20 -3.52 61.78
N ALA A 956 -55.35 -4.04 61.31
CA ALA A 956 -55.75 -5.44 61.51
C ALA A 956 -54.87 -6.43 60.72
N ALA A 957 -54.17 -5.98 59.69
CA ALA A 957 -53.21 -6.74 58.91
C ALA A 957 -51.76 -6.26 59.14
N ALA A 958 -51.45 -5.52 60.23
CA ALA A 958 -50.11 -4.97 60.45
C ALA A 958 -49.00 -6.06 60.52
N ARG A 959 -49.38 -7.29 60.87
CA ARG A 959 -48.58 -8.52 60.78
C ARG A 959 -49.47 -9.64 60.26
N VAL A 960 -48.95 -10.46 59.36
CA VAL A 960 -49.68 -11.60 58.79
C VAL A 960 -48.76 -12.81 58.66
N ASP A 961 -49.36 -14.00 58.67
CA ASP A 961 -48.68 -15.23 58.29
C ASP A 961 -48.97 -15.51 56.82
N VAL A 962 -47.96 -15.93 56.06
CA VAL A 962 -48.08 -16.28 54.64
C VAL A 962 -47.84 -17.76 54.48
N TYR A 963 -48.82 -18.48 53.94
CA TYR A 963 -48.75 -19.90 53.62
C TYR A 963 -48.59 -20.10 52.10
N LEU A 964 -47.72 -21.03 51.70
CA LEU A 964 -47.56 -21.48 50.33
C LEU A 964 -47.91 -22.96 50.25
N ASN A 965 -48.91 -23.31 49.43
CA ASN A 965 -49.46 -24.67 49.29
C ASN A 965 -49.83 -25.33 50.62
N GLY A 966 -50.31 -24.52 51.58
CA GLY A 966 -50.72 -24.97 52.92
C GLY A 966 -49.58 -25.06 53.95
N GLY A 967 -48.31 -24.93 53.55
CA GLY A 967 -47.17 -24.82 54.47
C GLY A 967 -46.88 -23.37 54.85
N LEU A 968 -46.50 -23.11 56.10
CA LEU A 968 -46.13 -21.76 56.55
C LEU A 968 -44.81 -21.34 55.88
N LEU A 969 -44.84 -20.25 55.11
CA LEU A 969 -43.70 -19.69 54.40
C LEU A 969 -43.08 -18.50 55.13
N LEU A 970 -43.90 -17.54 55.57
CA LEU A 970 -43.47 -16.36 56.31
C LEU A 970 -44.30 -16.23 57.58
N ASP A 971 -43.61 -16.18 58.72
CA ASP A 971 -44.22 -16.04 60.05
C ASP A 971 -44.17 -14.56 60.49
N ASN A 972 -45.28 -14.02 60.99
CA ASN A 972 -45.37 -12.67 61.55
C ASN A 972 -44.87 -11.55 60.59
N PHE A 973 -45.10 -11.72 59.29
CA PHE A 973 -44.62 -10.85 58.22
C PHE A 973 -45.24 -9.45 58.33
N SER A 974 -44.42 -8.47 58.68
CA SER A 974 -44.89 -7.12 59.07
C SER A 974 -45.14 -6.22 57.86
N PHE A 975 -46.06 -5.27 58.01
CA PHE A 975 -46.26 -4.16 57.08
C PHE A 975 -44.94 -3.44 56.75
N ARG A 976 -44.77 -3.00 55.49
CA ARG A 976 -43.56 -2.36 54.92
C ARG A 976 -42.32 -3.25 54.97
N ARG A 977 -42.49 -4.55 54.71
CA ARG A 977 -41.40 -5.51 54.54
C ARG A 977 -41.48 -6.20 53.19
N ALA A 978 -40.32 -6.61 52.71
CA ALA A 978 -40.16 -7.46 51.55
C ALA A 978 -39.27 -8.66 51.90
N THR A 979 -39.50 -9.79 51.26
CA THR A 979 -38.54 -10.90 51.26
C THR A 979 -37.40 -10.60 50.27
N PRO A 980 -36.22 -11.25 50.38
CA PRO A 980 -35.40 -11.46 49.18
C PRO A 980 -36.20 -12.25 48.14
N PHE A 981 -35.75 -12.26 46.89
CA PHE A 981 -36.27 -13.23 45.92
C PHE A 981 -36.01 -14.65 46.43
N ILE A 982 -37.05 -15.43 46.64
CA ILE A 982 -37.03 -16.84 47.03
C ILE A 982 -37.40 -17.73 45.84
N ASP A 983 -37.01 -19.01 45.87
CA ASP A 983 -37.46 -19.98 44.88
C ASP A 983 -38.89 -20.44 45.21
N ALA A 984 -39.78 -20.34 44.23
CA ALA A 984 -41.16 -20.82 44.31
C ALA A 984 -41.38 -21.90 43.23
N PRO A 985 -42.15 -22.97 43.49
CA PRO A 985 -42.44 -23.96 42.45
C PRO A 985 -43.17 -23.28 41.28
N ALA A 986 -42.90 -23.72 40.05
CA ALA A 986 -43.44 -23.09 38.85
C ALA A 986 -43.93 -24.12 37.84
N GLY A 987 -44.77 -23.70 36.89
CA GLY A 987 -45.45 -24.57 35.93
C GLY A 987 -46.66 -25.31 36.51
N VAL A 988 -46.97 -25.10 37.79
CA VAL A 988 -48.13 -25.69 38.48
C VAL A 988 -48.90 -24.63 39.27
N PRO A 989 -50.23 -24.80 39.48
CA PRO A 989 -50.99 -23.90 40.34
C PRO A 989 -50.45 -23.90 41.78
N LEU A 990 -50.19 -22.72 42.31
CA LEU A 990 -49.76 -22.45 43.68
C LEU A 990 -50.87 -21.75 44.45
N SER A 991 -51.09 -22.17 45.69
CA SER A 991 -51.99 -21.49 46.63
C SER A 991 -51.17 -20.64 47.59
N ILE A 992 -51.35 -19.31 47.54
CA ILE A 992 -50.77 -18.35 48.49
C ILE A 992 -51.90 -17.89 49.41
N ALA A 993 -51.83 -18.23 50.69
CA ALA A 993 -52.84 -17.83 51.67
C ALA A 993 -52.23 -16.85 52.68
N VAL A 994 -52.96 -15.79 53.00
CA VAL A 994 -52.57 -14.81 54.01
C VAL A 994 -53.50 -14.95 55.20
N ALA A 995 -52.95 -15.18 56.39
CA ALA A 995 -53.68 -15.40 57.63
C ALA A 995 -53.28 -14.37 58.71
N PRO A 996 -54.07 -14.18 59.79
CA PRO A 996 -53.67 -13.35 60.90
C PRO A 996 -52.36 -13.86 61.52
N SER A 997 -51.54 -13.00 62.11
CA SER A 997 -50.25 -13.39 62.72
C SER A 997 -50.35 -14.32 63.95
N THR A 998 -51.56 -14.71 64.32
CA THR A 998 -51.85 -15.68 65.40
C THR A 998 -52.28 -17.03 64.83
N SER A 999 -52.27 -17.19 63.51
CA SER A 999 -52.78 -18.39 62.86
C SER A 999 -51.92 -19.60 63.17
N THR A 1000 -52.56 -20.77 63.24
CA THR A 1000 -51.86 -22.05 63.46
C THR A 1000 -51.92 -22.94 62.22
N SER A 1001 -52.81 -22.62 61.27
CA SER A 1001 -52.95 -23.33 60.00
C SER A 1001 -53.52 -22.45 58.88
N VAL A 1002 -53.32 -22.88 57.64
CA VAL A 1002 -53.86 -22.23 56.43
C VAL A 1002 -55.39 -22.08 56.42
N ASN A 1003 -56.13 -22.89 57.19
CA ASN A 1003 -57.59 -22.80 57.24
C ASN A 1003 -58.11 -21.50 57.89
N GLU A 1004 -57.24 -20.79 58.62
CA GLU A 1004 -57.53 -19.49 59.22
C GLU A 1004 -57.19 -18.32 58.26
N ALA A 1005 -56.89 -18.62 57.00
CA ALA A 1005 -56.55 -17.60 56.00
C ALA A 1005 -57.67 -16.56 55.84
N LEU A 1006 -57.28 -15.29 55.91
CA LEU A 1006 -58.12 -14.13 55.57
C LEU A 1006 -58.45 -14.14 54.08
N LYS A 1007 -57.48 -14.52 53.24
CA LYS A 1007 -57.65 -14.67 51.80
C LYS A 1007 -56.64 -15.64 51.21
N THR A 1008 -57.09 -16.38 50.19
CA THR A 1008 -56.26 -17.34 49.46
C THR A 1008 -56.28 -17.00 47.98
N PHE A 1009 -55.10 -16.97 47.37
CA PHE A 1009 -54.89 -16.65 45.96
C PHE A 1009 -54.28 -17.86 45.25
N THR A 1010 -54.86 -18.24 44.12
CA THR A 1010 -54.28 -19.28 43.25
C THR A 1010 -53.53 -18.61 42.11
N VAL A 1011 -52.23 -18.86 42.00
CA VAL A 1011 -51.36 -18.28 40.96
C VAL A 1011 -50.55 -19.38 40.29
N THR A 1012 -50.30 -19.27 38.99
CA THR A 1012 -49.37 -20.15 38.27
C THR A 1012 -48.17 -19.33 37.84
N LEU A 1013 -47.00 -19.65 38.38
CA LEU A 1013 -45.75 -18.97 38.03
C LEU A 1013 -45.10 -19.67 36.84
N GLN A 1014 -44.49 -18.90 35.93
CA GLN A 1014 -43.72 -19.46 34.83
C GLN A 1014 -42.30 -19.84 35.30
N PRO A 1015 -41.80 -21.05 35.01
CA PRO A 1015 -40.48 -21.47 35.46
C PRO A 1015 -39.36 -20.58 34.91
N GLY A 1016 -38.38 -20.24 35.73
CA GLY A 1016 -37.27 -19.33 35.36
C GLY A 1016 -37.62 -17.84 35.38
N GLU A 1017 -38.91 -17.48 35.45
CA GLU A 1017 -39.33 -16.08 35.53
C GLU A 1017 -39.18 -15.51 36.94
N THR A 1018 -39.22 -14.19 37.02
CA THR A 1018 -39.08 -13.40 38.24
C THR A 1018 -40.35 -12.59 38.50
N TYR A 1019 -40.90 -12.75 39.70
CA TYR A 1019 -42.17 -12.17 40.11
C TYR A 1019 -42.05 -11.36 41.40
N VAL A 1020 -42.86 -10.31 41.51
CA VAL A 1020 -43.14 -9.62 42.77
C VAL A 1020 -44.63 -9.74 43.08
N ALA A 1021 -44.93 -10.24 44.28
CA ALA A 1021 -46.29 -10.29 44.80
C ALA A 1021 -46.45 -9.26 45.92
N ILE A 1022 -47.32 -8.27 45.73
CA ILE A 1022 -47.58 -7.18 46.68
C ILE A 1022 -48.94 -7.40 47.33
N ALA A 1023 -48.93 -7.78 48.61
CA ALA A 1023 -50.13 -7.87 49.43
C ALA A 1023 -50.54 -6.45 49.86
N SER A 1024 -51.61 -5.91 49.27
CA SER A 1024 -52.07 -4.53 49.46
C SER A 1024 -53.59 -4.49 49.71
N GLY A 1025 -54.12 -3.30 50.00
CA GLY A 1025 -55.54 -3.11 50.31
C GLY A 1025 -55.86 -3.22 51.80
N VAL A 1026 -57.13 -3.20 52.15
CA VAL A 1026 -57.66 -3.26 53.52
C VAL A 1026 -58.64 -4.43 53.67
N LEU A 1027 -58.76 -5.01 54.86
CA LEU A 1027 -59.56 -6.23 55.06
C LEU A 1027 -61.07 -5.97 54.93
N ASP A 1028 -61.51 -4.78 55.32
CA ASP A 1028 -62.91 -4.35 55.22
C ASP A 1028 -62.98 -2.93 54.60
N PRO A 1029 -63.06 -2.83 53.26
CA PRO A 1029 -63.09 -1.56 52.54
C PRO A 1029 -64.16 -0.58 53.01
N THR A 1030 -65.27 -1.08 53.57
CA THR A 1030 -66.38 -0.22 54.04
C THR A 1030 -66.02 0.64 55.25
N LYS A 1031 -64.90 0.33 55.93
CA LYS A 1031 -64.39 1.05 57.11
C LYS A 1031 -63.31 2.08 56.79
N PHE A 1032 -62.96 2.25 55.52
CA PHE A 1032 -61.91 3.14 55.02
C PHE A 1032 -62.48 4.08 53.94
N ALA A 1033 -61.74 5.13 53.60
CA ALA A 1033 -62.12 6.02 52.51
C ALA A 1033 -62.14 5.25 51.17
N ALA A 1034 -63.14 5.52 50.33
CA ALA A 1034 -63.21 4.94 48.99
C ALA A 1034 -62.06 5.49 48.12
N ASN A 1035 -61.54 4.65 47.22
CA ASN A 1035 -60.55 5.11 46.25
C ASN A 1035 -61.18 6.16 45.31
N PRO A 1036 -60.53 7.31 45.05
CA PRO A 1036 -61.08 8.36 44.18
C PRO A 1036 -61.42 7.91 42.76
N GLU A 1037 -60.71 6.91 42.23
CA GLU A 1037 -60.92 6.35 40.88
C GLU A 1037 -61.88 5.14 40.87
N GLY A 1038 -62.52 4.84 42.01
CA GLY A 1038 -63.48 3.72 42.12
C GLY A 1038 -62.85 2.32 42.08
N ARG A 1039 -61.53 2.20 42.30
CA ARG A 1039 -60.84 0.89 42.37
C ARG A 1039 -61.26 0.08 43.59
N ASP A 1040 -61.26 -1.25 43.46
CA ASP A 1040 -61.45 -2.16 44.60
C ASP A 1040 -60.24 -2.10 45.54
N THR A 1041 -60.46 -1.65 46.77
CA THR A 1041 -59.44 -1.52 47.82
C THR A 1041 -59.41 -2.71 48.79
N GLY A 1042 -60.22 -3.74 48.53
CA GLY A 1042 -60.19 -4.99 49.29
C GLY A 1042 -58.80 -5.60 49.31
N PHE A 1043 -58.46 -6.25 50.43
CA PHE A 1043 -57.19 -6.94 50.59
C PHE A 1043 -56.94 -7.88 49.41
N THR A 1044 -55.84 -7.68 48.69
CA THR A 1044 -55.54 -8.37 47.45
C THR A 1044 -54.04 -8.62 47.30
N LEU A 1045 -53.68 -9.53 46.41
CA LEU A 1045 -52.30 -9.84 46.06
C LEU A 1045 -52.08 -9.43 44.60
N PHE A 1046 -51.39 -8.33 44.38
CA PHE A 1046 -50.98 -7.92 43.05
C PHE A 1046 -49.74 -8.71 42.65
N LEU A 1047 -49.82 -9.49 41.58
CA LEU A 1047 -48.71 -10.27 41.06
C LEU A 1047 -48.20 -9.64 39.76
N TYR A 1048 -46.93 -9.26 39.76
CA TYR A 1048 -46.26 -8.69 38.58
C TYR A 1048 -45.09 -9.58 38.18
N ASP A 1049 -44.96 -9.84 36.88
CA ASP A 1049 -43.88 -10.63 36.28
C ASP A 1049 -42.76 -9.75 35.70
N GLY A 1050 -41.75 -10.39 35.11
CA GLY A 1050 -40.65 -9.69 34.44
C GLY A 1050 -39.80 -8.81 35.36
N ILE A 1051 -39.79 -9.08 36.68
CA ILE A 1051 -39.09 -8.22 37.65
C ILE A 1051 -37.57 -8.47 37.65
N ARG A 1052 -36.79 -7.49 37.23
CA ARG A 1052 -35.33 -7.57 37.15
C ARG A 1052 -34.73 -7.74 38.53
N LYS A 1053 -33.76 -8.64 38.64
CA LYS A 1053 -32.93 -8.83 39.84
C LYS A 1053 -31.69 -7.92 39.87
N THR A 1054 -31.36 -7.30 38.75
CA THR A 1054 -30.20 -6.41 38.58
C THR A 1054 -30.58 -5.27 37.65
N GLY A 1055 -29.94 -4.11 37.81
CA GLY A 1055 -30.11 -2.98 36.91
C GLY A 1055 -29.45 -3.23 35.55
N SER A 1056 -29.92 -2.51 34.54
CA SER A 1056 -29.42 -2.62 33.16
C SER A 1056 -28.05 -1.95 32.94
N ALA A 1057 -27.65 -1.00 33.78
CA ALA A 1057 -26.37 -0.30 33.68
C ALA A 1057 -25.76 0.00 35.06
N PRO A 1058 -24.41 -0.09 35.23
CA PRO A 1058 -23.76 0.14 36.52
C PRO A 1058 -23.94 1.55 37.11
N GLY A 1059 -24.12 2.57 36.28
CA GLY A 1059 -24.31 3.97 36.70
C GLY A 1059 -25.77 4.37 36.96
N ASN A 1060 -26.71 3.48 36.65
CA ASN A 1060 -28.15 3.72 36.80
C ASN A 1060 -28.76 2.75 37.80
N ILE A 1061 -29.91 3.10 38.33
CA ILE A 1061 -30.82 2.18 39.01
C ILE A 1061 -32.08 2.02 38.17
N ASP A 1062 -32.51 0.76 38.01
CA ASP A 1062 -33.76 0.46 37.30
C ASP A 1062 -34.90 0.38 38.31
N LEU A 1063 -35.88 1.25 38.16
CA LEU A 1063 -37.03 1.34 39.04
C LEU A 1063 -38.28 0.85 38.32
N VAL A 1064 -39.15 0.17 39.06
CA VAL A 1064 -40.54 -0.01 38.66
C VAL A 1064 -41.41 0.56 39.76
N VAL A 1065 -42.43 1.35 39.40
CA VAL A 1065 -43.24 2.10 40.37
C VAL A 1065 -44.64 1.52 40.42
N VAL A 1066 -45.13 1.22 41.63
CA VAL A 1066 -46.46 0.68 41.88
C VAL A 1066 -47.26 1.63 42.76
N HIS A 1067 -48.51 1.90 42.38
CA HIS A 1067 -49.39 2.70 43.22
C HIS A 1067 -50.08 1.81 44.26
N GLY A 1068 -49.57 1.83 45.50
CA GLY A 1068 -50.08 0.99 46.59
C GLY A 1068 -50.96 1.68 47.64
N SER A 1069 -51.21 3.00 47.55
CA SER A 1069 -52.10 3.73 48.48
C SER A 1069 -53.56 3.57 48.08
N THR A 1070 -54.42 3.10 48.98
CA THR A 1070 -55.83 2.80 48.66
C THR A 1070 -56.71 4.04 48.51
N ASP A 1071 -56.34 5.15 49.15
CA ASP A 1071 -57.14 6.39 49.24
C ASP A 1071 -56.57 7.56 48.41
N ALA A 1072 -55.40 7.38 47.79
CA ALA A 1072 -54.81 8.41 46.94
C ALA A 1072 -55.44 8.36 45.52
N PRO A 1073 -55.58 9.52 44.85
CA PRO A 1073 -56.07 9.61 43.48
C PRO A 1073 -55.02 9.06 42.49
N ARG A 1074 -55.32 9.08 41.19
CA ARG A 1074 -54.29 8.92 40.15
C ARG A 1074 -53.18 9.96 40.33
N VAL A 1075 -51.91 9.58 40.17
CA VAL A 1075 -50.76 10.50 40.34
C VAL A 1075 -49.70 10.34 39.25
N ASP A 1076 -49.01 11.44 38.97
CA ASP A 1076 -47.72 11.41 38.30
C ASP A 1076 -46.59 11.37 39.33
N VAL A 1077 -45.46 10.77 38.95
CA VAL A 1077 -44.22 10.85 39.72
C VAL A 1077 -43.27 11.78 38.99
N VAL A 1078 -42.96 12.94 39.58
CA VAL A 1078 -42.12 13.98 38.98
C VAL A 1078 -40.83 14.13 39.79
N ALA A 1079 -39.67 13.98 39.16
CA ALA A 1079 -38.40 14.32 39.78
C ALA A 1079 -38.12 15.81 39.57
N VAL A 1080 -37.97 16.56 40.66
CA VAL A 1080 -37.73 18.01 40.63
C VAL A 1080 -36.44 18.32 39.88
N GLY A 1081 -36.53 19.19 38.86
CA GLY A 1081 -35.40 19.56 38.00
C GLY A 1081 -35.04 18.52 36.92
N VAL A 1082 -35.69 17.36 36.92
CA VAL A 1082 -35.51 16.31 35.90
C VAL A 1082 -36.75 16.23 34.99
N GLY A 1083 -37.94 16.23 35.57
CA GLY A 1083 -39.22 16.13 34.86
C GLY A 1083 -40.08 14.95 35.32
N LYS A 1084 -41.18 14.72 34.60
CA LYS A 1084 -42.11 13.61 34.85
C LYS A 1084 -41.41 12.27 34.55
N LEU A 1085 -41.43 11.36 35.51
CA LEU A 1085 -40.81 10.04 35.46
C LEU A 1085 -41.83 8.93 35.20
N VAL A 1086 -43.01 9.02 35.83
CA VAL A 1086 -44.14 8.11 35.63
C VAL A 1086 -45.40 8.95 35.47
N ASP A 1087 -46.24 8.56 34.53
CA ASP A 1087 -47.45 9.28 34.12
C ASP A 1087 -48.70 8.48 34.49
N ASP A 1088 -49.72 9.16 35.01
CA ASP A 1088 -51.08 8.63 35.20
C ASP A 1088 -51.19 7.30 35.97
N LEU A 1089 -50.43 7.11 37.04
CA LEU A 1089 -50.43 5.85 37.81
C LEU A 1089 -51.63 5.77 38.77
N VAL A 1090 -52.50 4.75 38.62
CA VAL A 1090 -53.67 4.51 39.47
C VAL A 1090 -53.43 3.35 40.44
N TYR A 1091 -54.13 3.30 41.58
CA TYR A 1091 -54.04 2.18 42.54
C TYR A 1091 -54.12 0.80 41.86
N GLY A 1092 -53.11 -0.03 42.16
CA GLY A 1092 -52.93 -1.37 41.60
C GLY A 1092 -52.14 -1.43 40.29
N ASP A 1093 -51.85 -0.30 39.65
CA ASP A 1093 -51.03 -0.26 38.43
C ASP A 1093 -49.53 -0.27 38.74
N ILE A 1094 -48.77 -0.75 37.77
CA ILE A 1094 -47.31 -0.79 37.75
C ILE A 1094 -46.79 -0.05 36.53
N SER A 1095 -45.71 0.71 36.68
CA SER A 1095 -45.04 1.38 35.57
C SER A 1095 -44.22 0.40 34.72
N GLY A 1096 -43.77 0.84 33.54
CA GLY A 1096 -42.62 0.22 32.88
C GLY A 1096 -41.31 0.46 33.68
N TYR A 1097 -40.21 -0.13 33.21
CA TYR A 1097 -38.89 0.15 33.79
C TYR A 1097 -38.44 1.58 33.53
N LEU A 1098 -38.14 2.27 34.61
CA LEU A 1098 -37.50 3.58 34.60
C LEU A 1098 -36.01 3.39 34.96
N SER A 1099 -35.13 3.49 33.98
CA SER A 1099 -33.68 3.52 34.23
C SER A 1099 -33.25 4.96 34.46
N VAL A 1100 -32.91 5.31 35.70
CA VAL A 1100 -32.47 6.66 36.09
C VAL A 1100 -31.05 6.62 36.63
N PRO A 1101 -30.26 7.71 36.48
CA PRO A 1101 -28.96 7.81 37.13
C PRO A 1101 -29.04 7.47 38.63
N ALA A 1102 -28.06 6.77 39.16
CA ALA A 1102 -27.95 6.56 40.59
C ALA A 1102 -27.56 7.90 41.25
N ALA A 1103 -28.57 8.67 41.66
CA ALA A 1103 -28.45 9.96 42.32
C ALA A 1103 -29.56 10.14 43.37
N ASP A 1104 -29.47 11.18 44.19
CA ASP A 1104 -30.53 11.50 45.12
C ASP A 1104 -31.54 12.45 44.45
N TYR A 1105 -32.83 12.14 44.57
CA TYR A 1105 -33.91 12.88 43.90
C TYR A 1105 -34.90 13.45 44.91
N PHE A 1106 -35.44 14.63 44.61
CA PHE A 1106 -36.71 15.08 45.18
C PHE A 1106 -37.84 14.62 44.26
N LEU A 1107 -38.74 13.79 44.78
CA LEU A 1107 -39.86 13.24 44.02
C LEU A 1107 -41.16 13.88 44.49
N ASP A 1108 -41.87 14.54 43.58
CA ASP A 1108 -43.24 15.01 43.78
C ASP A 1108 -44.21 13.98 43.24
N LEU A 1109 -45.21 13.62 44.06
CA LEU A 1109 -46.44 13.02 43.56
C LEU A 1109 -47.38 14.16 43.18
N THR A 1110 -47.71 14.31 41.91
CA THR A 1110 -48.56 15.41 41.42
C THR A 1110 -49.89 14.90 40.88
N ASP A 1111 -50.92 15.73 40.98
CA ASP A 1111 -52.19 15.52 40.27
C ASP A 1111 -51.93 15.62 38.75
N PRO A 1112 -52.24 14.58 37.94
CA PRO A 1112 -51.94 14.60 36.51
C PRO A 1112 -52.73 15.64 35.71
N ASP A 1113 -53.91 16.04 36.18
CA ASP A 1113 -54.81 16.92 35.43
C ASP A 1113 -54.35 18.39 35.50
N ASN A 1114 -53.69 18.79 36.58
CA ASN A 1114 -53.30 20.18 36.82
C ASN A 1114 -51.84 20.37 37.28
N GLY A 1115 -51.10 19.28 37.51
CA GLY A 1115 -49.69 19.29 37.91
C GLY A 1115 -49.43 19.72 39.35
N THR A 1116 -50.45 19.84 40.19
CA THR A 1116 -50.29 20.32 41.58
C THR A 1116 -49.59 19.25 42.43
N PRO A 1117 -48.49 19.57 43.15
CA PRO A 1117 -47.84 18.64 44.06
C PRO A 1117 -48.74 18.29 45.25
N LEU A 1118 -48.97 16.99 45.45
CA LEU A 1118 -49.71 16.43 46.58
C LEU A 1118 -48.78 16.21 47.77
N VAL A 1119 -47.63 15.54 47.54
CA VAL A 1119 -46.61 15.24 48.56
C VAL A 1119 -45.23 15.18 47.90
N ARG A 1120 -44.18 15.58 48.63
CA ARG A 1120 -42.77 15.51 48.20
C ARG A 1120 -41.98 14.54 49.08
N PHE A 1121 -41.12 13.74 48.46
CA PHE A 1121 -40.21 12.79 49.13
C PHE A 1121 -38.76 12.95 48.67
N ILE A 1122 -37.81 12.48 49.48
CA ILE A 1122 -36.38 12.37 49.13
C ILE A 1122 -36.05 10.90 48.81
N ALA A 1123 -35.72 10.61 47.56
CA ALA A 1123 -35.25 9.30 47.11
C ALA A 1123 -33.72 9.26 47.10
N ASN A 1124 -33.11 8.69 48.14
CA ASN A 1124 -31.65 8.59 48.28
C ASN A 1124 -31.08 7.38 47.50
N LEU A 1125 -30.91 7.52 46.19
CA LEU A 1125 -30.54 6.41 45.30
C LEU A 1125 -29.07 6.40 44.85
N ALA A 1126 -28.26 7.39 45.25
CA ALA A 1126 -26.89 7.57 44.76
C ALA A 1126 -25.96 6.35 44.88
N ARG A 1127 -26.18 5.48 45.89
CA ARG A 1127 -25.33 4.31 46.18
C ARG A 1127 -25.82 2.99 45.59
N TYR A 1128 -26.88 3.02 44.78
CA TYR A 1128 -27.57 1.80 44.31
C TYR A 1128 -27.44 1.59 42.78
N GLY A 1129 -26.40 2.17 42.16
CA GLY A 1129 -26.07 1.93 40.76
C GLY A 1129 -25.87 0.44 40.44
N GLY A 1130 -26.39 0.00 39.30
CA GLY A 1130 -26.40 -1.40 38.86
C GLY A 1130 -27.47 -2.27 39.54
N GLN A 1131 -28.27 -1.73 40.45
CA GLN A 1131 -29.38 -2.46 41.09
C GLN A 1131 -30.72 -2.18 40.40
N SER A 1132 -31.72 -2.95 40.79
CA SER A 1132 -33.13 -2.69 40.48
C SER A 1132 -33.92 -2.50 41.78
N ALA A 1133 -35.08 -1.86 41.73
CA ALA A 1133 -35.97 -1.73 42.88
C ALA A 1133 -37.45 -1.63 42.47
N VAL A 1134 -38.33 -2.19 43.30
CA VAL A 1134 -39.78 -1.92 43.22
C VAL A 1134 -40.10 -0.76 44.16
N VAL A 1135 -40.41 0.40 43.61
CA VAL A 1135 -40.88 1.57 44.35
C VAL A 1135 -42.39 1.49 44.47
N TYR A 1136 -42.95 1.72 45.65
CA TYR A 1136 -44.39 1.70 45.84
C TYR A 1136 -44.87 2.69 46.88
N ALA A 1137 -46.06 3.26 46.63
CA ALA A 1137 -46.77 4.06 47.62
C ALA A 1137 -47.33 3.18 48.74
N SER A 1138 -47.08 3.57 49.99
CA SER A 1138 -47.43 2.77 51.17
C SER A 1138 -48.08 3.63 52.26
N GLY A 1139 -49.24 3.23 52.78
CA GLY A 1139 -49.98 4.00 53.78
C GLY A 1139 -51.21 4.70 53.20
N PHE A 1140 -51.73 5.69 53.93
CA PHE A 1140 -52.89 6.50 53.56
C PHE A 1140 -52.50 7.97 53.37
N LEU A 1141 -52.99 8.60 52.30
CA LEU A 1141 -52.85 10.04 52.06
C LEU A 1141 -53.65 10.85 53.08
N ASP A 1142 -54.92 10.51 53.29
CA ASP A 1142 -55.75 11.06 54.36
C ASP A 1142 -55.82 10.08 55.54
N ARG A 1143 -54.91 10.27 56.49
CA ARG A 1143 -54.84 9.42 57.69
C ARG A 1143 -56.10 9.54 58.55
N GLN A 1144 -56.71 10.71 58.62
CA GLN A 1144 -57.85 10.94 59.53
C GLN A 1144 -59.09 10.21 59.02
N ALA A 1145 -59.36 10.28 57.71
CA ALA A 1145 -60.41 9.51 57.05
C ALA A 1145 -60.17 7.99 57.13
N ASN A 1146 -58.91 7.57 57.26
CA ASN A 1146 -58.50 6.16 57.30
C ASN A 1146 -58.04 5.70 58.69
N ARG A 1147 -58.87 5.98 59.71
CA ARG A 1147 -58.72 5.46 61.08
C ARG A 1147 -57.40 5.80 61.77
N SER A 1148 -56.77 6.92 61.40
CA SER A 1148 -55.43 7.32 61.85
C SER A 1148 -54.34 6.28 61.56
N GLY A 1149 -54.48 5.54 60.46
CA GLY A 1149 -53.52 4.52 60.02
C GLY A 1149 -52.14 5.08 59.65
N ALA A 1150 -51.26 4.22 59.14
CA ALA A 1150 -49.93 4.65 58.69
C ALA A 1150 -50.03 5.69 57.56
N GLY A 1151 -49.26 6.78 57.65
CA GLY A 1151 -49.29 7.86 56.66
C GLY A 1151 -48.56 7.48 55.38
N LEU A 1152 -48.96 8.09 54.28
CA LEU A 1152 -48.36 7.89 52.98
C LEU A 1152 -46.84 8.08 53.04
N LEU A 1153 -46.12 7.12 52.45
CA LEU A 1153 -44.68 7.13 52.28
C LEU A 1153 -44.35 6.40 50.97
N LEU A 1154 -43.34 6.86 50.24
CA LEU A 1154 -42.75 6.06 49.17
C LEU A 1154 -41.71 5.09 49.75
N MET A 1155 -41.87 3.82 49.41
CA MET A 1155 -40.97 2.74 49.80
C MET A 1155 -40.31 2.15 48.56
N ALA A 1156 -39.08 1.65 48.66
CA ALA A 1156 -38.46 0.84 47.62
C ALA A 1156 -37.97 -0.48 48.19
N ALA A 1157 -38.38 -1.59 47.58
CA ALA A 1157 -37.88 -2.93 47.88
C ALA A 1157 -36.78 -3.30 46.88
N LEU A 1158 -35.58 -3.57 47.40
CA LEU A 1158 -34.47 -4.10 46.60
C LEU A 1158 -34.63 -5.62 46.42
N PRO A 1159 -34.02 -6.24 45.39
CA PRO A 1159 -34.00 -7.68 45.17
C PRO A 1159 -33.52 -8.52 46.37
N SER A 1160 -32.69 -7.92 47.23
CA SER A 1160 -32.21 -8.52 48.48
C SER A 1160 -33.26 -8.57 49.61
N GLY A 1161 -34.43 -7.96 49.41
CA GLY A 1161 -35.44 -7.75 50.46
C GLY A 1161 -35.16 -6.54 51.36
N GLN A 1162 -34.05 -5.83 51.13
CA GLN A 1162 -33.79 -4.57 51.82
C GLN A 1162 -34.83 -3.52 51.44
N MET A 1163 -35.41 -2.88 52.46
CA MET A 1163 -36.36 -1.79 52.30
C MET A 1163 -35.68 -0.43 52.42
N LEU A 1164 -35.97 0.46 51.47
CA LEU A 1164 -35.61 1.87 51.50
C LEU A 1164 -36.88 2.69 51.74
N ALA A 1165 -36.86 3.54 52.75
CA ALA A 1165 -37.91 4.53 52.97
C ALA A 1165 -37.46 5.85 52.35
N PHE A 1166 -38.32 6.50 51.57
CA PHE A 1166 -38.09 7.85 51.06
C PHE A 1166 -38.79 8.84 51.98
N PRO A 1167 -38.06 9.50 52.89
CA PRO A 1167 -38.67 10.39 53.87
C PRO A 1167 -39.16 11.68 53.21
N ASP A 1168 -40.08 12.35 53.89
CA ASP A 1168 -40.43 13.74 53.57
C ASP A 1168 -39.18 14.62 53.75
N PRO A 1169 -38.99 15.65 52.91
CA PRO A 1169 -37.94 16.63 53.14
C PRO A 1169 -38.17 17.33 54.48
N PRO A 1170 -37.11 17.63 55.25
CA PRO A 1170 -37.25 18.36 56.51
C PRO A 1170 -37.99 19.67 56.25
N ILE A 1171 -39.13 19.86 56.91
CA ILE A 1171 -39.89 21.12 56.85
C ILE A 1171 -39.01 22.19 57.47
N THR A 1172 -38.40 23.02 56.64
CA THR A 1172 -37.75 24.27 57.06
C THR A 1172 -38.62 25.41 56.57
N ASP A 1173 -39.00 26.26 57.52
CA ASP A 1173 -39.85 27.43 57.33
C ASP A 1173 -39.22 28.41 56.32
N VAL A 1174 -40.05 29.20 55.66
CA VAL A 1174 -39.81 30.01 54.45
C VAL A 1174 -38.50 30.83 54.46
N ASN A 1175 -37.50 30.43 53.64
CA ASN A 1175 -36.77 31.30 52.67
C ASN A 1175 -35.59 30.57 51.98
N ASP A 1176 -35.56 30.66 50.65
CA ASP A 1176 -34.41 30.55 49.73
C ASP A 1176 -33.27 29.57 50.07
N ASP A 1177 -33.41 28.31 49.64
CA ASP A 1177 -32.24 27.51 49.26
C ASP A 1177 -32.62 26.50 48.14
N VAL A 1178 -32.93 27.06 46.96
CA VAL A 1178 -32.71 26.33 45.72
C VAL A 1178 -31.20 26.06 45.66
N PRO A 1179 -30.72 24.82 45.45
CA PRO A 1179 -29.31 24.56 45.26
C PRO A 1179 -28.82 25.45 44.12
N GLN A 1180 -28.05 26.47 44.44
CA GLN A 1180 -27.56 27.41 43.44
C GLN A 1180 -26.77 26.61 42.41
N VAL A 1181 -27.27 26.60 41.17
CA VAL A 1181 -26.48 26.16 40.03
C VAL A 1181 -25.21 26.99 40.05
N ILE A 1182 -24.08 26.35 40.32
CA ILE A 1182 -22.78 27.01 40.27
C ILE A 1182 -22.55 27.43 38.81
N GLN A 1183 -22.66 28.72 38.52
CA GLN A 1183 -22.53 29.26 37.16
C GLN A 1183 -21.10 29.69 36.81
N SER A 1184 -20.20 29.75 37.78
CA SER A 1184 -18.81 30.17 37.58
C SER A 1184 -17.84 29.46 38.52
N TYR A 1185 -16.63 29.15 38.04
CA TYR A 1185 -15.55 28.70 38.91
C TYR A 1185 -15.23 29.77 39.97
N ALA A 1186 -15.08 29.37 41.23
CA ALA A 1186 -14.78 30.31 42.31
C ALA A 1186 -13.86 29.68 43.36
N LEU A 1187 -12.92 30.46 43.90
CA LEU A 1187 -12.16 30.14 45.11
C LEU A 1187 -12.60 31.04 46.25
N SER A 1188 -13.27 30.46 47.25
CA SER A 1188 -13.79 31.17 48.42
C SER A 1188 -12.68 31.58 49.37
N GLN A 1189 -12.93 32.62 50.17
CA GLN A 1189 -12.06 32.98 51.28
C GLN A 1189 -12.11 31.90 52.36
N ASN A 1190 -10.97 31.46 52.87
CA ASN A 1190 -10.91 30.45 53.91
C ASN A 1190 -11.63 30.96 55.18
N TYR A 1191 -12.33 30.07 55.88
CA TYR A 1191 -13.03 30.43 57.11
C TYR A 1191 -12.76 29.41 58.23
N PRO A 1192 -12.42 29.86 59.45
CA PRO A 1192 -12.15 31.24 59.83
C PRO A 1192 -10.88 31.82 59.17
N ASN A 1193 -10.74 33.16 59.14
CA ASN A 1193 -9.50 33.86 58.76
C ASN A 1193 -9.42 35.25 59.47
N PRO A 1194 -8.49 35.49 60.40
CA PRO A 1194 -7.41 34.60 60.83
C PRO A 1194 -7.90 33.27 61.43
N PHE A 1195 -7.06 32.23 61.38
CA PHE A 1195 -7.40 30.89 61.88
C PHE A 1195 -6.34 30.35 62.85
N ASN A 1196 -6.74 29.38 63.70
CA ASN A 1196 -5.87 28.73 64.68
C ASN A 1196 -6.32 27.29 65.01
N PRO A 1197 -5.50 26.26 64.76
CA PRO A 1197 -4.56 26.13 63.64
C PRO A 1197 -5.25 25.57 62.38
N SER A 1198 -6.57 25.36 62.37
CA SER A 1198 -7.32 24.81 61.23
C SER A 1198 -8.30 25.81 60.60
N THR A 1199 -8.51 25.68 59.30
CA THR A 1199 -9.45 26.50 58.51
C THR A 1199 -10.04 25.68 57.37
N THR A 1200 -11.19 26.06 56.83
CA THR A 1200 -11.79 25.41 55.67
C THR A 1200 -11.57 26.26 54.42
N ILE A 1201 -11.08 25.63 53.35
CA ILE A 1201 -10.92 26.22 52.02
C ILE A 1201 -11.97 25.59 51.09
N SER A 1202 -12.83 26.43 50.51
CA SER A 1202 -13.89 25.97 49.61
C SER A 1202 -13.72 26.54 48.20
N PHE A 1203 -14.08 25.76 47.18
CA PHE A 1203 -14.11 26.19 45.79
C PHE A 1203 -15.28 25.57 45.03
N ASP A 1204 -15.73 26.24 43.98
CA ASP A 1204 -16.86 25.86 43.17
C ASP A 1204 -16.39 25.51 41.75
N LEU A 1205 -16.85 24.38 41.19
CA LEU A 1205 -16.58 23.92 39.82
C LEU A 1205 -17.87 23.90 38.99
N VAL A 1206 -17.83 24.42 37.77
CA VAL A 1206 -19.00 24.39 36.85
C VAL A 1206 -19.10 23.10 36.03
N SER A 1207 -17.96 22.43 35.82
CA SER A 1207 -17.84 21.13 35.15
C SER A 1207 -16.79 20.27 35.86
N PRO A 1208 -16.75 18.94 35.63
CA PRO A 1208 -15.68 18.09 36.16
C PRO A 1208 -14.30 18.57 35.70
N GLU A 1209 -13.35 18.71 36.63
CA GLU A 1209 -12.00 19.24 36.36
C GLU A 1209 -10.92 18.50 37.17
N ILE A 1210 -9.70 18.51 36.65
CA ILE A 1210 -8.52 18.12 37.44
C ILE A 1210 -8.09 19.33 38.27
N VAL A 1211 -8.25 19.23 39.58
CA VAL A 1211 -7.96 20.30 40.54
C VAL A 1211 -6.65 20.04 41.26
N THR A 1212 -5.83 21.08 41.41
CA THR A 1212 -4.69 21.13 42.34
C THR A 1212 -4.83 22.34 43.25
N LEU A 1213 -4.91 22.12 44.56
CA LEU A 1213 -5.00 23.16 45.60
C LEU A 1213 -3.78 23.09 46.52
N LYS A 1214 -2.95 24.13 46.49
CA LYS A 1214 -1.67 24.21 47.22
C LYS A 1214 -1.59 25.45 48.10
N VAL A 1215 -0.82 25.37 49.19
CA VAL A 1215 -0.54 26.46 50.13
C VAL A 1215 0.93 26.86 50.03
N PHE A 1216 1.19 28.17 50.08
CA PHE A 1216 2.49 28.81 49.97
C PHE A 1216 2.74 29.77 51.14
N ASP A 1217 4.00 29.89 51.56
CA ASP A 1217 4.44 30.93 52.50
C ASP A 1217 4.64 32.30 51.80
N ALA A 1218 5.00 33.32 52.58
CA ALA A 1218 5.22 34.67 52.07
C ALA A 1218 6.42 34.80 51.11
N GLN A 1219 7.31 33.81 51.05
CA GLN A 1219 8.43 33.74 50.09
C GLN A 1219 8.04 32.97 48.82
N GLY A 1220 6.80 32.47 48.71
CA GLY A 1220 6.32 31.69 47.58
C GLY A 1220 6.74 30.22 47.59
N ARG A 1221 7.24 29.71 48.72
CA ARG A 1221 7.56 28.28 48.88
C ARG A 1221 6.29 27.50 49.18
N GLU A 1222 6.06 26.40 48.48
CA GLU A 1222 4.95 25.48 48.76
C GLU A 1222 5.15 24.82 50.12
N VAL A 1223 4.18 24.97 51.02
CA VAL A 1223 4.22 24.42 52.38
C VAL A 1223 3.19 23.32 52.61
N ALA A 1224 2.19 23.18 51.73
CA ALA A 1224 1.25 22.05 51.75
C ALA A 1224 0.53 21.86 50.41
N LEU A 1225 0.16 20.61 50.11
CA LEU A 1225 -0.81 20.24 49.08
C LEU A 1225 -2.12 19.83 49.79
N VAL A 1226 -3.21 20.55 49.54
CA VAL A 1226 -4.50 20.38 50.23
C VAL A 1226 -5.43 19.44 49.46
N ALA A 1227 -5.41 19.51 48.13
CA ALA A 1227 -6.18 18.61 47.26
C ALA A 1227 -5.48 18.46 45.89
N SER A 1228 -5.52 17.26 45.32
CA SER A 1228 -5.03 16.97 43.96
C SER A 1228 -5.81 15.80 43.36
N GLY A 1229 -6.43 15.98 42.20
CA GLY A 1229 -7.16 14.90 41.51
C GLY A 1229 -8.33 15.41 40.67
N ALA A 1230 -9.13 14.48 40.12
CA ALA A 1230 -10.35 14.79 39.39
C ALA A 1230 -11.52 15.03 40.35
N PHE A 1231 -12.25 16.13 40.17
CA PHE A 1231 -13.42 16.51 40.96
C PHE A 1231 -14.60 16.82 40.05
N ASN A 1232 -15.80 16.42 40.45
CA ASN A 1232 -17.04 16.69 39.71
C ASN A 1232 -17.46 18.17 39.82
N ALA A 1233 -18.37 18.62 38.96
CA ALA A 1233 -19.03 19.92 39.11
C ALA A 1233 -19.72 20.04 40.49
N GLY A 1234 -19.67 21.23 41.09
CA GLY A 1234 -20.23 21.51 42.41
C GLY A 1234 -19.27 22.20 43.37
N ARG A 1235 -19.74 22.47 44.59
CA ARG A 1235 -18.97 23.07 45.68
C ARG A 1235 -18.18 22.00 46.43
N HIS A 1236 -16.88 22.21 46.58
CA HIS A 1236 -15.96 21.36 47.32
C HIS A 1236 -15.36 22.12 48.50
N SER A 1237 -15.13 21.44 49.62
CA SER A 1237 -14.56 22.05 50.83
C SER A 1237 -13.52 21.13 51.47
N PHE A 1238 -12.35 21.69 51.78
CA PHE A 1238 -11.23 20.97 52.38
C PHE A 1238 -10.79 21.66 53.67
N THR A 1239 -10.58 20.87 54.72
CA THR A 1239 -10.02 21.37 55.98
C THR A 1239 -8.50 21.37 55.87
N PHE A 1240 -7.88 22.54 56.06
CA PHE A 1240 -6.44 22.70 56.13
C PHE A 1240 -5.99 22.85 57.59
N ASP A 1241 -5.12 21.94 58.04
CA ASP A 1241 -4.49 21.98 59.36
C ASP A 1241 -3.06 22.53 59.26
N ALA A 1242 -2.80 23.65 59.92
CA ALA A 1242 -1.53 24.35 59.92
C ALA A 1242 -0.76 24.22 61.25
N GLN A 1243 -1.02 23.18 62.06
CA GLN A 1243 -0.30 22.94 63.33
C GLN A 1243 1.23 22.98 63.18
N GLY A 1244 1.77 22.52 62.05
CA GLY A 1244 3.22 22.51 61.77
C GLY A 1244 3.82 23.84 61.26
N LEU A 1245 3.00 24.87 61.02
CA LEU A 1245 3.44 26.13 60.39
C LEU A 1245 3.53 27.28 61.43
N PRO A 1246 4.51 28.21 61.34
CA PRO A 1246 4.58 29.37 62.22
C PRO A 1246 3.44 30.38 61.99
N SER A 1247 3.07 31.16 63.01
CA SER A 1247 2.11 32.27 62.83
C SER A 1247 2.59 33.22 61.73
N GLY A 1248 1.72 33.58 60.80
CA GLY A 1248 2.13 34.34 59.62
C GLY A 1248 1.06 34.42 58.54
N THR A 1249 1.43 35.07 57.44
CA THR A 1249 0.58 35.17 56.24
C THR A 1249 0.97 34.06 55.26
N TYR A 1250 -0.05 33.36 54.77
CA TYR A 1250 0.05 32.30 53.78
C TYR A 1250 -0.88 32.60 52.60
N PHE A 1251 -0.61 31.95 51.47
CA PHE A 1251 -1.45 32.05 50.27
C PHE A 1251 -1.84 30.66 49.82
N TYR A 1252 -3.10 30.44 49.45
CA TYR A 1252 -3.50 29.19 48.80
C TYR A 1252 -3.91 29.47 47.36
N ARG A 1253 -3.50 28.58 46.46
CA ARG A 1253 -3.71 28.67 45.02
C ARG A 1253 -4.43 27.42 44.53
N ILE A 1254 -5.51 27.61 43.79
CA ILE A 1254 -6.18 26.56 43.02
C ILE A 1254 -5.79 26.66 41.55
N GLN A 1255 -5.68 25.51 40.90
CA GLN A 1255 -5.72 25.36 39.44
C GLN A 1255 -6.72 24.26 39.10
N ALA A 1256 -7.74 24.60 38.31
CA ALA A 1256 -8.78 23.70 37.81
C ALA A 1256 -8.99 24.01 36.32
N GLY A 1257 -8.43 23.17 35.44
CA GLY A 1257 -8.31 23.52 34.01
C GLY A 1257 -7.57 24.84 33.80
N ASP A 1258 -8.21 25.79 33.11
CA ASP A 1258 -7.72 27.15 32.88
C ASP A 1258 -7.98 28.11 34.07
N PHE A 1259 -8.89 27.75 34.99
CA PHE A 1259 -9.20 28.57 36.15
C PHE A 1259 -8.06 28.53 37.18
N LYS A 1260 -7.49 29.70 37.47
CA LYS A 1260 -6.47 29.88 38.52
C LYS A 1260 -6.88 31.02 39.43
N ALA A 1261 -6.89 30.76 40.74
CA ALA A 1261 -7.18 31.77 41.75
C ALA A 1261 -6.25 31.62 42.95
N VAL A 1262 -5.91 32.75 43.58
CA VAL A 1262 -5.08 32.82 44.79
C VAL A 1262 -5.81 33.63 45.84
N ARG A 1263 -5.75 33.19 47.09
CA ARG A 1263 -6.33 33.88 48.25
C ARG A 1263 -5.36 33.89 49.41
N LYS A 1264 -5.46 34.92 50.26
CA LYS A 1264 -4.60 35.13 51.42
C LYS A 1264 -5.25 34.59 52.68
N MET A 1265 -4.51 33.84 53.48
CA MET A 1265 -4.92 33.40 54.82
C MET A 1265 -3.90 33.80 55.89
N VAL A 1266 -4.38 34.05 57.10
CA VAL A 1266 -3.56 34.47 58.24
C VAL A 1266 -3.67 33.42 59.34
N LEU A 1267 -2.56 32.74 59.63
CA LEU A 1267 -2.45 31.82 60.76
C LEU A 1267 -2.04 32.63 62.00
N MET A 1268 -2.82 32.53 63.08
CA MET A 1268 -2.56 33.21 64.34
C MET A 1268 -2.63 32.18 65.48
N LYS A 1269 -1.47 31.64 65.87
CA LYS A 1269 -1.35 30.74 67.03
C LYS A 1269 -1.45 31.47 68.35
#